data_AF-A0A1X7USV7-F1
#
_entry.id   AF-A0A1X7USV7-F1
#
_cell.length_a   1.000
_cell.length_b   1.000
_cell.length_c   1.000
_cell.angle_alpha   90.00
_cell.angle_beta   90.00
_cell.angle_gamma   90.00
#
_symmetry.space_group_name_H-M   'P 1'
#
loop_
_entity.id
_entity.type
_entity.pdbx_description
1 polymer ?
#
loop_
_entity_poly.entity_id
_entity_poly.type
_entity_poly.pdbx_seq_one_letter_code
_entity_poly.pdbx_strand_id
1 'polypeptide(L)'
;VQVKAQVQVCARVRIAKAMNFIILSYHAYIDHEVIGCSTDINWTFDVFVWNADYHHGSRSLVSNCSSPLSANVTIPYLQDALECVSDLPSEFAAVRVHLAVSKKFTLLRPISLGNRSICITASSMSDTPKSSGKPTIHCVDHESPSEAEEQYPLKHYLFFDRSKKVEIISVVFEACRHPLSFDSARNVVIEDSAFRHFKDAVLDIYNCETVTISGCMFYDNVGMGSNELPYRGNTGSVSIGYNDMDTGYNNPKIIVRDTHFVNNSAYHYRGTSKAFFRGIFQGRAGGLGIFINESYHNVSILVKNCKFINNQAVAFGGGLYFIYNGRNSYHTGIVEDSDFIDNVAFLGGGGFISSIISSGLKEAPHLVKFTNCSFQNNMGDSGGGMYFYVIFSGGKGNSLELNECAFIANRGVNRESEFGAAIAASIYDKFEEKDSFPYHSISDCVFINNTGTNGIVSLGYLPFSLSGRNVFSGNIGSALRVVGAQLTMSGEQLFIGNSAEAGGALYLLSSAQIRISEDLQMLFDGNSGRYGSAIFVDTYIRAKAFTHLQDNPLCFIVPNFKNYSPSEWGDKGINITFTRNKALFGSAIYASRLSACSWIGSQPPYFDINYFTQWPIFHVRDDNINTGYSDNSFNLSIITAANDIDIETTAFSGWPGQSHELRLKAIDELGNPTGSTFSLTYEQIMKNNFIDDVSINPNIFLITEEPFVANVTFYYNKTLPGNYSIGSIAVSADSASKVSDIPFNIVDCPIGWSLTSDHNLNYCQCDMNQDQVLACEKDQDAIVIKSHMWATHVYNQTPNLFLYECPPGYCQCFFNTSLGESQCAYSYSNSYPDKQCACGRTGILCGSCPSGKGVSVLFNKCITCSHQYVYLILALVIVDVLILLFIVAVDKPFPSFLYPFLFYIQIAPLATQQFPLSFQKHSVYLYYLSSFMGLYFPYDFCIDAELSVSNSYLLRFLPLLVSVVVISFIIVVRSYIAGKLCFNRCRPGVLKFHGLWLALLLVYPQTAYAAMSVLNCPYVPQNGHVWYFDGSLLCFQKDHLFVAIPAVIIAILLAIISILLLILAILTCKNQQMLGWLHRIKSSFGEPFTENLSWWSVVEINRRLLFLIVIIIPNNTTYLTLLIMCTMTLYGYVRPYKALLTNAIEVIVQLIFILLLSMQTSSFFNETFSYNATNITSDSIQCDFASLDRDTATSEYFLLVWYYMPLIVLLLGMPVIFLTVRVIGRLRNKRRSQRNTLTETSMREYGATQNWEFIKSGDRYHFVSVEL
;
A
#
# COMPACT_ATOMS: atom_id res chain seq x y z
N VAL A 1 -52.38 39.80 13.59
CA VAL A 1 -51.49 39.64 14.75
C VAL A 1 -50.34 40.64 14.58
N GLN A 2 -50.07 41.37 15.66
CA GLN A 2 -49.38 42.67 15.75
C GLN A 2 -48.02 42.74 15.01
N VAL A 3 -47.84 43.73 14.11
CA VAL A 3 -47.09 45.02 14.28
C VAL A 3 -45.56 44.79 14.33
N LYS A 4 -44.65 45.36 13.53
CA LYS A 4 -44.56 46.34 12.40
C LYS A 4 -43.12 46.08 11.83
N ALA A 5 -42.87 45.82 10.54
CA ALA A 5 -42.84 46.74 9.38
C ALA A 5 -41.98 48.00 9.66
N GLN A 6 -41.12 48.55 8.80
CA GLN A 6 -40.80 48.42 7.36
C GLN A 6 -39.60 49.42 7.12
N VAL A 7 -38.55 49.14 6.31
CA VAL A 7 -38.45 49.30 4.82
C VAL A 7 -38.37 50.83 4.48
N GLN A 8 -37.47 51.42 3.69
CA GLN A 8 -36.80 50.99 2.44
C GLN A 8 -36.01 52.18 1.83
N VAL A 9 -35.21 51.87 0.79
CA VAL A 9 -35.07 52.60 -0.51
C VAL A 9 -33.65 53.06 -0.91
N CYS A 10 -33.15 52.33 -1.93
CA CYS A 10 -32.49 52.74 -3.18
C CYS A 10 -31.41 53.85 -3.20
N ALA A 11 -30.26 53.58 -3.85
CA ALA A 11 -30.06 53.68 -5.31
C ALA A 11 -28.55 53.79 -5.67
N ARG A 12 -28.17 53.23 -6.82
CA ARG A 12 -26.89 53.40 -7.53
C ARG A 12 -26.80 54.76 -8.24
N VAL A 13 -25.57 55.27 -8.47
CA VAL A 13 -24.96 55.83 -9.73
C VAL A 13 -23.59 56.44 -9.31
N ARG A 14 -22.38 56.02 -9.73
CA ARG A 14 -21.63 56.01 -11.03
C ARG A 14 -21.15 57.38 -11.57
N ILE A 15 -19.82 57.47 -11.75
CA ILE A 15 -19.01 58.22 -12.75
C ILE A 15 -18.59 59.66 -12.38
N ALA A 16 -17.27 59.91 -12.25
CA ALA A 16 -16.45 60.61 -13.27
C ALA A 16 -14.95 60.73 -12.88
N LYS A 17 -14.09 60.56 -13.90
CA LYS A 17 -12.62 60.66 -13.97
C LYS A 17 -12.15 62.11 -14.16
N ALA A 18 -10.88 62.41 -13.80
CA ALA A 18 -9.79 62.94 -14.65
C ALA A 18 -8.61 63.43 -13.76
N MET A 19 -7.37 62.92 -13.85
CA MET A 19 -6.29 63.22 -14.84
C MET A 19 -5.90 64.72 -14.85
N ASN A 20 -4.66 65.19 -14.92
CA ASN A 20 -3.27 64.71 -14.86
C ASN A 20 -2.40 65.97 -15.17
N PHE A 21 -1.12 66.02 -14.74
CA PHE A 21 0.02 66.69 -15.44
C PHE A 21 0.08 68.26 -15.44
N ILE A 22 1.21 69.00 -15.44
CA ILE A 22 2.67 68.77 -15.35
C ILE A 22 3.42 70.17 -15.31
N ILE A 23 4.61 70.24 -14.67
CA ILE A 23 5.83 71.05 -14.99
C ILE A 23 5.84 72.61 -14.94
N LEU A 24 6.79 73.22 -14.19
CA LEU A 24 8.00 73.99 -14.66
C LEU A 24 8.71 74.78 -13.52
N SER A 25 9.92 74.31 -13.16
CA SER A 25 11.25 74.98 -13.22
C SER A 25 11.62 76.33 -12.53
N TYR A 26 12.88 76.33 -12.03
CA TYR A 26 14.00 77.32 -12.13
C TYR A 26 14.59 78.00 -10.86
N HIS A 27 15.94 77.93 -10.82
CA HIS A 27 17.04 78.55 -10.02
C HIS A 27 16.81 79.73 -9.05
N ALA A 28 17.61 79.84 -7.96
CA ALA A 28 18.94 80.49 -7.94
C ALA A 28 19.62 80.56 -6.54
N TYR A 29 20.94 80.76 -6.61
CA TYR A 29 22.07 80.96 -5.68
C TYR A 29 21.93 82.05 -4.56
N ILE A 30 22.73 81.93 -3.47
CA ILE A 30 23.76 82.90 -2.94
C ILE A 30 24.34 82.50 -1.55
N ASP A 31 25.62 82.83 -1.37
CA ASP A 31 26.67 82.54 -0.36
C ASP A 31 26.53 83.08 1.08
N HIS A 32 27.34 82.56 2.02
CA HIS A 32 28.46 83.31 2.67
C HIS A 32 29.38 82.45 3.59
N GLU A 33 30.69 82.73 3.52
CA GLU A 33 31.80 82.31 4.41
C GLU A 33 31.80 83.00 5.81
N VAL A 34 32.62 82.51 6.76
CA VAL A 34 33.70 83.26 7.48
C VAL A 34 34.50 82.37 8.47
N ILE A 35 35.78 82.72 8.62
CA ILE A 35 36.96 82.08 9.25
C ILE A 35 37.10 82.34 10.78
N GLY A 36 37.83 81.49 11.53
CA GLY A 36 38.47 81.89 12.80
C GLY A 36 39.25 80.80 13.57
N CYS A 37 40.56 81.00 13.78
CA CYS A 37 41.50 80.18 14.59
C CYS A 37 41.50 80.55 16.09
N SER A 38 41.88 79.64 17.01
CA SER A 38 43.09 79.75 17.88
C SER A 38 43.18 78.67 18.98
N THR A 39 44.32 78.67 19.67
CA THR A 39 45.00 77.66 20.49
C THR A 39 44.71 77.71 22.01
N ASP A 40 45.07 76.62 22.72
CA ASP A 40 45.93 76.58 23.93
C ASP A 40 45.49 75.80 25.20
N ILE A 41 46.39 74.86 25.56
CA ILE A 41 47.04 74.54 26.86
C ILE A 41 46.21 74.33 28.15
N ASN A 42 46.45 73.15 28.76
CA ASN A 42 45.91 72.61 30.02
C ASN A 42 46.64 73.08 31.30
N TRP A 43 45.88 73.35 32.38
CA TRP A 43 46.31 73.22 33.78
C TRP A 43 45.13 72.73 34.66
N THR A 44 45.41 71.91 35.68
CA THR A 44 44.42 71.28 36.60
C THR A 44 44.83 71.49 38.06
N PHE A 45 43.86 71.74 38.97
CA PHE A 45 43.98 71.57 40.43
C PHE A 45 42.61 71.35 41.08
N ASP A 46 42.53 70.38 42.01
CA ASP A 46 41.33 69.91 42.73
C ASP A 46 41.15 70.54 44.12
N VAL A 47 39.91 70.79 44.55
CA VAL A 47 39.53 70.89 45.98
C VAL A 47 38.11 70.32 46.22
N PHE A 48 38.00 69.48 47.25
CA PHE A 48 36.77 68.82 47.74
C PHE A 48 36.02 69.66 48.78
N VAL A 49 34.67 69.67 48.75
CA VAL A 49 33.84 70.00 49.93
C VAL A 49 32.56 69.13 49.97
N TRP A 50 32.18 68.81 51.22
CA TRP A 50 31.22 67.79 51.66
C TRP A 50 29.79 68.33 51.85
N ASN A 51 28.89 67.36 51.90
CA ASN A 51 27.42 67.32 51.91
C ASN A 51 26.65 68.20 52.93
N ALA A 52 25.41 68.57 52.59
CA ALA A 52 24.30 68.75 53.53
C ALA A 52 22.91 68.60 52.85
N ASP A 53 22.08 67.74 53.43
CA ASP A 53 20.69 67.41 53.06
C ASP A 53 19.74 68.62 52.99
N TYR A 54 18.66 68.57 52.18
CA TYR A 54 17.32 69.05 52.61
C TYR A 54 16.14 68.65 51.69
N HIS A 55 14.97 68.56 52.33
CA HIS A 55 13.63 68.10 51.88
C HIS A 55 12.86 69.00 50.89
N HIS A 56 11.92 68.35 50.18
CA HIS A 56 10.78 68.80 49.37
C HIS A 56 10.34 70.28 49.38
N GLY A 57 10.15 70.84 48.18
CA GLY A 57 9.17 71.91 47.91
C GLY A 57 9.41 72.76 46.65
N SER A 58 8.62 72.50 45.60
CA SER A 58 8.25 73.40 44.47
C SER A 58 9.33 74.15 43.64
N ARG A 59 9.30 73.85 42.33
CA ARG A 59 9.76 74.62 41.15
C ARG A 59 10.29 76.05 41.40
N SER A 60 11.61 76.21 41.33
CA SER A 60 12.33 77.15 40.45
C SER A 60 13.81 77.09 40.82
N LEU A 61 14.70 76.74 39.89
CA LEU A 61 16.12 77.14 39.83
C LEU A 61 16.85 76.27 38.79
N VAL A 62 16.78 76.68 37.52
CA VAL A 62 17.88 76.48 36.56
C VAL A 62 18.34 77.88 36.17
N SER A 63 19.03 78.52 37.10
CA SER A 63 19.78 79.74 36.85
C SER A 63 21.00 79.70 37.76
N ASN A 64 22.03 78.97 37.33
CA ASN A 64 23.44 79.26 37.59
C ASN A 64 24.31 78.08 37.08
N CYS A 65 24.49 78.01 35.77
CA CYS A 65 25.59 77.26 35.14
C CYS A 65 26.57 78.28 34.54
N SER A 66 27.18 79.13 35.38
CA SER A 66 28.15 80.13 34.90
C SER A 66 29.40 80.20 35.79
N SER A 67 30.48 79.58 35.27
CA SER A 67 31.93 79.70 35.60
C SER A 67 32.53 78.89 36.78
N PRO A 68 33.83 78.52 36.75
CA PRO A 68 34.53 77.72 35.72
C PRO A 68 35.34 76.51 36.30
N LEU A 69 35.87 75.68 35.39
CA LEU A 69 36.83 74.55 35.55
C LEU A 69 36.29 73.22 36.13
N SER A 70 36.32 72.17 35.28
CA SER A 70 35.96 70.75 35.54
C SER A 70 34.92 70.49 36.62
N ALA A 71 33.65 70.40 36.23
CA ALA A 71 32.58 70.06 37.15
C ALA A 71 32.54 68.53 37.39
N ASN A 72 33.00 68.08 38.55
CA ASN A 72 32.61 66.77 39.11
C ASN A 72 31.19 66.92 39.66
N VAL A 73 30.20 66.64 38.81
CA VAL A 73 28.79 66.86 39.14
C VAL A 73 28.24 65.60 39.80
N THR A 74 28.08 65.63 41.14
CA THR A 74 27.47 64.54 41.90
C THR A 74 26.00 64.90 42.18
N ILE A 75 25.10 64.59 41.24
CA ILE A 75 23.66 64.90 41.39
C ILE A 75 22.89 63.63 41.76
N PRO A 76 21.90 63.71 42.67
CA PRO A 76 21.07 62.56 43.04
C PRO A 76 20.24 61.96 41.89
N TYR A 77 20.06 62.68 40.78
CA TYR A 77 19.35 62.24 39.59
C TYR A 77 20.24 62.40 38.34
N LEU A 78 20.42 61.30 37.59
CA LEU A 78 21.26 61.25 36.38
C LEU A 78 20.73 62.15 35.26
N GLN A 79 19.41 62.29 35.15
CA GLN A 79 18.74 63.16 34.17
C GLN A 79 19.20 64.61 34.30
N ASP A 80 19.12 65.16 35.51
CA ASP A 80 19.47 66.57 35.79
C ASP A 80 20.96 66.85 35.51
N ALA A 81 21.85 65.88 35.77
CA ALA A 81 23.26 66.00 35.47
C ALA A 81 23.52 66.04 33.96
N LEU A 82 22.85 65.19 33.19
CA LEU A 82 23.03 65.10 31.75
C LEU A 82 22.35 66.27 31.01
N GLU A 83 21.19 66.77 31.48
CA GLU A 83 20.55 68.00 30.97
C GLU A 83 21.40 69.24 31.26
N CYS A 84 21.96 69.34 32.47
CA CYS A 84 22.91 70.39 32.80
C CYS A 84 24.15 70.35 31.89
N VAL A 85 24.59 69.15 31.49
CA VAL A 85 25.68 69.00 30.55
C VAL A 85 25.25 69.44 29.15
N SER A 86 24.09 69.04 28.63
CA SER A 86 23.66 69.46 27.29
C SER A 86 23.57 70.99 27.13
N ASP A 87 23.26 71.72 28.21
CA ASP A 87 23.11 73.18 28.22
C ASP A 87 24.43 73.98 28.31
N LEU A 88 25.57 73.32 28.55
CA LEU A 88 26.87 74.02 28.58
C LEU A 88 27.26 74.57 27.18
N PRO A 89 28.09 75.63 27.10
CA PRO A 89 28.73 76.06 25.83
C PRO A 89 29.65 75.00 25.20
N SER A 90 29.86 75.04 23.89
CA SER A 90 30.73 74.09 23.15
C SER A 90 32.22 74.16 23.53
N GLU A 91 32.64 75.20 24.27
CA GLU A 91 34.02 75.45 24.70
C GLU A 91 34.49 74.52 25.84
N PHE A 92 33.58 73.79 26.51
CA PHE A 92 33.92 72.86 27.59
C PHE A 92 34.42 71.51 27.03
N ALA A 93 35.71 71.22 27.18
CA ALA A 93 36.39 70.12 26.49
C ALA A 93 36.15 68.70 27.06
N ALA A 94 35.81 68.56 28.34
CA ALA A 94 35.62 67.25 28.99
C ALA A 94 34.63 67.30 30.17
N VAL A 95 33.77 66.28 30.27
CA VAL A 95 32.74 66.11 31.30
C VAL A 95 32.82 64.70 31.86
N ARG A 96 32.89 64.57 33.19
CA ARG A 96 32.89 63.27 33.89
C ARG A 96 31.68 63.18 34.82
N VAL A 97 30.89 62.13 34.66
CA VAL A 97 29.71 61.81 35.47
C VAL A 97 30.03 60.59 36.33
N HIS A 98 30.05 60.78 37.65
CA HIS A 98 30.33 59.71 38.62
C HIS A 98 29.03 59.19 39.23
N LEU A 99 28.73 57.91 39.02
CA LEU A 99 27.56 57.23 39.59
C LEU A 99 27.91 56.55 40.91
N ALA A 100 27.11 56.83 41.95
CA ALA A 100 27.26 56.19 43.26
C ALA A 100 26.74 54.73 43.23
N VAL A 101 27.58 53.81 43.71
CA VAL A 101 27.43 52.34 43.71
C VAL A 101 26.15 51.83 44.41
N SER A 102 25.53 52.62 45.30
CA SER A 102 24.39 52.21 46.13
C SER A 102 23.00 52.74 45.70
N LYS A 103 22.90 53.47 44.58
CA LYS A 103 21.63 54.10 44.14
C LYS A 103 21.13 53.54 42.81
N LYS A 104 19.80 53.36 42.72
CA LYS A 104 19.09 53.16 41.45
C LYS A 104 18.87 54.51 40.80
N PHE A 105 19.25 54.65 39.54
CA PHE A 105 19.02 55.86 38.77
C PHE A 105 17.94 55.63 37.71
N THR A 106 17.06 56.60 37.53
CA THR A 106 16.01 56.56 36.51
C THR A 106 16.29 57.63 35.46
N LEU A 107 16.35 57.23 34.19
CA LEU A 107 16.39 58.14 33.04
C LEU A 107 14.95 58.34 32.55
N LEU A 108 14.49 59.59 32.44
CA LEU A 108 13.09 59.90 32.12
C LEU A 108 12.91 60.41 30.68
N ARG A 109 13.95 60.98 30.05
CA ARG A 109 13.88 61.54 28.69
C ARG A 109 15.16 61.29 27.88
N PRO A 110 15.07 61.22 26.54
CA PRO A 110 16.21 61.26 25.62
C PRO A 110 17.13 62.46 25.86
N ILE A 111 18.45 62.27 25.74
CA ILE A 111 19.43 63.36 25.85
C ILE A 111 20.44 63.30 24.69
N SER A 112 20.68 64.43 24.05
CA SER A 112 21.67 64.60 22.98
C SER A 112 22.90 65.33 23.49
N LEU A 113 24.09 64.79 23.21
CA LEU A 113 25.37 65.26 23.74
C LEU A 113 26.39 65.40 22.59
N GLY A 114 26.61 66.63 22.13
CA GLY A 114 27.45 66.94 20.97
C GLY A 114 28.84 67.48 21.29
N ASN A 115 29.85 67.21 20.44
CA ASN A 115 31.17 67.88 20.38
C ASN A 115 32.07 67.85 21.65
N ARG A 116 31.93 66.86 22.55
CA ARG A 116 32.69 66.82 23.83
C ARG A 116 33.39 65.49 24.12
N SER A 117 34.24 65.48 25.15
CA SER A 117 34.72 64.25 25.79
C SER A 117 33.83 63.93 26.99
N ILE A 118 33.17 62.77 27.01
CA ILE A 118 32.17 62.41 28.02
C ILE A 118 32.57 61.07 28.65
N CYS A 119 32.58 61.01 29.98
CA CYS A 119 32.99 59.83 30.72
C CYS A 119 31.95 59.53 31.81
N ILE A 120 31.25 58.39 31.70
CA ILE A 120 30.28 57.90 32.67
C ILE A 120 30.93 56.73 33.41
N THR A 121 31.22 56.90 34.70
CA THR A 121 31.91 55.86 35.49
C THR A 121 31.21 55.63 36.82
N ALA A 122 31.29 54.41 37.34
CA ALA A 122 31.09 54.18 38.78
C ALA A 122 32.24 54.81 39.57
N SER A 123 31.97 55.46 40.71
CA SER A 123 33.01 55.83 41.69
C SER A 123 32.83 55.06 42.99
N SER A 124 33.88 54.35 43.40
CA SER A 124 34.02 53.80 44.75
C SER A 124 34.58 54.90 45.66
N MET A 125 33.71 55.70 46.28
CA MET A 125 34.11 56.60 47.36
C MET A 125 34.17 55.85 48.71
N SER A 126 35.07 54.87 48.87
CA SER A 126 35.61 54.45 50.18
C SER A 126 36.64 53.31 50.01
N ASP A 127 37.79 53.39 50.68
CA ASP A 127 38.81 52.33 50.81
C ASP A 127 38.35 51.12 51.66
N THR A 128 37.06 50.77 51.65
CA THR A 128 36.53 49.60 52.36
C THR A 128 35.77 48.67 51.41
N PRO A 129 36.29 47.47 51.10
CA PRO A 129 35.74 46.59 50.07
C PRO A 129 34.63 45.70 50.63
N LYS A 130 33.41 46.21 50.84
CA LYS A 130 32.23 45.37 51.17
C LYS A 130 30.89 45.94 50.69
N SER A 131 30.66 45.97 49.37
CA SER A 131 29.39 45.59 48.72
C SER A 131 29.54 45.73 47.20
N SER A 132 29.67 44.60 46.51
CA SER A 132 30.08 44.45 45.10
C SER A 132 28.95 44.67 44.08
N GLY A 133 28.18 45.75 44.18
CA GLY A 133 27.15 46.09 43.18
C GLY A 133 27.66 47.11 42.17
N LYS A 134 27.55 46.87 40.86
CA LYS A 134 27.75 47.94 39.86
C LYS A 134 26.53 48.89 39.89
N PRO A 135 26.69 50.21 39.73
CA PRO A 135 25.55 51.13 39.65
C PRO A 135 24.62 50.75 38.51
N THR A 136 23.31 50.70 38.80
CA THR A 136 22.27 50.27 37.85
C THR A 136 21.37 51.43 37.46
N ILE A 137 21.28 51.67 36.15
CA ILE A 137 20.39 52.63 35.51
C ILE A 137 19.17 51.86 35.00
N HIS A 138 18.01 52.14 35.57
CA HIS A 138 16.73 51.63 35.09
C HIS A 138 16.11 52.67 34.16
N CYS A 139 15.87 52.27 32.93
CA CYS A 139 15.09 53.06 31.99
C CYS A 139 13.60 52.87 32.31
N VAL A 140 12.90 53.92 32.75
CA VAL A 140 11.47 53.83 33.06
C VAL A 140 10.69 54.44 31.91
N ASP A 141 9.86 53.63 31.25
CA ASP A 141 8.88 54.11 30.29
C ASP A 141 7.80 54.88 31.06
N HIS A 142 7.74 56.21 30.88
CA HIS A 142 6.48 56.91 31.13
C HIS A 142 5.49 56.52 30.04
N GLU A 143 4.29 56.10 30.42
CA GLU A 143 3.15 56.00 29.51
C GLU A 143 3.06 57.30 28.69
N SER A 144 3.00 57.14 27.37
CA SER A 144 3.13 58.17 26.33
C SER A 144 2.53 59.54 26.71
N PRO A 145 3.29 60.64 26.58
CA PRO A 145 2.69 61.94 26.33
C PRO A 145 1.97 61.86 24.97
N SER A 146 0.77 62.42 24.91
CA SER A 146 -0.11 62.53 23.74
C SER A 146 0.61 62.98 22.45
N GLU A 147 0.38 62.24 21.36
CA GLU A 147 0.35 62.52 19.90
C GLU A 147 0.89 63.84 19.27
N ALA A 148 1.71 64.68 19.92
CA ALA A 148 2.07 66.01 19.41
C ALA A 148 3.58 66.28 19.18
N GLU A 149 4.48 65.31 19.36
CA GLU A 149 5.92 65.47 19.07
C GLU A 149 6.37 64.49 17.97
N GLU A 150 6.13 64.86 16.71
CA GLU A 150 6.47 64.07 15.52
C GLU A 150 7.70 64.65 14.76
N GLN A 151 8.59 65.38 15.45
CA GLN A 151 9.69 66.11 14.78
C GLN A 151 11.11 65.57 15.01
N TYR A 152 11.29 64.46 15.73
CA TYR A 152 12.58 63.76 15.83
C TYR A 152 12.45 62.30 15.36
N PRO A 153 13.06 61.91 14.22
CA PRO A 153 12.87 60.60 13.60
C PRO A 153 13.60 59.45 14.30
N LEU A 154 14.28 59.67 15.43
CA LEU A 154 14.96 58.60 16.15
C LEU A 154 14.73 58.71 17.65
N LYS A 155 14.13 57.68 18.25
CA LYS A 155 13.99 57.57 19.71
C LYS A 155 15.24 56.86 20.27
N HIS A 156 16.15 57.63 20.88
CA HIS A 156 17.33 57.14 21.60
C HIS A 156 17.24 57.51 23.08
N TYR A 157 17.83 56.75 24.00
CA TYR A 157 17.96 57.23 25.39
C TYR A 157 19.12 58.20 25.55
N LEU A 158 20.26 57.85 24.96
CA LEU A 158 21.46 58.68 24.93
C LEU A 158 21.94 58.75 23.47
N PHE A 159 22.15 59.96 22.97
CA PHE A 159 22.65 60.21 21.62
C PHE A 159 23.93 61.05 21.70
N PHE A 160 25.04 60.48 21.26
CA PHE A 160 26.35 61.11 21.25
C PHE A 160 26.75 61.48 19.83
N ASP A 161 26.69 62.76 19.46
CA ASP A 161 26.97 63.23 18.10
C ASP A 161 28.34 63.92 18.02
N ARG A 162 29.20 63.50 17.10
CA ARG A 162 30.54 64.08 16.83
C ARG A 162 31.40 64.27 18.08
N SER A 163 31.27 63.37 19.05
CA SER A 163 32.00 63.45 20.32
C SER A 163 33.49 63.13 20.14
N LYS A 164 34.37 63.83 20.85
CA LYS A 164 35.82 63.55 20.81
C LYS A 164 36.16 62.22 21.47
N LYS A 165 35.49 61.92 22.59
CA LYS A 165 35.67 60.69 23.35
C LYS A 165 34.41 60.39 24.14
N VAL A 166 33.94 59.14 24.14
CA VAL A 166 32.83 58.70 24.98
C VAL A 166 33.27 57.45 25.74
N GLU A 167 33.20 57.48 27.07
CA GLU A 167 33.56 56.36 27.95
C GLU A 167 32.37 55.95 28.81
N ILE A 168 32.04 54.65 28.83
CA ILE A 168 31.04 54.04 29.73
C ILE A 168 31.74 52.92 30.47
N ILE A 169 31.99 53.10 31.77
CA ILE A 169 32.84 52.18 32.55
C ILE A 169 32.12 51.71 33.81
N SER A 170 32.02 50.38 33.97
CA SER A 170 31.44 49.75 35.17
C SER A 170 29.99 50.12 35.46
N VAL A 171 29.13 50.21 34.44
CA VAL A 171 27.72 50.59 34.56
C VAL A 171 26.78 49.45 34.15
N VAL A 172 25.63 49.32 34.80
CA VAL A 172 24.54 48.41 34.38
C VAL A 172 23.37 49.21 33.83
N PHE A 173 22.95 48.92 32.61
CA PHE A 173 21.71 49.42 32.01
C PHE A 173 20.67 48.31 32.00
N GLU A 174 19.47 48.60 32.51
CA GLU A 174 18.42 47.61 32.75
C GLU A 174 17.08 48.09 32.19
N ALA A 175 16.42 47.20 31.42
CA ALA A 175 15.04 47.36 30.93
C ALA A 175 14.82 48.58 30.02
N CYS A 176 15.80 48.93 29.20
CA CYS A 176 15.72 50.07 28.30
C CYS A 176 14.98 49.73 27.00
N ARG A 177 13.98 50.54 26.64
CA ARG A 177 13.25 50.43 25.38
C ARG A 177 14.01 50.89 24.14
N HIS A 178 14.96 51.81 24.24
CA HIS A 178 15.66 52.45 23.12
C HIS A 178 17.19 52.28 23.21
N PRO A 179 17.92 52.35 22.10
CA PRO A 179 19.38 52.22 22.09
C PRO A 179 20.11 53.42 22.72
N LEU A 180 21.36 53.18 23.11
CA LEU A 180 22.39 54.19 23.23
C LEU A 180 23.04 54.36 21.85
N SER A 181 22.97 55.55 21.29
CA SER A 181 23.46 55.82 19.94
C SER A 181 24.69 56.73 19.95
N PHE A 182 25.67 56.39 19.11
CA PHE A 182 26.94 57.08 18.96
C PHE A 182 27.13 57.35 17.49
N ASP A 183 27.21 58.63 17.10
CA ASP A 183 27.35 59.04 15.71
C ASP A 183 28.63 59.86 15.55
N SER A 184 29.50 59.42 14.64
CA SER A 184 30.68 60.17 14.22
C SER A 184 31.65 60.53 15.36
N ALA A 185 31.69 59.73 16.43
CA ALA A 185 32.59 59.95 17.56
C ALA A 185 34.01 59.43 17.26
N ARG A 186 35.05 60.15 17.68
CA ARG A 186 36.44 59.73 17.42
C ARG A 186 36.86 58.51 18.23
N ASN A 187 36.41 58.41 19.48
CA ASN A 187 36.80 57.31 20.37
C ASN A 187 35.66 56.93 21.30
N VAL A 188 35.14 55.71 21.17
CA VAL A 188 34.09 55.14 22.02
C VAL A 188 34.69 53.97 22.80
N VAL A 189 34.64 54.05 24.13
CA VAL A 189 35.14 53.01 25.05
C VAL A 189 34.02 52.57 25.98
N ILE A 190 33.67 51.30 25.94
CA ILE A 190 32.67 50.69 26.82
C ILE A 190 33.34 49.54 27.54
N GLU A 191 33.53 49.67 28.85
CA GLU A 191 34.34 48.74 29.63
C GLU A 191 33.59 48.26 30.87
N ASP A 192 33.72 46.98 31.18
CA ASP A 192 33.19 46.34 32.39
C ASP A 192 31.71 46.64 32.64
N SER A 193 30.90 46.80 31.60
CA SER A 193 29.50 47.24 31.70
C SER A 193 28.52 46.11 31.36
N ALA A 194 27.28 46.21 31.83
CA ALA A 194 26.23 45.22 31.54
C ALA A 194 24.98 45.88 30.99
N PHE A 195 24.34 45.24 30.02
CA PHE A 195 23.15 45.73 29.32
C PHE A 195 22.13 44.62 29.23
N ARG A 196 20.97 44.83 29.87
CA ARG A 196 20.01 43.76 30.15
C ARG A 196 18.58 44.14 29.80
N HIS A 197 17.85 43.18 29.24
CA HIS A 197 16.42 43.28 28.98
C HIS A 197 16.03 44.49 28.11
N PHE A 198 16.86 44.87 27.15
CA PHE A 198 16.48 45.89 26.20
C PHE A 198 15.37 45.38 25.28
N LYS A 199 14.43 46.26 24.91
CA LYS A 199 13.36 45.95 23.94
C LYS A 199 13.70 46.36 22.51
N ASP A 200 14.85 46.98 22.32
CA ASP A 200 15.44 47.32 21.02
C ASP A 200 16.96 47.03 21.06
N ALA A 201 17.70 47.37 20.00
CA ALA A 201 19.16 47.31 20.00
C ALA A 201 19.72 48.07 21.23
N VAL A 202 20.79 47.55 21.83
CA VAL A 202 21.43 48.14 23.00
C VAL A 202 22.33 49.30 22.60
N LEU A 203 23.25 49.04 21.67
CA LEU A 203 24.22 50.01 21.19
C LEU A 203 24.06 50.17 19.67
N ASP A 204 23.89 51.42 19.22
CA ASP A 204 23.88 51.79 17.81
C ASP A 204 25.04 52.75 17.52
N ILE A 205 26.16 52.19 17.05
CA ILE A 205 27.40 52.93 16.82
C ILE A 205 27.58 53.14 15.32
N TYR A 206 27.72 54.38 14.88
CA TYR A 206 27.75 54.74 13.47
C TYR A 206 28.91 55.68 13.15
N ASN A 207 29.69 55.37 12.12
CA ASN A 207 30.81 56.19 11.60
C ASN A 207 31.81 56.65 12.68
N CYS A 208 32.05 55.85 13.72
CA CYS A 208 33.00 56.18 14.79
C CYS A 208 34.42 55.72 14.44
N GLU A 209 35.45 56.53 14.69
CA GLU A 209 36.83 56.22 14.26
C GLU A 209 37.43 55.04 15.05
N THR A 210 37.34 55.05 16.38
CA THR A 210 37.76 53.91 17.22
C THR A 210 36.65 53.48 18.17
N VAL A 211 36.33 52.18 18.18
CA VAL A 211 35.32 51.57 19.06
C VAL A 211 35.96 50.44 19.85
N THR A 212 35.94 50.53 21.18
CA THR A 212 36.43 49.49 22.08
C THR A 212 35.33 49.05 23.03
N ILE A 213 34.97 47.77 23.00
CA ILE A 213 34.04 47.13 23.94
C ILE A 213 34.80 46.02 24.66
N SER A 214 34.97 46.11 25.97
CA SER A 214 35.73 45.13 26.75
C SER A 214 35.09 44.76 28.08
N GLY A 215 35.17 43.49 28.48
CA GLY A 215 34.66 43.03 29.78
C GLY A 215 33.13 43.16 29.94
N CYS A 216 32.38 43.25 28.84
CA CYS A 216 30.96 43.59 28.86
C CYS A 216 30.03 42.37 28.85
N MET A 217 28.78 42.58 29.29
CA MET A 217 27.74 41.55 29.28
C MET A 217 26.45 42.10 28.63
N PHE A 218 26.01 41.49 27.53
CA PHE A 218 24.75 41.76 26.86
C PHE A 218 23.82 40.56 27.06
N TYR A 219 22.77 40.73 27.87
CA TYR A 219 21.91 39.64 28.31
C TYR A 219 20.42 39.89 28.04
N ASP A 220 19.75 38.95 27.38
CA ASP A 220 18.29 38.92 27.20
C ASP A 220 17.75 40.18 26.48
N ASN A 221 18.50 40.71 25.52
CA ASN A 221 18.08 41.89 24.74
C ASN A 221 17.35 41.48 23.47
N VAL A 222 16.39 42.31 23.02
CA VAL A 222 15.58 42.05 21.83
C VAL A 222 15.65 43.23 20.88
N GLY A 223 16.16 43.05 19.67
CA GLY A 223 16.10 44.06 18.61
C GLY A 223 14.80 43.97 17.82
N MET A 224 13.91 44.95 17.98
CA MET A 224 12.67 45.06 17.19
C MET A 224 12.89 46.06 16.05
N GLY A 225 12.97 45.57 14.81
CA GLY A 225 13.33 46.38 13.65
C GLY A 225 12.58 47.72 13.49
N SER A 226 13.29 48.85 13.54
CA SER A 226 12.86 50.14 12.98
C SER A 226 13.23 50.25 11.49
N ASN A 227 12.41 50.94 10.69
CA ASN A 227 12.49 50.95 9.21
C ASN A 227 13.37 52.06 8.63
N GLU A 228 14.08 52.83 9.45
CA GLU A 228 14.24 54.25 9.10
C GLU A 228 15.62 54.65 8.55
N LEU A 229 16.68 53.84 8.65
CA LEU A 229 18.01 54.18 8.13
C LEU A 229 18.80 53.00 7.49
N PRO A 230 19.45 53.21 6.33
CA PRO A 230 20.33 52.21 5.70
C PRO A 230 21.65 52.04 6.47
N TYR A 231 22.18 50.82 6.53
CA TYR A 231 23.42 50.41 7.21
C TYR A 231 23.48 50.65 8.73
N ARG A 232 22.32 50.89 9.35
CA ARG A 232 22.13 50.72 10.80
C ARG A 232 21.27 49.48 11.02
N GLY A 233 21.87 48.44 11.60
CA GLY A 233 21.19 47.17 11.82
C GLY A 233 20.40 47.17 13.12
N ASN A 234 19.17 46.68 13.09
CA ASN A 234 18.47 46.34 14.33
C ASN A 234 18.93 44.95 14.75
N THR A 235 20.07 44.91 15.41
CA THR A 235 20.68 43.70 15.98
C THR A 235 20.03 43.39 17.32
N GLY A 236 20.21 42.16 17.81
CA GLY A 236 19.67 41.79 19.12
C GLY A 236 20.40 42.48 20.28
N SER A 237 21.62 42.98 20.08
CA SER A 237 22.30 43.79 21.10
C SER A 237 23.17 44.93 20.54
N VAL A 238 24.25 44.65 19.81
CA VAL A 238 25.21 45.68 19.38
C VAL A 238 25.20 45.79 17.86
N SER A 239 25.02 47.00 17.36
CA SER A 239 25.07 47.37 15.96
C SER A 239 26.20 48.37 15.75
N ILE A 240 27.13 48.06 14.84
CA ILE A 240 28.20 48.96 14.43
C ILE A 240 28.14 49.15 12.93
N GLY A 241 27.88 50.37 12.46
CA GLY A 241 27.71 50.72 11.05
C GLY A 241 28.77 51.70 10.55
N TYR A 242 29.26 51.48 9.33
CA TYR A 242 30.09 52.42 8.57
C TYR A 242 29.47 52.65 7.20
N ASN A 243 29.39 53.90 6.78
CA ASN A 243 28.86 54.29 5.47
C ASN A 243 29.58 55.54 4.97
N ASP A 244 30.49 55.33 4.01
CA ASP A 244 31.35 56.33 3.34
C ASP A 244 31.71 57.52 4.26
N MET A 245 32.55 57.27 5.26
CA MET A 245 33.04 58.31 6.17
C MET A 245 33.76 59.44 5.42
N ASP A 246 33.69 60.65 5.97
CA ASP A 246 34.41 61.80 5.44
C ASP A 246 35.92 61.51 5.32
N THR A 247 36.56 62.02 4.27
CA THR A 247 37.98 61.76 3.94
C THR A 247 39.00 62.34 4.93
N GLY A 248 38.54 63.00 6.00
CA GLY A 248 39.37 63.58 7.06
C GLY A 248 39.67 62.67 8.25
N TYR A 249 39.17 61.42 8.26
CA TYR A 249 39.34 60.46 9.35
C TYR A 249 40.47 59.45 9.06
N ASN A 250 41.05 58.84 10.11
CA ASN A 250 41.94 57.70 9.94
C ASN A 250 41.14 56.43 9.64
N ASN A 251 41.84 55.37 9.24
CA ASN A 251 41.26 54.03 9.09
C ASN A 251 40.58 53.58 10.40
N PRO A 252 39.26 53.30 10.38
CA PRO A 252 38.54 52.97 11.59
C PRO A 252 38.88 51.60 12.16
N LYS A 253 38.73 51.49 13.49
CA LYS A 253 39.11 50.30 14.26
C LYS A 253 38.02 49.91 15.26
N ILE A 254 37.60 48.64 15.20
CA ILE A 254 36.63 48.03 16.09
C ILE A 254 37.32 46.92 16.89
N ILE A 255 37.29 47.02 18.22
CA ILE A 255 37.83 46.01 19.13
C ILE A 255 36.73 45.58 20.10
N VAL A 256 36.34 44.31 20.05
CA VAL A 256 35.43 43.68 21.00
C VAL A 256 36.19 42.55 21.67
N ARG A 257 36.35 42.60 22.99
CA ARG A 257 37.10 41.56 23.71
C ARG A 257 36.51 41.21 25.06
N ASP A 258 36.76 40.01 25.53
CA ASP A 258 36.41 39.59 26.88
C ASP A 258 34.90 39.82 27.18
N THR A 259 34.03 39.65 26.18
CA THR A 259 32.63 40.10 26.19
C THR A 259 31.67 38.93 25.97
N HIS A 260 30.54 38.96 26.68
CA HIS A 260 29.52 37.91 26.63
C HIS A 260 28.22 38.43 26.03
N PHE A 261 27.73 37.78 24.99
CA PHE A 261 26.43 37.98 24.35
C PHE A 261 25.56 36.75 24.62
N VAL A 262 24.57 36.88 25.50
CA VAL A 262 23.77 35.76 25.99
C VAL A 262 22.28 36.03 25.80
N ASN A 263 21.56 35.10 25.19
CA ASN A 263 20.10 35.16 24.98
C ASN A 263 19.60 36.40 24.22
N ASN A 264 20.41 37.01 23.36
CA ASN A 264 19.96 38.17 22.60
C ASN A 264 19.21 37.73 21.34
N SER A 265 18.16 38.46 20.94
CA SER A 265 17.30 38.08 19.80
C SER A 265 17.08 39.23 18.83
N ALA A 266 17.36 39.02 17.55
CA ALA A 266 17.04 39.95 16.47
C ALA A 266 15.76 39.51 15.75
N TYR A 267 14.65 40.23 15.96
CA TYR A 267 13.34 39.89 15.41
C TYR A 267 12.99 40.69 14.14
N HIS A 268 12.23 40.07 13.22
CA HIS A 268 11.79 40.68 11.95
C HIS A 268 10.28 40.92 11.91
N TYR A 269 9.84 42.05 11.34
CA TYR A 269 8.43 42.30 10.99
C TYR A 269 8.18 41.89 9.53
N ARG A 270 7.21 40.98 9.31
CA ARG A 270 6.90 40.33 8.01
C ARG A 270 6.89 41.32 6.82
N GLY A 271 7.94 41.36 6.01
CA GLY A 271 7.93 42.23 4.82
C GLY A 271 9.20 42.31 3.96
N THR A 272 9.31 41.41 2.98
CA THR A 272 9.95 41.58 1.66
C THR A 272 11.48 41.65 1.53
N SER A 273 12.00 40.77 0.67
CA SER A 273 13.34 40.71 0.07
C SER A 273 13.85 42.01 -0.59
N LYS A 274 13.03 43.07 -0.67
CA LYS A 274 13.41 44.39 -1.22
C LYS A 274 14.25 45.26 -0.26
N ALA A 275 14.29 44.92 1.03
CA ALA A 275 15.05 45.65 2.05
C ALA A 275 16.57 45.56 1.86
N PHE A 276 17.07 44.42 1.34
CA PHE A 276 18.50 44.17 1.19
C PHE A 276 19.18 45.12 0.20
N PHE A 277 18.58 45.35 -0.96
CA PHE A 277 19.07 46.31 -1.96
C PHE A 277 18.96 47.77 -1.52
N ARG A 278 18.22 48.03 -0.44
CA ARG A 278 18.07 49.37 0.16
C ARG A 278 18.99 49.56 1.37
N GLY A 279 19.87 48.61 1.69
CA GLY A 279 20.76 48.67 2.85
C GLY A 279 20.06 48.49 4.20
N ILE A 280 18.84 47.92 4.22
CA ILE A 280 18.06 47.72 5.45
C ILE A 280 18.26 46.28 5.94
N PHE A 281 18.80 46.11 7.16
CA PHE A 281 19.22 44.82 7.71
C PHE A 281 18.46 44.44 8.99
N GLN A 282 17.16 44.16 8.86
CA GLN A 282 16.31 43.72 9.96
C GLN A 282 16.41 42.22 10.24
N GLY A 283 16.28 41.83 11.50
CA GLY A 283 16.24 40.43 11.94
C GLY A 283 17.58 39.69 11.81
N ARG A 284 18.71 40.40 11.87
CA ARG A 284 20.05 39.85 11.69
C ARG A 284 20.94 40.19 12.89
N ALA A 285 21.96 39.37 13.12
CA ALA A 285 22.92 39.57 14.20
C ALA A 285 22.24 39.56 15.60
N GLY A 286 21.92 38.37 16.12
CA GLY A 286 21.33 38.24 17.45
C GLY A 286 22.25 38.79 18.55
N GLY A 287 23.54 38.46 18.50
CA GLY A 287 24.56 39.07 19.36
C GLY A 287 25.09 40.38 18.79
N LEU A 288 26.10 40.31 17.92
CA LEU A 288 26.86 41.46 17.39
C LEU A 288 26.72 41.56 15.87
N GLY A 289 26.32 42.72 15.36
CA GLY A 289 26.29 43.01 13.92
C GLY A 289 27.22 44.15 13.54
N ILE A 290 28.03 43.93 12.51
CA ILE A 290 28.93 44.93 11.95
C ILE A 290 28.61 45.11 10.46
N PHE A 291 28.25 46.33 10.11
CA PHE A 291 27.74 46.71 8.79
C PHE A 291 28.67 47.71 8.13
N ILE A 292 29.38 47.30 7.08
CA ILE A 292 30.40 48.14 6.44
C ILE A 292 29.99 48.43 5.00
N ASN A 293 29.71 49.70 4.72
CA ASN A 293 29.49 50.28 3.39
C ASN A 293 30.50 51.42 3.17
N GLU A 294 31.78 51.11 3.35
CA GLU A 294 32.86 52.10 3.36
C GLU A 294 33.77 51.91 2.15
N SER A 295 33.91 52.93 1.31
CA SER A 295 34.68 52.85 0.05
C SER A 295 36.07 53.49 0.12
N TYR A 296 36.34 54.34 1.11
CA TYR A 296 37.55 55.17 1.17
C TYR A 296 38.54 54.71 2.24
N HIS A 297 38.05 54.09 3.31
CA HIS A 297 38.86 53.69 4.45
C HIS A 297 38.89 52.17 4.65
N ASN A 298 40.03 51.67 5.14
CA ASN A 298 40.14 50.27 5.55
C ASN A 298 39.61 50.14 6.98
N VAL A 299 38.67 49.22 7.18
CA VAL A 299 38.05 48.98 8.50
C VAL A 299 38.70 47.74 9.09
N SER A 300 39.25 47.86 10.30
CA SER A 300 39.84 46.74 11.03
C SER A 300 38.94 46.30 12.19
N ILE A 301 38.60 45.02 12.23
CA ILE A 301 37.74 44.42 13.25
C ILE A 301 38.52 43.32 13.98
N LEU A 302 38.52 43.37 15.31
CA LEU A 302 39.05 42.33 16.18
C LEU A 302 37.97 41.93 17.20
N VAL A 303 37.55 40.67 17.16
CA VAL A 303 36.68 40.03 18.17
C VAL A 303 37.51 38.96 18.88
N LYS A 304 37.77 39.11 20.18
CA LYS A 304 38.71 38.23 20.89
C LYS A 304 38.17 37.75 22.23
N ASN A 305 38.33 36.47 22.56
CA ASN A 305 37.91 35.94 23.87
C ASN A 305 36.44 36.28 24.21
N CYS A 306 35.55 36.13 23.23
CA CYS A 306 34.14 36.47 23.36
C CYS A 306 33.27 35.21 23.38
N LYS A 307 32.09 35.31 24.01
CA LYS A 307 31.11 34.23 24.07
C LYS A 307 29.77 34.66 23.50
N PHE A 308 29.29 33.94 22.50
CA PHE A 308 27.98 34.10 21.89
C PHE A 308 27.15 32.87 22.26
N ILE A 309 26.25 33.01 23.24
CA ILE A 309 25.49 31.90 23.82
C ILE A 309 24.01 32.12 23.60
N ASN A 310 23.35 31.15 22.96
CA ASN A 310 21.89 31.12 22.80
C ASN A 310 21.32 32.41 22.18
N ASN A 311 22.04 33.04 21.26
CA ASN A 311 21.54 34.21 20.54
C ASN A 311 20.73 33.77 19.31
N GLN A 312 19.71 34.54 18.97
CA GLN A 312 18.77 34.21 17.92
C GLN A 312 18.67 35.32 16.88
N ALA A 313 18.58 34.94 15.61
CA ALA A 313 18.23 35.85 14.51
C ALA A 313 17.16 35.22 13.63
N VAL A 314 16.14 36.01 13.25
CA VAL A 314 15.09 35.54 12.34
C VAL A 314 15.58 35.36 10.91
N ALA A 315 16.67 36.01 10.51
CA ALA A 315 17.27 35.85 9.19
C ALA A 315 18.66 35.21 9.28
N PHE A 316 19.69 35.99 9.61
CA PHE A 316 21.08 35.55 9.54
C PHE A 316 21.88 35.98 10.77
N GLY A 317 22.83 35.16 11.19
CA GLY A 317 23.84 35.54 12.20
C GLY A 317 23.25 35.50 13.58
N GLY A 318 22.97 34.32 14.13
CA GLY A 318 22.46 34.21 15.50
C GLY A 318 23.45 34.84 16.49
N GLY A 319 24.73 34.44 16.42
CA GLY A 319 25.79 35.03 17.24
C GLY A 319 26.37 36.33 16.65
N LEU A 320 27.05 36.23 15.51
CA LEU A 320 27.83 37.31 14.90
C LEU A 320 27.50 37.49 13.42
N TYR A 321 27.44 38.73 12.95
CA TYR A 321 27.23 39.04 11.54
C TYR A 321 28.17 40.13 11.03
N PHE A 322 28.95 39.82 9.99
CA PHE A 322 29.67 40.80 9.18
C PHE A 322 29.01 40.98 7.81
N ILE A 323 28.87 42.23 7.40
CA ILE A 323 28.50 42.56 6.03
C ILE A 323 29.45 43.60 5.46
N TYR A 324 29.92 43.34 4.24
CA TYR A 324 30.81 44.22 3.49
C TYR A 324 30.14 44.64 2.19
N ASN A 325 30.05 45.95 1.97
CA ASN A 325 29.46 46.62 0.81
C ASN A 325 30.31 47.86 0.43
N GLY A 326 31.63 47.74 0.48
CA GLY A 326 32.57 48.82 0.16
C GLY A 326 33.13 48.69 -1.26
N ARG A 327 33.36 49.82 -1.94
CA ARG A 327 34.07 49.83 -3.24
C ARG A 327 35.50 50.35 -3.03
N ASN A 328 36.51 49.55 -3.38
CA ASN A 328 37.94 49.92 -3.37
C ASN A 328 38.71 49.92 -2.02
N SER A 329 38.14 49.39 -0.94
CA SER A 329 38.75 49.33 0.42
C SER A 329 39.02 47.89 0.87
N TYR A 330 40.12 47.66 1.61
CA TYR A 330 40.50 46.36 2.17
C TYR A 330 40.04 46.26 3.62
N HIS A 331 38.89 45.64 3.87
CA HIS A 331 38.41 45.40 5.23
C HIS A 331 38.92 44.08 5.79
N THR A 332 39.19 44.05 7.09
CA THR A 332 39.71 42.86 7.77
C THR A 332 38.89 42.57 9.03
N GLY A 333 38.38 41.36 9.13
CA GLY A 333 37.72 40.84 10.32
C GLY A 333 38.45 39.64 10.90
N ILE A 334 38.94 39.77 12.13
CA ILE A 334 39.65 38.71 12.85
C ILE A 334 38.83 38.33 14.09
N VAL A 335 38.58 37.03 14.26
CA VAL A 335 37.94 36.44 15.42
C VAL A 335 38.86 35.41 16.05
N GLU A 336 39.20 35.60 17.31
CA GLU A 336 40.15 34.75 18.04
C GLU A 336 39.57 34.26 19.36
N ASP A 337 39.92 33.04 19.74
CA ASP A 337 39.69 32.50 21.09
C ASP A 337 38.22 32.60 21.54
N SER A 338 37.26 32.45 20.62
CA SER A 338 35.84 32.77 20.87
C SER A 338 34.92 31.56 20.70
N ASP A 339 33.85 31.55 21.50
CA ASP A 339 32.86 30.47 21.57
C ASP A 339 31.50 30.91 21.01
N PHE A 340 30.93 30.09 20.13
CA PHE A 340 29.58 30.21 19.59
C PHE A 340 28.77 28.97 19.98
N ILE A 341 27.87 29.12 20.95
CA ILE A 341 27.17 28.01 21.58
C ILE A 341 25.66 28.22 21.47
N ASP A 342 24.95 27.21 20.97
CA ASP A 342 23.48 27.17 20.90
C ASP A 342 22.84 28.37 20.15
N ASN A 343 23.56 29.02 19.24
CA ASN A 343 23.00 30.15 18.50
C ASN A 343 22.13 29.67 17.34
N VAL A 344 21.05 30.40 17.05
CA VAL A 344 20.04 30.01 16.07
C VAL A 344 19.81 31.12 15.04
N ALA A 345 19.88 30.79 13.76
CA ALA A 345 19.45 31.67 12.68
C ALA A 345 18.50 30.92 11.74
N PHE A 346 17.34 31.48 11.41
CA PHE A 346 16.37 30.72 10.61
C PHE A 346 16.85 30.46 9.17
N LEU A 347 17.56 31.40 8.53
CA LEU A 347 18.05 31.24 7.15
C LEU A 347 19.51 30.78 7.09
N GLY A 348 20.37 31.20 8.03
CA GLY A 348 21.74 30.70 8.03
C GLY A 348 22.73 31.46 8.91
N GLY A 349 23.89 30.87 9.13
CA GLY A 349 24.91 31.39 10.03
C GLY A 349 24.41 31.45 11.47
N GLY A 350 24.04 30.30 12.04
CA GLY A 350 23.58 30.25 13.43
C GLY A 350 24.61 30.87 14.37
N GLY A 351 25.86 30.40 14.31
CA GLY A 351 26.98 31.04 15.01
C GLY A 351 27.43 32.33 14.33
N PHE A 352 27.85 32.24 13.06
CA PHE A 352 28.43 33.36 12.32
C PHE A 352 27.95 33.44 10.87
N ILE A 353 27.81 34.65 10.33
CA ILE A 353 27.75 34.87 8.89
C ILE A 353 28.64 36.02 8.43
N SER A 354 29.24 35.85 7.25
CA SER A 354 29.80 36.94 6.46
C SER A 354 29.03 37.07 5.14
N SER A 355 28.56 38.28 4.83
CA SER A 355 27.94 38.60 3.55
C SER A 355 28.76 39.65 2.81
N ILE A 356 29.21 39.34 1.60
CA ILE A 356 29.95 40.28 0.76
C ILE A 356 29.07 40.68 -0.43
N ILE A 357 28.69 41.96 -0.44
CA ILE A 357 27.74 42.56 -1.37
C ILE A 357 28.50 43.66 -2.11
N SER A 358 29.31 43.33 -3.10
CA SER A 358 30.02 44.38 -3.83
C SER A 358 29.67 44.39 -5.30
N SER A 359 29.37 45.56 -5.82
CA SER A 359 29.03 45.77 -7.24
C SER A 359 30.17 46.51 -7.95
N GLY A 360 31.28 45.85 -8.27
CA GLY A 360 32.37 46.48 -9.03
C GLY A 360 33.43 45.51 -9.59
N LEU A 361 34.10 45.91 -10.68
CA LEU A 361 35.22 45.16 -11.28
C LEU A 361 36.61 45.48 -10.64
N LYS A 362 36.66 46.42 -9.69
CA LYS A 362 37.89 46.92 -9.04
C LYS A 362 37.76 46.83 -7.51
N GLU A 363 37.54 45.65 -6.99
CA GLU A 363 37.38 45.48 -5.55
C GLU A 363 38.71 45.13 -4.88
N ALA A 364 38.97 45.78 -3.76
CA ALA A 364 40.04 45.36 -2.87
C ALA A 364 39.57 44.14 -2.08
N PRO A 365 40.45 43.14 -1.86
CA PRO A 365 40.09 41.91 -1.17
C PRO A 365 39.61 42.18 0.26
N HIS A 366 38.66 41.42 0.81
CA HIS A 366 38.36 41.43 2.24
C HIS A 366 38.81 40.12 2.89
N LEU A 367 39.31 40.19 4.12
CA LEU A 367 39.77 39.02 4.86
C LEU A 367 38.87 38.79 6.06
N VAL A 368 38.34 37.57 6.18
CA VAL A 368 37.68 37.07 7.39
C VAL A 368 38.48 35.90 7.93
N LYS A 369 38.98 36.01 9.16
CA LYS A 369 39.84 35.01 9.79
C LYS A 369 39.29 34.57 11.13
N PHE A 370 39.26 33.27 11.36
CA PHE A 370 38.98 32.64 12.65
C PHE A 370 40.20 31.85 13.11
N THR A 371 40.56 31.99 14.38
CA THR A 371 41.65 31.22 14.99
C THR A 371 41.25 30.75 16.36
N ASN A 372 41.44 29.46 16.63
CA ASN A 372 41.15 28.84 17.94
C ASN A 372 39.70 29.13 18.42
N CYS A 373 38.72 28.95 17.54
CA CYS A 373 37.31 29.23 17.83
C CYS A 373 36.47 27.95 17.88
N SER A 374 35.39 27.96 18.67
CA SER A 374 34.49 26.82 18.83
C SER A 374 33.05 27.17 18.43
N PHE A 375 32.43 26.31 17.61
CA PHE A 375 31.04 26.40 17.17
C PHE A 375 30.30 25.14 17.61
N GLN A 376 29.49 25.25 18.66
CA GLN A 376 28.82 24.13 19.31
C GLN A 376 27.31 24.27 19.25
N ASN A 377 26.62 23.22 18.80
CA ASN A 377 25.15 23.13 18.80
C ASN A 377 24.43 24.29 18.09
N ASN A 378 25.10 25.00 17.18
CA ASN A 378 24.45 26.10 16.47
C ASN A 378 23.55 25.55 15.36
N MET A 379 22.48 26.28 15.07
CA MET A 379 21.43 25.86 14.16
C MET A 379 21.16 26.92 13.10
N GLY A 380 21.13 26.51 11.84
CA GLY A 380 20.83 27.39 10.72
C GLY A 380 20.47 26.63 9.47
N ASP A 381 19.62 27.19 8.60
CA ASP A 381 19.24 26.51 7.35
C ASP A 381 20.46 26.34 6.43
N SER A 382 21.25 27.39 6.28
CA SER A 382 22.58 27.36 5.66
C SER A 382 23.67 27.66 6.69
N GLY A 383 24.53 26.69 7.01
CA GLY A 383 25.67 26.94 7.89
C GLY A 383 25.25 27.20 9.33
N GLY A 384 24.79 26.18 10.05
CA GLY A 384 24.46 26.28 11.47
C GLY A 384 25.61 26.85 12.28
N GLY A 385 26.84 26.37 12.07
CA GLY A 385 28.04 27.01 12.62
C GLY A 385 28.34 28.35 11.93
N MET A 386 28.63 28.29 10.63
CA MET A 386 29.05 29.44 9.83
C MET A 386 28.45 29.44 8.42
N TYR A 387 28.07 30.63 7.94
CA TYR A 387 27.75 30.86 6.53
C TYR A 387 28.63 31.96 5.92
N PHE A 388 29.36 31.65 4.86
CA PHE A 388 30.12 32.63 4.07
C PHE A 388 29.48 32.79 2.69
N TYR A 389 28.97 33.99 2.40
CA TYR A 389 28.15 34.22 1.21
C TYR A 389 28.61 35.45 0.41
N VAL A 390 28.82 35.26 -0.90
CA VAL A 390 29.28 36.29 -1.84
C VAL A 390 28.25 36.46 -2.97
N ILE A 391 27.77 37.69 -3.22
CA ILE A 391 26.58 37.90 -4.09
C ILE A 391 26.94 38.29 -5.54
N PHE A 392 28.13 38.85 -5.79
CA PHE A 392 28.43 39.51 -7.06
C PHE A 392 29.87 39.25 -7.55
N SER A 393 30.09 39.52 -8.85
CA SER A 393 31.32 39.24 -9.62
C SER A 393 32.61 39.89 -9.10
N GLY A 394 32.51 40.89 -8.23
CA GLY A 394 33.67 41.58 -7.67
C GLY A 394 34.37 40.81 -6.54
N GLY A 395 33.77 39.71 -6.07
CA GLY A 395 34.25 38.96 -4.91
C GLY A 395 35.58 38.23 -5.06
N LYS A 396 36.27 38.36 -6.20
CA LYS A 396 37.51 37.64 -6.57
C LYS A 396 38.70 37.88 -5.65
N GLY A 397 38.65 38.81 -4.70
CA GLY A 397 39.73 39.03 -3.75
C GLY A 397 39.45 38.49 -2.33
N ASN A 398 38.22 38.12 -2.00
CA ASN A 398 37.86 37.86 -0.61
C ASN A 398 38.37 36.51 -0.13
N SER A 399 38.90 36.46 1.08
CA SER A 399 39.39 35.22 1.70
C SER A 399 38.69 34.94 3.02
N LEU A 400 38.56 33.64 3.30
CA LEU A 400 38.06 33.09 4.55
C LEU A 400 39.15 32.12 5.03
N GLU A 401 39.67 32.36 6.22
CA GLU A 401 40.72 31.54 6.83
C GLU A 401 40.21 30.97 8.15
N LEU A 402 40.21 29.65 8.28
CA LEU A 402 39.83 28.94 9.51
C LEU A 402 41.00 28.12 9.99
N ASN A 403 41.54 28.48 11.15
CA ASN A 403 42.69 27.80 11.74
C ASN A 403 42.33 27.30 13.14
N GLU A 404 42.62 26.04 13.44
CA GLU A 404 42.46 25.46 14.78
C GLU A 404 41.02 25.59 15.33
N CYS A 405 40.02 25.48 14.45
CA CYS A 405 38.61 25.66 14.82
C CYS A 405 37.89 24.32 15.04
N ALA A 406 36.90 24.32 15.95
CA ALA A 406 36.08 23.16 16.25
C ALA A 406 34.60 23.40 15.94
N PHE A 407 34.01 22.55 15.10
CA PHE A 407 32.59 22.55 14.76
C PHE A 407 31.95 21.27 15.29
N ILE A 408 31.17 21.39 16.37
CA ILE A 408 30.64 20.25 17.12
C ILE A 408 29.11 20.32 17.16
N ALA A 409 28.45 19.26 16.71
CA ALA A 409 27.00 19.09 16.83
C ALA A 409 26.14 20.22 16.23
N ASN A 410 26.64 20.95 15.23
CA ASN A 410 25.87 21.96 14.51
C ASN A 410 24.85 21.30 13.57
N ARG A 411 23.72 21.97 13.34
CA ARG A 411 22.55 21.40 12.65
C ARG A 411 21.98 22.29 11.55
N GLY A 412 21.62 21.66 10.44
CA GLY A 412 20.75 22.22 9.41
C GLY A 412 19.28 22.28 9.88
N VAL A 413 18.59 23.41 9.69
CA VAL A 413 17.17 23.56 10.10
C VAL A 413 16.23 22.79 9.15
N ASN A 414 16.38 23.00 7.84
CA ASN A 414 15.55 22.36 6.84
C ASN A 414 16.21 21.09 6.33
N ARG A 415 15.39 20.05 6.14
CA ARG A 415 15.86 18.80 5.53
C ARG A 415 16.13 18.96 4.02
N GLU A 416 15.59 19.99 3.39
CA GLU A 416 15.77 20.25 1.96
C GLU A 416 16.93 21.21 1.67
N SER A 417 17.64 21.73 2.69
CA SER A 417 18.73 22.68 2.47
C SER A 417 19.89 22.04 1.70
N GLU A 418 20.29 22.66 0.60
CA GLU A 418 21.46 22.24 -0.19
C GLU A 418 22.80 22.64 0.46
N PHE A 419 22.79 23.30 1.61
CA PHE A 419 23.97 23.89 2.23
C PHE A 419 24.48 23.08 3.44
N GLY A 420 25.72 23.38 3.85
CA GLY A 420 26.40 22.62 4.90
C GLY A 420 25.91 22.98 6.30
N ALA A 421 25.80 22.01 7.21
CA ALA A 421 25.35 22.23 8.59
C ALA A 421 26.39 22.91 9.50
N ALA A 422 27.68 22.60 9.35
CA ALA A 422 28.74 23.28 10.07
C ALA A 422 29.18 24.54 9.32
N ILE A 423 29.50 24.39 8.05
CA ILE A 423 29.96 25.48 7.18
C ILE A 423 29.18 25.43 5.87
N ALA A 424 28.58 26.54 5.51
CA ALA A 424 28.16 26.81 4.13
C ALA A 424 29.07 27.91 3.56
N ALA A 425 29.64 27.69 2.38
CA ALA A 425 30.36 28.70 1.63
C ALA A 425 29.89 28.70 0.18
N SER A 426 29.36 29.82 -0.30
CA SER A 426 28.88 29.90 -1.69
C SER A 426 28.98 31.29 -2.30
N ILE A 427 29.13 31.32 -3.63
CA ILE A 427 29.00 32.52 -4.46
C ILE A 427 27.74 32.42 -5.34
N TYR A 428 27.02 33.52 -5.51
CA TYR A 428 25.78 33.58 -6.29
C TYR A 428 26.02 33.60 -7.82
N ASP A 429 27.25 33.87 -8.27
CA ASP A 429 27.58 33.99 -9.69
C ASP A 429 28.02 32.66 -10.33
N LYS A 430 27.58 32.41 -11.57
CA LYS A 430 27.80 31.16 -12.33
C LYS A 430 29.14 31.16 -13.08
N PHE A 431 30.20 31.70 -12.49
CA PHE A 431 31.40 32.09 -13.24
C PHE A 431 32.32 30.91 -13.58
N GLU A 432 32.86 30.92 -14.82
CA GLU A 432 33.64 29.86 -15.47
C GLU A 432 35.18 30.03 -15.35
N GLU A 433 35.69 31.03 -14.63
CA GLU A 433 37.15 31.28 -14.47
C GLU A 433 37.63 31.08 -13.03
N LYS A 434 38.05 29.86 -12.68
CA LYS A 434 38.49 29.47 -11.32
C LYS A 434 39.89 29.95 -10.93
N ASP A 435 40.80 30.16 -11.88
CA ASP A 435 42.23 30.45 -11.59
C ASP A 435 42.50 31.89 -11.09
N SER A 436 41.46 32.70 -10.86
CA SER A 436 41.59 34.10 -10.43
C SER A 436 41.09 34.41 -9.02
N PHE A 437 40.64 33.40 -8.26
CA PHE A 437 40.18 33.57 -6.87
C PHE A 437 41.30 33.20 -5.87
N PRO A 438 41.47 33.96 -4.77
CA PRO A 438 42.33 33.56 -3.66
C PRO A 438 41.74 32.33 -2.98
N TYR A 439 42.63 31.48 -2.48
CA TYR A 439 42.22 30.28 -1.77
C TYR A 439 41.66 30.64 -0.40
N HIS A 440 40.41 30.26 -0.15
CA HIS A 440 39.93 30.12 1.22
C HIS A 440 40.64 28.94 1.88
N SER A 441 40.89 28.96 3.18
CA SER A 441 41.64 27.91 3.87
C SER A 441 40.92 27.35 5.10
N ILE A 442 41.06 26.05 5.28
CA ILE A 442 40.72 25.31 6.50
C ILE A 442 41.97 24.55 6.92
N SER A 443 42.48 24.83 8.11
CA SER A 443 43.65 24.14 8.66
C SER A 443 43.44 23.73 10.10
N ASP A 444 43.86 22.50 10.41
CA ASP A 444 43.87 21.96 11.78
C ASP A 444 42.49 22.02 12.47
N CYS A 445 41.42 21.83 11.70
CA CYS A 445 40.05 21.94 12.17
C CYS A 445 39.39 20.58 12.43
N VAL A 446 38.41 20.55 13.34
CA VAL A 446 37.63 19.35 13.65
C VAL A 446 36.13 19.57 13.43
N PHE A 447 35.47 18.58 12.83
CA PHE A 447 34.05 18.56 12.49
C PHE A 447 33.42 17.29 13.05
N ILE A 448 32.79 17.39 14.22
CA ILE A 448 32.36 16.23 15.01
C ILE A 448 30.84 16.24 15.21
N ASN A 449 30.18 15.12 14.90
CA ASN A 449 28.76 14.86 15.17
C ASN A 449 27.80 15.94 14.64
N ASN A 450 28.17 16.64 13.57
CA ASN A 450 27.28 17.60 12.93
C ASN A 450 26.20 16.86 12.12
N THR A 451 25.05 17.50 11.91
CA THR A 451 23.91 16.89 11.22
C THR A 451 23.37 17.83 10.15
N GLY A 452 23.55 17.45 8.89
CA GLY A 452 22.98 18.09 7.71
C GLY A 452 22.40 17.05 6.75
N THR A 453 21.59 17.47 5.80
CA THR A 453 21.00 16.55 4.82
C THR A 453 21.89 16.32 3.61
N ASN A 454 22.46 17.40 3.07
CA ASN A 454 23.33 17.33 1.88
C ASN A 454 24.82 17.40 2.22
N GLY A 455 25.19 18.08 3.31
CA GLY A 455 26.59 18.09 3.75
C GLY A 455 26.82 18.78 5.09
N ILE A 456 28.05 18.63 5.62
CA ILE A 456 28.49 19.30 6.85
C ILE A 456 29.28 20.56 6.51
N VAL A 457 30.29 20.41 5.68
CA VAL A 457 30.97 21.52 5.02
C VAL A 457 30.55 21.50 3.56
N SER A 458 29.83 22.53 3.11
CA SER A 458 29.40 22.65 1.72
C SER A 458 30.06 23.84 1.05
N LEU A 459 30.79 23.57 -0.03
CA LEU A 459 31.58 24.53 -0.79
C LEU A 459 31.01 24.65 -2.21
N GLY A 460 30.36 25.77 -2.52
CA GLY A 460 29.72 26.02 -3.82
C GLY A 460 30.46 27.08 -4.62
N TYR A 461 31.06 26.68 -5.74
CA TYR A 461 31.70 27.57 -6.72
C TYR A 461 32.84 28.46 -6.17
N LEU A 462 33.40 28.14 -5.00
CA LEU A 462 34.53 28.84 -4.37
C LEU A 462 35.69 27.88 -4.13
N PRO A 463 36.94 28.22 -4.50
CA PRO A 463 38.08 27.34 -4.26
C PRO A 463 38.53 27.36 -2.80
N PHE A 464 38.80 26.18 -2.24
CA PHE A 464 39.27 26.02 -0.86
C PHE A 464 40.55 25.18 -0.81
N SER A 465 41.34 25.41 0.23
CA SER A 465 42.51 24.61 0.60
C SER A 465 42.29 23.98 1.97
N LEU A 466 42.40 22.66 2.07
CA LEU A 466 42.46 21.91 3.32
C LEU A 466 43.92 21.54 3.55
N SER A 467 44.48 22.02 4.66
CA SER A 467 45.88 21.79 5.04
C SER A 467 46.00 21.39 6.50
N GLY A 468 47.18 20.90 6.90
CA GLY A 468 47.38 20.41 8.26
C GLY A 468 46.56 19.16 8.55
N ARG A 469 46.10 19.00 9.80
CA ARG A 469 45.31 17.84 10.23
C ARG A 469 43.83 18.19 10.40
N ASN A 470 42.98 17.85 9.42
CA ASN A 470 41.53 18.04 9.56
C ASN A 470 40.81 16.71 9.84
N VAL A 471 39.84 16.75 10.76
CA VAL A 471 39.10 15.55 11.20
C VAL A 471 37.61 15.75 11.03
N PHE A 472 36.99 14.88 10.25
CA PHE A 472 35.54 14.80 10.06
C PHE A 472 35.04 13.48 10.64
N SER A 473 34.36 13.53 11.79
CA SER A 473 33.96 12.30 12.49
C SER A 473 32.52 12.28 12.97
N GLY A 474 31.86 11.13 12.80
CA GLY A 474 30.52 10.86 13.33
C GLY A 474 29.42 11.74 12.75
N ASN A 475 29.64 12.35 11.58
CA ASN A 475 28.68 13.28 11.01
C ASN A 475 27.56 12.56 10.23
N ILE A 476 26.38 13.17 10.23
CA ILE A 476 25.22 12.75 9.43
C ILE A 476 25.01 13.77 8.32
N GLY A 477 25.04 13.32 7.06
CA GLY A 477 25.26 14.14 5.87
C GLY A 477 26.72 14.02 5.41
N SER A 478 26.99 14.28 4.12
CA SER A 478 28.34 14.18 3.56
C SER A 478 29.30 15.10 4.31
N ALA A 479 30.40 14.56 4.84
CA ALA A 479 31.34 15.37 5.62
C ALA A 479 31.82 16.62 4.85
N LEU A 480 32.08 16.46 3.56
CA LEU A 480 32.45 17.55 2.67
C LEU A 480 31.74 17.43 1.33
N ARG A 481 30.88 18.40 1.04
CA ARG A 481 30.17 18.55 -0.24
C ARG A 481 30.80 19.67 -1.05
N VAL A 482 31.21 19.36 -2.28
CA VAL A 482 31.90 20.32 -3.17
C VAL A 482 31.11 20.41 -4.46
N VAL A 483 30.65 21.61 -4.82
CA VAL A 483 29.84 21.85 -6.02
C VAL A 483 30.57 22.80 -6.94
N GLY A 484 31.01 22.32 -8.09
CA GLY A 484 31.59 23.19 -9.13
C GLY A 484 32.80 24.01 -8.65
N ALA A 485 33.57 23.53 -7.67
CA ALA A 485 34.70 24.23 -7.04
C ALA A 485 36.00 23.42 -7.16
N GLN A 486 37.14 24.03 -6.83
CA GLN A 486 38.42 23.31 -6.69
C GLN A 486 38.78 23.20 -5.21
N LEU A 487 39.18 22.02 -4.79
CA LEU A 487 39.53 21.72 -3.42
C LEU A 487 40.96 21.23 -3.35
N THR A 488 41.90 22.08 -2.95
CA THR A 488 43.29 21.69 -2.75
C THR A 488 43.43 20.98 -1.41
N MET A 489 44.12 19.84 -1.36
CA MET A 489 44.35 19.09 -0.13
C MET A 489 45.84 18.81 0.10
N SER A 490 46.30 18.99 1.33
CA SER A 490 47.64 18.63 1.82
C SER A 490 47.58 18.19 3.29
N GLY A 491 48.62 17.50 3.78
CA GLY A 491 48.65 17.02 5.18
C GLY A 491 47.69 15.86 5.45
N GLU A 492 47.16 15.76 6.67
CA GLU A 492 46.36 14.63 7.14
C GLU A 492 44.85 14.96 7.12
N GLN A 493 44.08 14.25 6.28
CA GLN A 493 42.63 14.44 6.15
C GLN A 493 41.91 13.15 6.58
N LEU A 494 41.20 13.21 7.71
CA LEU A 494 40.57 12.05 8.33
C LEU A 494 39.06 12.12 8.22
N PHE A 495 38.44 11.11 7.60
CA PHE A 495 37.00 10.97 7.47
C PHE A 495 36.55 9.66 8.14
N ILE A 496 36.00 9.77 9.35
CA ILE A 496 35.80 8.62 10.24
C ILE A 496 34.32 8.49 10.66
N GLY A 497 33.65 7.41 10.25
CA GLY A 497 32.30 7.10 10.74
C GLY A 497 31.23 8.09 10.29
N ASN A 498 31.37 8.72 9.12
CA ASN A 498 30.36 9.63 8.58
C ASN A 498 29.29 8.85 7.79
N SER A 499 28.05 9.33 7.77
CA SER A 499 26.94 8.67 7.07
C SER A 499 26.15 9.65 6.22
N ALA A 500 25.91 9.35 4.95
CA ALA A 500 25.08 10.18 4.05
C ALA A 500 24.29 9.32 3.07
N GLU A 501 23.36 9.92 2.31
CA GLU A 501 22.73 9.21 1.20
C GLU A 501 23.76 8.89 0.10
N ALA A 502 24.59 9.86 -0.28
CA ALA A 502 25.70 9.66 -1.21
C ALA A 502 26.95 10.36 -0.66
N GLY A 503 28.13 9.75 -0.81
CA GLY A 503 29.37 10.41 -0.41
C GLY A 503 29.44 10.67 1.10
N GLY A 504 29.39 9.61 1.92
CA GLY A 504 29.44 9.74 3.39
C GLY A 504 30.58 10.64 3.87
N ALA A 505 31.76 10.51 3.25
CA ALA A 505 32.87 11.45 3.45
C ALA A 505 32.88 12.60 2.43
N LEU A 506 33.10 12.30 1.14
CA LEU A 506 33.20 13.31 0.08
C LEU A 506 32.05 13.18 -0.92
N TYR A 507 31.38 14.29 -1.20
CA TYR A 507 30.35 14.40 -2.23
C TYR A 507 30.73 15.48 -3.24
N LEU A 508 31.22 15.06 -4.41
CA LEU A 508 31.67 15.94 -5.50
C LEU A 508 30.58 16.07 -6.57
N LEU A 509 30.19 17.29 -6.88
CA LEU A 509 29.09 17.59 -7.81
C LEU A 509 29.51 18.53 -8.94
N SER A 510 28.84 18.37 -10.08
CA SER A 510 28.99 19.20 -11.28
C SER A 510 30.41 19.17 -11.86
N SER A 511 31.27 20.11 -11.50
CA SER A 511 32.65 20.19 -11.98
C SER A 511 33.64 20.40 -10.85
N ALA A 512 33.31 19.78 -9.71
CA ALA A 512 34.17 19.74 -8.55
C ALA A 512 35.44 18.92 -8.82
N GLN A 513 36.58 19.41 -8.35
CA GLN A 513 37.88 18.74 -8.47
C GLN A 513 38.64 18.80 -7.15
N ILE A 514 39.32 17.71 -6.81
CA ILE A 514 40.28 17.60 -5.73
C ILE A 514 41.68 17.78 -6.32
N ARG A 515 42.39 18.79 -5.85
CA ARG A 515 43.77 19.05 -6.22
C ARG A 515 44.70 18.51 -5.12
N ILE A 516 45.37 17.40 -5.39
CA ILE A 516 46.25 16.75 -4.41
C ILE A 516 47.64 17.40 -4.40
N SER A 517 48.17 17.70 -3.22
CA SER A 517 49.53 18.21 -3.02
C SER A 517 50.47 17.11 -2.52
N GLU A 518 51.77 17.38 -2.50
CA GLU A 518 52.78 16.49 -1.88
C GLU A 518 52.44 16.24 -0.39
N ASP A 519 52.82 15.07 0.14
CA ASP A 519 52.59 14.63 1.53
C ASP A 519 51.12 14.46 1.98
N LEU A 520 50.18 14.37 1.05
CA LEU A 520 48.76 14.14 1.38
C LEU A 520 48.51 12.73 1.93
N GLN A 521 47.95 12.67 3.15
CA GLN A 521 47.48 11.44 3.80
C GLN A 521 45.96 11.54 3.99
N MET A 522 45.18 10.73 3.28
CA MET A 522 43.73 10.66 3.42
C MET A 522 43.29 9.30 3.97
N LEU A 523 42.47 9.31 5.01
CA LEU A 523 41.89 8.11 5.60
C LEU A 523 40.36 8.19 5.55
N PHE A 524 39.75 7.19 4.90
CA PHE A 524 38.32 6.96 4.91
C PHE A 524 38.02 5.68 5.70
N ASP A 525 37.54 5.85 6.92
CA ASP A 525 37.35 4.74 7.87
C ASP A 525 35.91 4.68 8.38
N GLY A 526 35.21 3.58 8.13
CA GLY A 526 33.88 3.36 8.71
C GLY A 526 32.77 4.25 8.15
N ASN A 527 32.96 4.90 6.99
CA ASN A 527 31.92 5.76 6.41
C ASN A 527 30.81 4.92 5.76
N SER A 528 29.57 5.44 5.74
CA SER A 528 28.43 4.73 5.18
C SER A 528 27.57 5.58 4.26
N GLY A 529 26.92 4.93 3.28
CA GLY A 529 25.93 5.58 2.45
C GLY A 529 25.29 4.65 1.42
N ARG A 530 24.53 5.19 0.47
CA ARG A 530 23.91 4.42 -0.61
C ARG A 530 24.91 4.19 -1.74
N TYR A 531 25.56 5.26 -2.18
CA TYR A 531 26.55 5.25 -3.25
C TYR A 531 27.82 5.95 -2.78
N GLY A 532 29.00 5.36 -3.05
CA GLY A 532 30.26 6.07 -2.85
C GLY A 532 30.50 6.44 -1.38
N SER A 533 30.38 5.49 -0.43
CA SER A 533 30.32 5.86 1.00
C SER A 533 31.53 6.66 1.48
N ALA A 534 32.72 6.43 0.91
CA ALA A 534 33.84 7.33 1.08
C ALA A 534 33.79 8.49 0.06
N ILE A 535 33.84 8.22 -1.25
CA ILE A 535 33.79 9.26 -2.28
C ILE A 535 32.64 8.98 -3.25
N PHE A 536 31.75 9.95 -3.39
CA PHE A 536 30.76 9.99 -4.45
C PHE A 536 31.05 11.15 -5.41
N VAL A 537 31.04 10.85 -6.70
CA VAL A 537 31.34 11.80 -7.78
C VAL A 537 30.20 11.79 -8.78
N ASP A 538 29.43 12.88 -8.85
CA ASP A 538 28.45 13.11 -9.90
C ASP A 538 28.82 14.39 -10.66
N THR A 539 29.75 14.23 -11.58
CA THR A 539 30.28 15.32 -12.39
C THR A 539 29.71 15.29 -13.80
N TYR A 540 29.09 16.40 -14.21
CA TYR A 540 28.65 16.65 -15.58
C TYR A 540 29.66 17.56 -16.26
N ILE A 541 30.31 17.04 -17.31
CA ILE A 541 31.31 17.79 -18.07
C ILE A 541 30.60 18.88 -18.90
N ARG A 542 30.62 20.12 -18.42
CA ARG A 542 30.41 21.27 -19.30
C ARG A 542 31.72 21.56 -20.03
N ALA A 543 31.78 21.17 -21.30
CA ALA A 543 32.96 21.27 -22.17
C ALA A 543 33.60 22.67 -22.33
N LYS A 544 33.02 23.73 -21.74
CA LYS A 544 33.53 25.11 -21.87
C LYS A 544 34.22 25.67 -20.62
N ALA A 545 34.01 25.12 -19.43
CA ALA A 545 34.51 25.73 -18.18
C ALA A 545 35.93 25.26 -17.76
N PHE A 546 36.49 24.21 -18.36
CA PHE A 546 37.78 23.62 -17.94
C PHE A 546 38.82 23.50 -19.06
N THR A 547 38.61 24.17 -20.19
CA THR A 547 39.55 24.16 -21.33
C THR A 547 40.91 24.80 -21.02
N HIS A 548 41.07 25.43 -19.85
CA HIS A 548 42.30 26.11 -19.42
C HIS A 548 43.22 25.24 -18.53
N LEU A 549 42.75 24.09 -18.00
CA LEU A 549 43.61 23.19 -17.23
C LEU A 549 44.45 22.35 -18.19
N GLN A 550 45.77 22.56 -18.16
CA GLN A 550 46.71 21.87 -19.05
C GLN A 550 46.78 20.36 -18.77
N ASP A 551 46.68 19.90 -17.51
CA ASP A 551 46.92 18.50 -17.17
C ASP A 551 45.65 17.85 -16.57
N ASN A 552 44.95 17.01 -17.35
CA ASN A 552 43.73 16.27 -16.98
C ASN A 552 42.49 17.12 -16.58
N PRO A 553 41.99 18.01 -17.46
CA PRO A 553 40.89 18.94 -17.16
C PRO A 553 39.56 18.29 -16.77
N LEU A 554 39.39 16.99 -17.05
CA LEU A 554 38.11 16.29 -16.98
C LEU A 554 38.01 15.30 -15.82
N CYS A 555 39.09 15.04 -15.09
CA CYS A 555 39.06 14.16 -13.91
C CYS A 555 38.68 14.93 -12.64
N PHE A 556 38.01 14.25 -11.71
CA PHE A 556 37.70 14.81 -10.39
C PHE A 556 38.92 14.89 -9.47
N ILE A 557 40.02 14.21 -9.79
CA ILE A 557 41.29 14.27 -9.06
C ILE A 557 42.41 14.73 -9.99
N VAL A 558 43.17 15.74 -9.55
CA VAL A 558 44.28 16.33 -10.32
C VAL A 558 45.45 16.64 -9.38
N PRO A 559 46.71 16.54 -9.81
CA PRO A 559 47.83 16.93 -8.98
C PRO A 559 48.06 18.44 -8.99
N ASN A 560 48.60 18.97 -7.91
CA ASN A 560 49.06 20.36 -7.80
C ASN A 560 50.47 20.57 -8.38
N PHE A 561 51.15 19.49 -8.76
CA PHE A 561 52.51 19.47 -9.31
C PHE A 561 52.51 19.04 -10.78
N LYS A 562 53.49 19.53 -11.53
CA LYS A 562 53.64 19.27 -12.97
C LYS A 562 54.63 18.13 -13.23
N ASN A 563 54.51 17.50 -14.41
CA ASN A 563 55.44 16.50 -14.96
C ASN A 563 55.51 15.12 -14.27
N TYR A 564 54.51 14.73 -13.47
CA TYR A 564 54.45 13.40 -12.84
C TYR A 564 53.17 12.67 -13.23
N SER A 565 53.32 11.46 -13.77
CA SER A 565 52.22 10.57 -14.09
C SER A 565 51.54 10.00 -12.83
N PRO A 566 50.27 9.55 -12.88
CA PRO A 566 49.60 8.95 -11.73
C PRO A 566 50.35 7.78 -11.06
N SER A 567 51.15 7.04 -11.83
CA SER A 567 52.04 5.98 -11.31
C SER A 567 53.17 6.49 -10.42
N GLU A 568 53.54 7.77 -10.51
CA GLU A 568 54.63 8.38 -9.74
C GLU A 568 54.12 9.19 -8.53
N TRP A 569 52.80 9.31 -8.37
CA TRP A 569 52.21 10.10 -7.27
C TRP A 569 52.47 9.47 -5.90
N GLY A 570 52.58 8.13 -5.81
CA GLY A 570 52.96 7.44 -4.57
C GLY A 570 54.35 7.84 -4.07
N ASP A 571 55.30 8.10 -4.99
CA ASP A 571 56.66 8.53 -4.66
C ASP A 571 56.72 9.94 -4.07
N LYS A 572 55.61 10.71 -4.18
CA LYS A 572 55.43 12.04 -3.60
C LYS A 572 54.80 12.02 -2.20
N GLY A 573 54.75 10.85 -1.56
CA GLY A 573 54.19 10.69 -0.22
C GLY A 573 52.66 10.80 -0.17
N ILE A 574 51.98 10.65 -1.31
CA ILE A 574 50.51 10.68 -1.38
C ILE A 574 49.97 9.29 -1.05
N ASN A 575 49.04 9.22 -0.11
CA ASN A 575 48.41 7.99 0.34
C ASN A 575 46.93 8.22 0.65
N ILE A 576 46.06 7.44 0.01
CA ILE A 576 44.61 7.48 0.19
C ILE A 576 44.14 6.09 0.59
N THR A 577 43.77 5.91 1.85
CA THR A 577 43.37 4.62 2.41
C THR A 577 41.86 4.53 2.63
N PHE A 578 41.25 3.41 2.21
CA PHE A 578 39.83 3.11 2.40
C PHE A 578 39.67 1.82 3.22
N THR A 579 39.02 1.91 4.37
CA THR A 579 38.81 0.76 5.29
C THR A 579 37.45 0.84 5.97
N ARG A 580 36.81 -0.32 6.17
CA ARG A 580 35.53 -0.47 6.88
C ARG A 580 34.36 0.39 6.33
N ASN A 581 34.43 0.90 5.11
CA ASN A 581 33.35 1.70 4.53
C ASN A 581 32.22 0.78 4.02
N LYS A 582 30.98 1.28 4.05
CA LYS A 582 29.78 0.52 3.71
C LYS A 582 28.86 1.27 2.76
N ALA A 583 28.66 0.74 1.55
CA ALA A 583 27.68 1.27 0.58
C ALA A 583 26.76 0.18 0.01
N LEU A 584 25.69 0.54 -0.73
CA LEU A 584 25.08 -0.43 -1.65
C LEU A 584 26.06 -0.72 -2.78
N PHE A 585 26.58 0.35 -3.40
CA PHE A 585 27.51 0.29 -4.52
C PHE A 585 28.67 1.28 -4.33
N GLY A 586 29.90 0.83 -4.59
CA GLY A 586 31.11 1.64 -4.56
C GLY A 586 31.48 2.10 -3.15
N SER A 587 31.68 1.18 -2.22
CA SER A 587 32.03 1.49 -0.82
C SER A 587 33.22 2.45 -0.66
N ALA A 588 34.23 2.34 -1.53
CA ALA A 588 35.33 3.31 -1.60
C ALA A 588 34.99 4.49 -2.52
N ILE A 589 34.73 4.22 -3.80
CA ILE A 589 34.46 5.26 -4.80
C ILE A 589 33.27 4.85 -5.66
N TYR A 590 32.31 5.76 -5.80
CA TYR A 590 31.28 5.70 -6.83
C TYR A 590 31.35 6.95 -7.69
N ALA A 591 31.52 6.80 -9.01
CA ALA A 591 31.65 7.94 -9.92
C ALA A 591 30.70 7.85 -11.12
N SER A 592 30.18 8.99 -11.60
CA SER A 592 29.31 9.03 -12.78
C SER A 592 30.04 8.54 -14.04
N ARG A 593 31.29 8.99 -14.26
CA ARG A 593 32.22 8.50 -15.31
C ARG A 593 33.66 8.65 -14.85
N LEU A 594 34.50 7.66 -15.16
CA LEU A 594 35.96 7.70 -15.01
C LEU A 594 36.68 7.76 -16.36
N SER A 595 36.02 7.35 -17.45
CA SER A 595 36.55 7.43 -18.82
C SER A 595 36.97 8.83 -19.26
N ALA A 596 36.45 9.87 -18.59
CA ALA A 596 36.81 11.25 -18.82
C ALA A 596 38.19 11.64 -18.24
N CYS A 597 38.69 10.91 -17.24
CA CYS A 597 40.03 11.12 -16.71
C CYS A 597 41.06 10.84 -17.83
N SER A 598 41.84 11.83 -18.24
CA SER A 598 42.84 11.70 -19.31
C SER A 598 44.15 12.39 -18.92
N TRP A 599 45.27 11.68 -19.02
CA TRP A 599 46.57 12.21 -18.60
C TRP A 599 47.40 12.64 -19.80
N ILE A 600 48.00 13.84 -19.77
CA ILE A 600 48.94 14.25 -20.82
C ILE A 600 50.23 13.44 -20.67
N GLY A 601 50.52 12.62 -21.68
CA GLY A 601 51.67 11.69 -21.68
C GLY A 601 51.28 10.24 -22.00
N SER A 602 50.01 9.87 -21.83
CA SER A 602 49.49 8.64 -22.45
C SER A 602 49.38 8.86 -23.96
N GLN A 603 49.93 7.96 -24.77
CA GLN A 603 49.80 8.08 -26.23
C GLN A 603 48.31 8.13 -26.61
N PRO A 604 47.87 9.12 -27.41
CA PRO A 604 46.52 9.12 -27.93
C PRO A 604 46.29 7.87 -28.80
N PRO A 605 45.12 7.23 -28.73
CA PRO A 605 43.95 7.61 -27.93
C PRO A 605 43.81 6.68 -26.70
N TYR A 606 42.99 7.08 -25.73
CA TYR A 606 42.48 6.25 -24.63
C TYR A 606 43.36 6.15 -23.38
N PHE A 607 42.97 6.90 -22.35
CA PHE A 607 43.16 6.48 -20.97
C PHE A 607 42.39 5.16 -20.78
N ASP A 608 43.10 4.09 -20.44
CA ASP A 608 42.46 2.83 -20.08
C ASP A 608 42.03 2.91 -18.61
N ILE A 609 40.72 2.89 -18.42
CA ILE A 609 40.04 3.00 -17.12
C ILE A 609 40.51 1.93 -16.12
N ASN A 610 40.96 0.76 -16.61
CA ASN A 610 41.46 -0.32 -15.76
C ASN A 610 42.74 0.06 -15.00
N TYR A 611 43.48 1.09 -15.44
CA TYR A 611 44.63 1.59 -14.70
C TYR A 611 44.22 2.45 -13.50
N PHE A 612 43.02 3.04 -13.48
CA PHE A 612 42.58 3.90 -12.37
C PHE A 612 42.57 3.16 -11.03
N THR A 613 42.06 1.93 -11.02
CA THR A 613 42.03 1.08 -9.82
C THR A 613 43.42 0.58 -9.41
N GLN A 614 44.43 0.73 -10.28
CA GLN A 614 45.81 0.32 -10.06
C GLN A 614 46.72 1.50 -9.67
N TRP A 615 46.20 2.72 -9.55
CA TRP A 615 47.02 3.86 -9.14
C TRP A 615 47.61 3.62 -7.73
N PRO A 616 48.92 3.80 -7.55
CA PRO A 616 49.62 3.40 -6.32
C PRO A 616 49.24 4.24 -5.10
N ILE A 617 48.47 5.31 -5.28
CA ILE A 617 47.96 6.16 -4.20
C ILE A 617 46.72 5.59 -3.52
N PHE A 618 46.00 4.65 -4.14
CA PHE A 618 44.77 4.09 -3.58
C PHE A 618 45.05 2.78 -2.85
N HIS A 619 44.83 2.77 -1.54
CA HIS A 619 44.94 1.61 -0.67
C HIS A 619 43.57 1.21 -0.16
N VAL A 620 42.84 0.45 -0.96
CA VAL A 620 41.55 -0.14 -0.57
C VAL A 620 41.84 -1.40 0.26
N ARG A 621 41.13 -1.59 1.38
CA ARG A 621 41.20 -2.80 2.22
C ARG A 621 40.01 -3.72 1.94
N ASP A 622 40.16 -5.01 2.23
CA ASP A 622 39.10 -6.03 2.00
C ASP A 622 37.93 -5.95 2.99
N ASP A 623 38.00 -5.07 3.99
CA ASP A 623 36.97 -4.88 5.00
C ASP A 623 35.90 -3.84 4.62
N ASN A 624 35.95 -3.32 3.38
CA ASN A 624 34.90 -2.49 2.82
C ASN A 624 33.74 -3.38 2.31
N ILE A 625 32.50 -2.96 2.54
CA ILE A 625 31.30 -3.78 2.30
C ILE A 625 30.40 -3.11 1.27
N ASN A 626 29.98 -3.87 0.25
CA ASN A 626 28.97 -3.46 -0.71
C ASN A 626 27.72 -4.31 -0.54
N THR A 627 26.66 -3.77 0.08
CA THR A 627 25.45 -4.54 0.40
C THR A 627 24.54 -4.78 -0.80
N GLY A 628 24.80 -4.18 -1.97
CA GLY A 628 24.07 -4.45 -3.21
C GLY A 628 24.43 -5.77 -3.88
N TYR A 629 25.46 -6.48 -3.39
CA TYR A 629 25.90 -7.77 -3.92
C TYR A 629 25.81 -8.87 -2.87
N SER A 630 25.58 -10.11 -3.32
CA SER A 630 25.74 -11.29 -2.46
C SER A 630 27.20 -11.62 -2.16
N ASP A 631 28.14 -11.14 -2.99
CA ASP A 631 29.57 -11.38 -2.88
C ASP A 631 30.34 -10.07 -2.63
N ASN A 632 31.01 -9.96 -1.48
CA ASN A 632 31.72 -8.76 -1.04
C ASN A 632 33.14 -8.67 -1.63
N SER A 633 33.30 -8.99 -2.92
CA SER A 633 34.64 -9.02 -3.54
C SER A 633 35.29 -7.64 -3.65
N PHE A 634 36.61 -7.59 -3.51
CA PHE A 634 37.44 -6.36 -3.54
C PHE A 634 37.22 -5.50 -4.80
N ASN A 635 37.05 -6.14 -5.96
CA ASN A 635 36.89 -5.49 -7.27
C ASN A 635 35.61 -4.62 -7.37
N LEU A 636 34.70 -4.72 -6.39
CA LEU A 636 33.45 -3.97 -6.34
C LEU A 636 33.51 -2.75 -5.40
N SER A 637 34.68 -2.41 -4.83
CA SER A 637 34.79 -1.23 -3.97
C SER A 637 34.87 0.10 -4.74
N ILE A 638 35.32 0.05 -5.99
CA ILE A 638 35.36 1.19 -6.92
C ILE A 638 34.44 0.85 -8.09
N ILE A 639 33.36 1.61 -8.25
CA ILE A 639 32.32 1.36 -9.25
C ILE A 639 31.95 2.68 -9.93
N THR A 640 31.43 2.60 -11.15
CA THR A 640 30.84 3.74 -11.86
C THR A 640 29.32 3.62 -12.05
N ALA A 641 28.69 4.71 -12.50
CA ALA A 641 27.31 4.65 -12.96
C ALA A 641 27.18 3.71 -14.18
N ALA A 642 25.99 3.17 -14.41
CA ALA A 642 25.76 2.24 -15.50
C ALA A 642 26.17 2.84 -16.86
N ASN A 643 27.02 2.13 -17.57
CA ASN A 643 27.50 2.45 -18.91
C ASN A 643 26.93 1.49 -19.97
N ASP A 644 26.63 0.26 -19.57
CA ASP A 644 25.99 -0.74 -20.41
C ASP A 644 24.84 -1.44 -19.65
N ILE A 645 23.95 -2.07 -20.40
CA ILE A 645 22.86 -2.89 -19.88
C ILE A 645 22.98 -4.26 -20.52
N ASP A 646 22.96 -5.28 -19.68
CA ASP A 646 22.81 -6.67 -20.08
C ASP A 646 21.38 -7.15 -19.77
N ILE A 647 20.77 -7.75 -20.78
CA ILE A 647 19.36 -8.17 -20.77
C ILE A 647 19.34 -9.64 -21.16
N GLU A 648 19.07 -10.50 -20.18
CA GLU A 648 18.99 -11.95 -20.44
C GLU A 648 17.69 -12.31 -21.18
N THR A 649 16.68 -11.44 -21.13
CA THR A 649 15.34 -11.72 -21.66
C THR A 649 15.27 -11.36 -23.15
N THR A 650 15.04 -12.36 -24.00
CA THR A 650 15.17 -12.22 -25.47
C THR A 650 13.85 -12.02 -26.21
N ALA A 651 12.71 -12.40 -25.63
CA ALA A 651 11.39 -12.20 -26.21
C ALA A 651 10.30 -12.38 -25.14
N PHE A 652 9.15 -11.75 -25.37
CA PHE A 652 7.94 -11.95 -24.56
C PHE A 652 6.77 -12.38 -25.45
N SER A 653 5.93 -13.26 -24.90
CA SER A 653 4.60 -13.53 -25.43
C SER A 653 3.62 -13.67 -24.28
N GLY A 654 2.50 -12.96 -24.33
CA GLY A 654 1.52 -12.99 -23.27
C GLY A 654 0.22 -12.26 -23.62
N TRP A 655 -0.79 -12.46 -22.78
CA TRP A 655 -2.09 -11.79 -22.92
C TRP A 655 -2.15 -10.47 -22.13
N PRO A 656 -3.08 -9.56 -22.48
CA PRO A 656 -3.29 -8.31 -21.75
C PRO A 656 -3.45 -8.49 -20.24
N GLY A 657 -2.64 -7.78 -19.43
CA GLY A 657 -2.65 -7.85 -17.98
C GLY A 657 -1.80 -8.97 -17.36
N GLN A 658 -1.06 -9.74 -18.17
CA GLN A 658 -0.10 -10.73 -17.66
C GLN A 658 1.19 -10.06 -17.16
N SER A 659 1.68 -10.52 -16.00
CA SER A 659 2.98 -10.09 -15.46
C SER A 659 4.08 -10.98 -16.02
N HIS A 660 5.18 -10.36 -16.46
CA HIS A 660 6.37 -11.05 -16.97
C HIS A 660 7.60 -10.68 -16.14
N GLU A 661 8.47 -11.66 -15.93
CA GLU A 661 9.78 -11.46 -15.30
C GLU A 661 10.79 -10.96 -16.34
N LEU A 662 11.41 -9.82 -16.06
CA LEU A 662 12.44 -9.19 -16.85
C LEU A 662 13.72 -9.14 -16.03
N ARG A 663 14.74 -9.88 -16.49
CA ARG A 663 16.05 -9.96 -15.84
C ARG A 663 16.99 -8.93 -16.43
N LEU A 664 17.38 -7.95 -15.61
CA LEU A 664 18.23 -6.84 -16.01
C LEU A 664 19.49 -6.80 -15.16
N LYS A 665 20.60 -6.48 -15.82
CA LYS A 665 21.89 -6.25 -15.19
C LYS A 665 22.48 -4.93 -15.70
N ALA A 666 22.71 -3.99 -14.80
CA ALA A 666 23.41 -2.74 -15.13
C ALA A 666 24.91 -3.01 -15.02
N ILE A 667 25.68 -2.65 -16.04
CA ILE A 667 27.13 -2.83 -16.10
C ILE A 667 27.78 -1.45 -16.16
N ASP A 668 28.80 -1.25 -15.34
CA ASP A 668 29.55 0.00 -15.24
C ASP A 668 30.68 0.10 -16.29
N GLU A 669 31.45 1.21 -16.32
CA GLU A 669 32.57 1.39 -17.27
C GLU A 669 33.73 0.40 -17.05
N LEU A 670 33.82 -0.25 -15.89
CA LEU A 670 34.83 -1.26 -15.53
C LEU A 670 34.37 -2.68 -15.88
N GLY A 671 33.15 -2.86 -16.39
CA GLY A 671 32.55 -4.17 -16.65
C GLY A 671 32.00 -4.86 -15.40
N ASN A 672 31.91 -4.16 -14.27
CA ASN A 672 31.32 -4.66 -13.04
C ASN A 672 29.81 -4.37 -13.02
N PRO A 673 28.99 -5.21 -12.38
CA PRO A 673 27.60 -4.85 -12.17
C PRO A 673 27.46 -3.63 -11.27
N THR A 674 26.40 -2.83 -11.43
CA THR A 674 26.18 -1.61 -10.64
C THR A 674 24.68 -1.33 -10.44
N GLY A 675 24.36 -0.43 -9.52
CA GLY A 675 22.99 0.05 -9.32
C GLY A 675 22.64 1.13 -10.35
N SER A 676 21.41 1.10 -10.87
CA SER A 676 20.91 2.13 -11.77
C SER A 676 19.39 2.23 -11.74
N THR A 677 18.87 3.37 -12.18
CA THR A 677 17.45 3.55 -12.49
C THR A 677 17.22 3.12 -13.93
N PHE A 678 16.26 2.22 -14.14
CA PHE A 678 15.86 1.76 -15.47
C PHE A 678 14.53 2.36 -15.84
N SER A 679 14.43 2.92 -17.04
CA SER A 679 13.19 3.37 -17.65
C SER A 679 12.88 2.49 -18.86
N LEU A 680 11.71 1.87 -18.84
CA LEU A 680 11.16 1.10 -19.96
C LEU A 680 10.32 2.05 -20.83
N THR A 681 10.74 2.20 -22.07
CA THR A 681 10.02 2.96 -23.09
C THR A 681 9.64 2.05 -24.24
N TYR A 682 8.41 2.17 -24.72
CA TYR A 682 7.96 1.45 -25.90
C TYR A 682 8.35 2.20 -27.17
N GLU A 683 9.11 1.58 -28.06
CA GLU A 683 9.52 2.19 -29.33
C GLU A 683 8.67 1.65 -30.49
N GLN A 684 8.08 2.58 -31.25
CA GLN A 684 7.13 2.27 -32.31
C GLN A 684 7.87 1.82 -33.58
N ILE A 685 7.81 0.53 -33.91
CA ILE A 685 8.12 0.08 -35.27
C ILE A 685 6.90 0.40 -36.15
N MET A 686 6.96 1.52 -36.87
CA MET A 686 5.95 1.95 -37.85
C MET A 686 5.81 0.92 -38.99
N LYS A 687 5.04 -0.14 -38.76
CA LYS A 687 4.46 -0.99 -39.80
C LYS A 687 2.94 -0.94 -39.66
N ASN A 688 2.30 -0.16 -40.54
CA ASN A 688 0.86 -0.13 -40.82
C ASN A 688 -0.08 0.82 -40.04
N ASN A 689 0.30 2.08 -39.75
CA ASN A 689 -0.64 3.17 -39.43
C ASN A 689 -1.66 2.95 -38.27
N PHE A 690 -1.48 1.95 -37.41
CA PHE A 690 -2.30 1.79 -36.21
C PHE A 690 -1.55 2.35 -35.01
N ILE A 691 -2.11 3.41 -34.41
CA ILE A 691 -1.65 3.97 -33.14
C ILE A 691 -2.25 3.10 -32.04
N ASP A 692 -1.44 2.22 -31.45
CA ASP A 692 -1.84 1.41 -30.30
C ASP A 692 -1.03 1.87 -29.06
N ASP A 693 -1.73 2.44 -28.08
CA ASP A 693 -1.14 2.82 -26.79
C ASP A 693 -0.93 1.55 -25.94
N VAL A 694 0.29 1.05 -25.93
CA VAL A 694 0.75 0.05 -24.95
C VAL A 694 1.23 0.80 -23.71
N SER A 695 0.72 0.45 -22.54
CA SER A 695 1.25 0.97 -21.27
C SER A 695 1.92 -0.15 -20.47
N ILE A 696 3.05 0.19 -19.87
CA ILE A 696 3.92 -0.71 -19.11
C ILE A 696 3.86 -0.28 -17.65
N ASN A 697 3.62 -1.21 -16.72
CA ASN A 697 3.59 -0.92 -15.28
C ASN A 697 4.40 -1.96 -14.47
N PRO A 698 5.38 -1.54 -13.65
CA PRO A 698 5.95 -0.19 -13.59
C PRO A 698 6.74 0.15 -14.87
N ASN A 699 6.83 1.43 -15.21
CA ASN A 699 7.66 1.92 -16.31
C ASN A 699 9.07 2.35 -15.85
N ILE A 700 9.30 2.47 -14.54
CA ILE A 700 10.58 2.84 -13.94
C ILE A 700 10.91 1.87 -12.81
N PHE A 701 12.14 1.36 -12.79
CA PHE A 701 12.67 0.44 -11.78
C PHE A 701 13.94 1.02 -11.17
N LEU A 702 14.13 0.76 -9.88
CA LEU A 702 15.34 1.12 -9.16
C LEU A 702 16.07 -0.17 -8.77
N ILE A 703 17.20 -0.45 -9.41
CA ILE A 703 18.00 -1.63 -9.06
C ILE A 703 18.75 -1.34 -7.76
N THR A 704 18.51 -2.17 -6.76
CA THR A 704 19.15 -2.09 -5.44
C THR A 704 19.96 -3.34 -5.09
N GLU A 705 19.79 -4.44 -5.83
CA GLU A 705 20.42 -5.75 -5.58
C GLU A 705 20.69 -6.49 -6.90
N GLU A 706 21.75 -7.31 -6.94
CA GLU A 706 22.07 -8.24 -8.03
C GLU A 706 21.83 -9.71 -7.65
N PRO A 707 21.17 -10.54 -8.51
CA PRO A 707 20.53 -10.20 -9.78
C PRO A 707 19.14 -9.57 -9.59
N PHE A 708 18.80 -8.57 -10.40
CA PHE A 708 17.49 -7.92 -10.35
C PHE A 708 16.48 -8.58 -11.27
N VAL A 709 15.36 -9.00 -10.69
CA VAL A 709 14.20 -9.54 -11.42
C VAL A 709 13.06 -8.53 -11.30
N ALA A 710 12.74 -7.86 -12.41
CA ALA A 710 11.62 -6.93 -12.50
C ALA A 710 10.35 -7.65 -12.94
N ASN A 711 9.24 -7.45 -12.23
CA ASN A 711 7.93 -7.89 -12.69
C ASN A 711 7.24 -6.76 -13.45
N VAL A 712 6.99 -6.97 -14.74
CA VAL A 712 6.44 -5.98 -15.67
C VAL A 712 5.09 -6.46 -16.18
N THR A 713 4.06 -5.61 -16.11
CA THR A 713 2.73 -5.89 -16.65
C THR A 713 2.42 -4.98 -17.84
N PHE A 714 1.87 -5.56 -18.91
CA PHE A 714 1.49 -4.84 -20.13
C PHE A 714 -0.03 -4.66 -20.22
N TYR A 715 -0.48 -3.44 -20.54
CA TYR A 715 -1.89 -3.10 -20.76
C TYR A 715 -2.09 -2.45 -22.14
N TYR A 716 -3.27 -2.63 -22.73
CA TYR A 716 -3.57 -2.26 -24.11
C TYR A 716 -4.86 -1.45 -24.24
N ASN A 717 -4.89 -0.49 -25.18
CA ASN A 717 -6.01 0.45 -25.34
C ASN A 717 -7.08 0.03 -26.39
N LYS A 718 -6.99 -1.16 -27.03
CA LYS A 718 -7.97 -1.57 -28.08
C LYS A 718 -8.42 -3.04 -28.06
N THR A 719 -9.58 -3.28 -28.70
CA THR A 719 -10.52 -4.40 -28.55
C THR A 719 -10.52 -5.42 -29.70
N LEU A 720 -9.46 -5.53 -30.51
CA LEU A 720 -9.46 -6.49 -31.62
C LEU A 720 -8.72 -7.78 -31.24
N PRO A 721 -9.40 -8.95 -31.25
CA PRO A 721 -8.74 -10.25 -31.10
C PRO A 721 -7.84 -10.53 -32.31
N GLY A 722 -6.65 -11.06 -32.04
CA GLY A 722 -5.64 -11.37 -33.06
C GLY A 722 -4.23 -11.48 -32.50
N ASN A 723 -3.41 -12.34 -33.13
CA ASN A 723 -1.97 -12.40 -32.85
C ASN A 723 -1.28 -11.23 -33.55
N TYR A 724 -0.65 -10.34 -32.76
CA TYR A 724 0.08 -9.19 -33.28
C TYR A 724 1.54 -9.25 -32.85
N SER A 725 2.46 -9.21 -33.82
CA SER A 725 3.87 -8.94 -33.57
C SER A 725 4.04 -7.44 -33.31
N ILE A 726 4.20 -7.02 -32.06
CA ILE A 726 4.20 -5.61 -31.70
C ILE A 726 5.56 -5.20 -31.13
N GLY A 727 6.22 -4.28 -31.86
CA GLY A 727 7.22 -3.34 -31.37
C GLY A 727 8.45 -3.92 -30.66
N SER A 728 9.24 -3.00 -30.12
CA SER A 728 10.40 -3.29 -29.29
C SER A 728 10.35 -2.45 -28.01
N ILE A 729 10.84 -3.02 -26.92
CA ILE A 729 10.95 -2.31 -25.63
C ILE A 729 12.35 -1.73 -25.54
N ALA A 730 12.46 -0.41 -25.62
CA ALA A 730 13.71 0.29 -25.35
C ALA A 730 13.92 0.37 -23.83
N VAL A 731 14.98 -0.27 -23.35
CA VAL A 731 15.45 -0.16 -21.96
C VAL A 731 16.49 0.94 -21.90
N SER A 732 16.33 1.89 -20.99
CA SER A 732 17.32 2.95 -20.75
C SER A 732 17.72 3.00 -19.28
N ALA A 733 18.97 3.31 -19.02
CA ALA A 733 19.52 3.60 -17.70
C ALA A 733 20.00 5.05 -17.66
N ASP A 734 19.99 5.70 -16.49
CA ASP A 734 20.25 7.15 -16.30
C ASP A 734 21.40 7.73 -17.16
N SER A 735 22.52 7.00 -17.28
CA SER A 735 23.71 7.41 -18.06
C SER A 735 23.98 6.58 -19.32
N ALA A 736 23.22 5.50 -19.55
CA ALA A 736 23.39 4.55 -20.65
C ALA A 736 22.06 4.29 -21.37
N SER A 737 21.94 4.78 -22.60
CA SER A 737 20.86 4.42 -23.51
C SER A 737 21.31 3.26 -24.39
N LYS A 738 21.17 2.03 -23.91
CA LYS A 738 21.23 0.86 -24.80
C LYS A 738 19.83 0.42 -25.14
N VAL A 739 19.33 0.95 -26.25
CA VAL A 739 18.10 0.45 -26.87
C VAL A 739 18.38 -0.98 -27.31
N SER A 740 17.91 -1.95 -26.54
CA SER A 740 17.88 -3.34 -26.93
C SER A 740 16.44 -3.69 -27.25
N ASP A 741 16.18 -4.02 -28.51
CA ASP A 741 14.84 -4.28 -28.97
C ASP A 741 14.36 -5.66 -28.51
N ILE A 742 13.63 -5.74 -27.39
CA ILE A 742 13.00 -6.99 -26.97
C ILE A 742 11.67 -7.14 -27.73
N PRO A 743 11.53 -8.14 -28.63
CA PRO A 743 10.28 -8.37 -29.34
C PRO A 743 9.18 -8.86 -28.40
N PHE A 744 7.97 -8.30 -28.57
CA PHE A 744 6.77 -8.68 -27.82
C PHE A 744 5.67 -9.20 -28.77
N ASN A 745 5.03 -10.34 -28.43
CA ASN A 745 3.91 -10.90 -29.18
C ASN A 745 2.65 -10.98 -28.30
N ILE A 746 1.56 -10.33 -28.72
CA ILE A 746 0.28 -10.36 -28.00
C ILE A 746 -0.51 -11.60 -28.44
N VAL A 747 -1.04 -12.32 -27.46
CA VAL A 747 -1.95 -13.47 -27.67
C VAL A 747 -3.33 -13.13 -27.07
N ASP A 748 -4.38 -13.71 -27.64
CA ASP A 748 -5.76 -13.59 -27.14
C ASP A 748 -5.90 -14.07 -25.68
N CYS A 749 -6.95 -13.59 -24.97
CA CYS A 749 -7.22 -14.04 -23.60
C CYS A 749 -7.43 -15.57 -23.54
N PRO A 750 -6.90 -16.23 -22.49
CA PRO A 750 -7.10 -17.66 -22.30
C PRO A 750 -8.56 -18.03 -22.06
N ILE A 751 -8.90 -19.30 -22.26
CA ILE A 751 -10.29 -19.80 -22.14
C ILE A 751 -10.82 -19.53 -20.73
N GLY A 752 -12.04 -18.98 -20.64
CA GLY A 752 -12.67 -18.59 -19.36
C GLY A 752 -12.26 -17.20 -18.87
N TRP A 753 -11.42 -16.47 -19.61
CA TRP A 753 -11.11 -15.07 -19.37
C TRP A 753 -11.76 -14.19 -20.44
N SER A 754 -12.42 -13.13 -20.01
CA SER A 754 -12.99 -12.10 -20.87
C SER A 754 -12.14 -10.83 -20.84
N LEU A 755 -11.87 -10.26 -22.01
CA LEU A 755 -11.24 -8.95 -22.10
C LEU A 755 -12.16 -7.89 -21.48
N THR A 756 -11.72 -7.28 -20.38
CA THR A 756 -12.46 -6.23 -19.67
C THR A 756 -11.71 -4.92 -19.79
N SER A 757 -12.45 -3.81 -19.92
CA SER A 757 -11.89 -2.47 -19.96
C SER A 757 -12.12 -1.76 -18.63
N ASP A 758 -11.05 -1.30 -18.00
CA ASP A 758 -11.12 -0.40 -16.84
C ASP A 758 -10.25 0.83 -17.12
N HIS A 759 -10.80 2.03 -16.95
CA HIS A 759 -10.07 3.29 -17.17
C HIS A 759 -9.27 3.39 -18.50
N ASN A 760 -9.81 2.88 -19.62
CA ASN A 760 -9.16 2.77 -20.94
C ASN A 760 -7.98 1.77 -21.05
N LEU A 761 -7.83 0.88 -20.07
CA LEU A 761 -6.88 -0.24 -20.11
C LEU A 761 -7.64 -1.55 -20.24
N ASN A 762 -7.35 -2.31 -21.29
CA ASN A 762 -7.89 -3.65 -21.49
C ASN A 762 -6.97 -4.68 -20.84
N TYR A 763 -7.56 -5.57 -20.05
CA TYR A 763 -6.88 -6.73 -19.46
C TYR A 763 -7.82 -7.95 -19.47
N CYS A 764 -7.24 -9.15 -19.45
CA CYS A 764 -8.03 -10.37 -19.33
C CYS A 764 -8.50 -10.52 -17.88
N GLN A 765 -9.82 -10.60 -17.66
CA GLN A 765 -10.43 -10.87 -16.36
C GLN A 765 -11.13 -12.24 -16.40
N CYS A 766 -10.96 -13.05 -15.36
CA CYS A 766 -11.67 -14.32 -15.22
C CYS A 766 -13.19 -14.08 -15.24
N ASP A 767 -13.89 -14.69 -16.18
CA ASP A 767 -15.33 -14.51 -16.38
C ASP A 767 -16.11 -15.32 -15.34
N MET A 768 -16.15 -14.78 -14.12
CA MET A 768 -16.88 -15.35 -12.97
C MET A 768 -18.40 -15.19 -13.08
N ASN A 769 -18.94 -14.62 -14.18
CA ASN A 769 -20.38 -14.42 -14.34
C ASN A 769 -21.14 -15.74 -14.57
N GLN A 770 -20.44 -16.83 -14.86
CA GLN A 770 -21.01 -18.17 -14.86
C GLN A 770 -20.83 -18.77 -13.46
N ASP A 771 -21.92 -18.91 -12.69
CA ASP A 771 -21.96 -19.49 -11.33
C ASP A 771 -21.30 -20.89 -11.22
N GLN A 772 -20.97 -21.52 -12.35
CA GLN A 772 -20.35 -22.84 -12.45
C GLN A 772 -18.80 -22.79 -12.53
N VAL A 773 -18.20 -21.63 -12.81
CA VAL A 773 -16.75 -21.39 -12.80
C VAL A 773 -16.36 -20.86 -11.41
N LEU A 774 -15.47 -21.57 -10.73
CA LEU A 774 -15.07 -21.27 -9.35
C LEU A 774 -13.80 -20.42 -9.28
N ALA A 775 -12.89 -20.61 -10.23
CA ALA A 775 -11.67 -19.82 -10.37
C ALA A 775 -11.03 -20.05 -11.74
N CYS A 776 -10.16 -19.13 -12.15
CA CYS A 776 -9.26 -19.32 -13.28
C CYS A 776 -7.81 -19.39 -12.78
N GLU A 777 -7.06 -20.40 -13.20
CA GLU A 777 -5.67 -20.59 -12.79
C GLU A 777 -4.75 -19.79 -13.73
N LYS A 778 -4.05 -18.78 -13.18
CA LYS A 778 -3.29 -17.77 -13.95
C LYS A 778 -2.13 -18.32 -14.76
N ASP A 779 -1.59 -19.48 -14.37
CA ASP A 779 -0.32 -19.99 -14.93
C ASP A 779 -0.49 -21.20 -15.88
N GLN A 780 -1.70 -21.76 -16.02
CA GLN A 780 -1.91 -23.06 -16.70
C GLN A 780 -2.98 -23.09 -17.80
N ASP A 781 -3.50 -21.93 -18.23
CA ASP A 781 -4.61 -21.86 -19.21
C ASP A 781 -5.80 -22.75 -18.82
N ALA A 782 -6.06 -22.85 -17.51
CA ALA A 782 -7.02 -23.79 -16.96
C ALA A 782 -8.06 -23.09 -16.10
N ILE A 783 -9.27 -23.64 -16.10
CA ILE A 783 -10.39 -23.14 -15.30
C ILE A 783 -10.87 -24.21 -14.34
N VAL A 784 -11.24 -23.78 -13.14
CA VAL A 784 -11.77 -24.65 -12.09
C VAL A 784 -13.29 -24.63 -12.15
N ILE A 785 -13.91 -25.79 -12.39
CA ILE A 785 -15.34 -25.95 -12.65
C ILE A 785 -15.94 -26.94 -11.66
N LYS A 786 -17.23 -26.77 -11.31
CA LYS A 786 -18.00 -27.69 -10.46
C LYS A 786 -18.05 -29.13 -11.03
N SER A 787 -17.94 -30.15 -10.17
CA SER A 787 -17.74 -31.58 -10.51
C SER A 787 -18.82 -32.31 -11.31
N HIS A 788 -20.01 -31.73 -11.44
CA HIS A 788 -21.12 -32.32 -12.21
C HIS A 788 -21.27 -31.68 -13.60
N MET A 789 -20.43 -30.70 -13.92
CA MET A 789 -20.41 -30.06 -15.23
C MET A 789 -19.40 -30.78 -16.12
N TRP A 790 -19.66 -30.74 -17.42
CA TRP A 790 -18.78 -31.08 -18.52
C TRP A 790 -18.56 -29.80 -19.29
N ALA A 791 -17.30 -29.51 -19.60
CA ALA A 791 -16.86 -28.29 -20.26
C ALA A 791 -16.28 -28.60 -21.63
N THR A 792 -16.58 -27.72 -22.59
CA THR A 792 -15.97 -27.74 -23.92
C THR A 792 -15.76 -26.33 -24.43
N HIS A 793 -14.80 -26.19 -25.33
CA HIS A 793 -14.52 -24.94 -26.04
C HIS A 793 -15.47 -24.76 -27.24
N VAL A 794 -16.07 -23.58 -27.38
CA VAL A 794 -16.91 -23.23 -28.54
C VAL A 794 -16.21 -22.23 -29.43
N TYR A 795 -15.78 -22.67 -30.62
CA TYR A 795 -15.20 -21.78 -31.63
C TYR A 795 -16.27 -20.76 -32.10
N ASN A 796 -15.91 -19.47 -32.09
CA ASN A 796 -16.71 -18.31 -32.56
C ASN A 796 -17.81 -17.77 -31.62
N GLN A 797 -17.72 -17.98 -30.29
CA GLN A 797 -18.66 -17.37 -29.32
C GLN A 797 -17.92 -16.77 -28.13
N THR A 798 -18.28 -15.56 -27.69
CA THR A 798 -17.74 -14.98 -26.45
C THR A 798 -18.79 -15.03 -25.34
N PRO A 799 -18.52 -15.70 -24.19
CA PRO A 799 -17.31 -16.45 -23.85
C PRO A 799 -17.19 -17.79 -24.60
N ASN A 800 -15.95 -18.21 -24.92
CA ASN A 800 -15.66 -19.44 -25.69
C ASN A 800 -15.86 -20.74 -24.87
N LEU A 801 -16.62 -20.70 -23.77
CA LEU A 801 -16.81 -21.81 -22.83
C LEU A 801 -18.28 -22.25 -22.81
N PHE A 802 -18.53 -23.53 -23.08
CA PHE A 802 -19.85 -24.16 -22.91
C PHE A 802 -19.81 -25.20 -21.80
N LEU A 803 -20.78 -25.12 -20.90
CA LEU A 803 -20.91 -26.01 -19.75
C LEU A 803 -22.24 -26.77 -19.83
N TYR A 804 -22.23 -28.08 -19.57
CA TYR A 804 -23.42 -28.93 -19.52
C TYR A 804 -23.32 -29.98 -18.40
N GLU A 805 -24.43 -30.47 -17.84
CA GLU A 805 -24.34 -31.48 -16.76
C GLU A 805 -23.94 -32.87 -17.29
N CYS A 806 -22.96 -33.50 -16.65
CA CYS A 806 -22.54 -34.87 -16.96
C CYS A 806 -23.55 -35.90 -16.45
N PRO A 807 -23.60 -37.10 -17.07
CA PRO A 807 -24.27 -38.23 -16.46
C PRO A 807 -23.73 -38.53 -15.06
N PRO A 808 -24.58 -38.97 -14.11
CA PRO A 808 -24.16 -39.22 -12.74
C PRO A 808 -22.94 -40.13 -12.65
N GLY A 809 -21.87 -39.63 -12.00
CA GLY A 809 -20.61 -40.36 -11.81
C GLY A 809 -19.68 -40.41 -13.02
N TYR A 810 -19.95 -39.64 -14.09
CA TYR A 810 -19.10 -39.62 -15.29
C TYR A 810 -17.99 -38.56 -15.24
N CYS A 811 -18.16 -37.47 -14.49
CA CYS A 811 -17.16 -36.40 -14.36
C CYS A 811 -16.36 -36.48 -13.05
N GLN A 812 -15.12 -35.98 -13.08
CA GLN A 812 -14.20 -36.02 -11.95
C GLN A 812 -14.61 -35.07 -10.84
N CYS A 813 -14.15 -35.40 -9.65
CA CYS A 813 -14.51 -34.70 -8.43
C CYS A 813 -13.28 -34.75 -7.50
N PHE A 814 -12.57 -33.63 -7.38
CA PHE A 814 -11.51 -33.44 -6.38
C PHE A 814 -11.92 -32.34 -5.40
N PHE A 815 -11.54 -32.51 -4.13
CA PHE A 815 -11.70 -31.47 -3.13
C PHE A 815 -10.44 -30.62 -3.09
N ASN A 816 -10.53 -29.36 -3.53
CA ASN A 816 -9.42 -28.42 -3.47
C ASN A 816 -9.58 -27.47 -2.28
N THR A 817 -8.62 -27.48 -1.36
CA THR A 817 -8.64 -26.67 -0.13
C THR A 817 -8.23 -25.21 -0.34
N SER A 818 -7.62 -24.86 -1.47
CA SER A 818 -7.09 -23.51 -1.71
C SER A 818 -8.12 -22.46 -2.16
N LEU A 819 -9.34 -22.89 -2.50
CA LEU A 819 -10.39 -22.03 -3.07
C LEU A 819 -11.44 -21.55 -2.05
N GLY A 820 -11.20 -21.72 -0.74
CA GLY A 820 -12.04 -21.15 0.32
C GLY A 820 -13.41 -21.82 0.51
N GLU A 821 -13.86 -22.62 -0.44
CA GLU A 821 -15.09 -23.41 -0.34
C GLU A 821 -14.81 -24.87 -0.65
N SER A 822 -15.35 -25.73 0.21
CA SER A 822 -15.26 -27.18 0.12
C SER A 822 -16.23 -27.70 -0.96
N GLN A 823 -16.10 -27.21 -2.19
CA GLN A 823 -16.88 -27.65 -3.34
C GLN A 823 -16.07 -28.65 -4.15
N CYS A 824 -16.72 -29.71 -4.63
CA CYS A 824 -16.05 -30.64 -5.50
C CYS A 824 -15.85 -30.02 -6.88
N ALA A 825 -14.59 -29.94 -7.31
CA ALA A 825 -14.19 -29.24 -8.52
C ALA A 825 -13.09 -30.00 -9.26
N TYR A 826 -12.90 -29.65 -10.53
CA TYR A 826 -11.78 -30.14 -11.32
C TYR A 826 -11.29 -29.04 -12.27
N SER A 827 -10.03 -29.14 -12.68
CA SER A 827 -9.41 -28.23 -13.63
C SER A 827 -9.66 -28.72 -15.06
N TYR A 828 -10.27 -27.88 -15.88
CA TYR A 828 -10.46 -28.11 -17.31
C TYR A 828 -9.42 -27.32 -18.11
N SER A 829 -8.77 -28.01 -19.04
CA SER A 829 -7.89 -27.43 -20.05
C SER A 829 -8.18 -28.07 -21.40
N ASN A 830 -8.20 -27.27 -22.46
CA ASN A 830 -8.45 -27.76 -23.82
C ASN A 830 -7.34 -28.70 -24.32
N SER A 831 -6.14 -28.62 -23.74
CA SER A 831 -5.02 -29.52 -24.06
C SER A 831 -5.25 -30.94 -23.53
N TYR A 832 -6.09 -31.09 -22.49
CA TYR A 832 -6.39 -32.37 -21.85
C TYR A 832 -7.88 -32.48 -21.51
N PRO A 833 -8.77 -32.49 -22.52
CA PRO A 833 -10.22 -32.40 -22.30
C PRO A 833 -10.76 -33.60 -21.52
N ASP A 834 -10.15 -34.77 -21.63
CA ASP A 834 -10.60 -35.99 -20.93
C ASP A 834 -10.21 -36.03 -19.44
N LYS A 835 -9.38 -35.10 -18.94
CA LYS A 835 -9.09 -35.00 -17.49
C LYS A 835 -10.33 -34.67 -16.68
N GLN A 836 -11.37 -34.11 -17.29
CA GLN A 836 -12.65 -33.89 -16.61
C GLN A 836 -13.44 -35.17 -16.36
N CYS A 837 -13.05 -36.30 -16.93
CA CYS A 837 -13.83 -37.53 -16.93
C CYS A 837 -13.36 -38.54 -15.86
N ALA A 838 -14.31 -39.05 -15.07
CA ALA A 838 -14.04 -40.03 -14.03
C ALA A 838 -13.80 -41.42 -14.61
N CYS A 839 -13.08 -42.26 -13.87
CA CYS A 839 -12.91 -43.68 -14.20
C CYS A 839 -12.25 -43.99 -15.54
N GLY A 840 -11.43 -43.06 -16.05
CA GLY A 840 -10.77 -43.21 -17.36
C GLY A 840 -11.76 -43.19 -18.53
N ARG A 841 -12.97 -42.66 -18.31
CA ARG A 841 -13.91 -42.30 -19.38
C ARG A 841 -13.32 -41.19 -20.24
N THR A 842 -13.80 -41.07 -21.47
CA THR A 842 -13.37 -40.05 -22.41
C THR A 842 -14.55 -39.52 -23.23
N GLY A 843 -14.30 -38.46 -24.00
CA GLY A 843 -15.22 -37.96 -25.00
C GLY A 843 -16.35 -37.07 -24.47
N ILE A 844 -17.33 -36.82 -25.32
CA ILE A 844 -18.42 -35.87 -25.07
C ILE A 844 -19.29 -36.35 -23.92
N LEU A 845 -19.53 -35.47 -22.94
CA LEU A 845 -20.22 -35.78 -21.67
C LEU A 845 -19.57 -36.93 -20.89
N CYS A 846 -18.29 -37.23 -21.15
CA CYS A 846 -17.57 -38.38 -20.59
C CYS A 846 -18.28 -39.73 -20.86
N GLY A 847 -18.98 -39.82 -22.01
CA GLY A 847 -19.83 -40.95 -22.35
C GLY A 847 -19.10 -42.23 -22.72
N SER A 848 -17.89 -42.13 -23.26
CA SER A 848 -17.20 -43.25 -23.91
C SER A 848 -16.26 -44.00 -22.96
N CYS A 849 -16.12 -45.32 -23.19
CA CYS A 849 -15.16 -46.16 -22.48
C CYS A 849 -13.82 -46.25 -23.24
N PRO A 850 -12.69 -46.36 -22.51
CA PRO A 850 -11.38 -46.52 -23.11
C PRO A 850 -11.25 -47.91 -23.76
N SER A 851 -10.38 -48.03 -24.76
CA SER A 851 -10.15 -49.26 -25.53
C SER A 851 -9.86 -50.47 -24.63
N GLY A 852 -10.54 -51.60 -24.89
CA GLY A 852 -10.39 -52.85 -24.12
C GLY A 852 -11.27 -52.96 -22.87
N LYS A 853 -12.10 -51.96 -22.56
CA LYS A 853 -13.14 -52.03 -21.53
C LYS A 853 -14.53 -51.89 -22.16
N GLY A 854 -15.50 -52.60 -21.61
CA GLY A 854 -16.91 -52.48 -22.00
C GLY A 854 -17.75 -51.85 -20.90
N VAL A 855 -19.04 -51.69 -21.19
CA VAL A 855 -20.00 -51.01 -20.31
C VAL A 855 -20.72 -52.02 -19.42
N SER A 856 -20.73 -51.79 -18.11
CA SER A 856 -21.48 -52.59 -17.16
C SER A 856 -22.99 -52.35 -17.29
N VAL A 857 -23.79 -53.41 -17.16
CA VAL A 857 -25.20 -53.39 -17.53
C VAL A 857 -26.06 -52.52 -16.61
N LEU A 858 -25.71 -52.48 -15.33
CA LEU A 858 -26.53 -51.87 -14.29
C LEU A 858 -26.14 -50.42 -13.98
N PHE A 859 -24.85 -50.16 -13.78
CA PHE A 859 -24.32 -48.84 -13.44
C PHE A 859 -23.65 -48.12 -14.61
N ASN A 860 -23.66 -48.71 -15.81
CA ASN A 860 -23.03 -48.18 -17.02
C ASN A 860 -21.52 -47.94 -16.87
N LYS A 861 -20.81 -48.56 -15.93
CA LYS A 861 -19.39 -48.30 -15.65
C LYS A 861 -18.48 -48.94 -16.69
N CYS A 862 -17.33 -48.32 -16.97
CA CYS A 862 -16.32 -48.90 -17.84
C CYS A 862 -15.47 -49.93 -17.08
N ILE A 863 -15.71 -51.22 -17.29
CA ILE A 863 -15.04 -52.33 -16.61
C ILE A 863 -14.46 -53.34 -17.59
N THR A 864 -13.58 -54.22 -17.12
CA THR A 864 -13.13 -55.38 -17.89
C THR A 864 -14.24 -56.44 -17.91
N CYS A 865 -14.55 -56.95 -19.10
CA CYS A 865 -15.71 -57.79 -19.33
C CYS A 865 -15.34 -59.27 -19.39
N SER A 866 -16.30 -60.14 -19.08
CA SER A 866 -16.12 -61.60 -19.14
C SER A 866 -17.31 -62.24 -19.83
N HIS A 867 -17.05 -63.02 -20.88
CA HIS A 867 -18.10 -63.73 -21.62
C HIS A 867 -18.88 -64.76 -20.76
N GLN A 868 -18.37 -65.13 -19.58
CA GLN A 868 -19.05 -66.05 -18.66
C GLN A 868 -20.43 -65.52 -18.19
N TYR A 869 -20.62 -64.20 -18.19
CA TYR A 869 -21.88 -63.59 -17.77
C TYR A 869 -23.05 -63.81 -18.75
N VAL A 870 -22.82 -64.33 -19.96
CA VAL A 870 -23.92 -64.75 -20.86
C VAL A 870 -24.74 -65.89 -20.23
N TYR A 871 -24.10 -66.85 -19.55
CA TYR A 871 -24.79 -67.94 -18.86
C TYR A 871 -25.62 -67.45 -17.67
N LEU A 872 -25.16 -66.38 -17.03
CA LEU A 872 -25.92 -65.73 -15.97
C LEU A 872 -27.23 -65.14 -16.50
N ILE A 873 -27.21 -64.45 -17.65
CA ILE A 873 -28.44 -63.87 -18.23
C ILE A 873 -29.47 -64.97 -18.49
N LEU A 874 -29.03 -66.10 -19.06
CA LEU A 874 -29.91 -67.24 -19.29
C LEU A 874 -30.50 -67.79 -17.98
N ALA A 875 -29.68 -67.94 -16.94
CA ALA A 875 -30.13 -68.40 -15.63
C ALA A 875 -31.15 -67.43 -15.00
N LEU A 876 -30.94 -66.12 -15.13
CA LEU A 876 -31.84 -65.10 -14.58
C LEU A 876 -33.17 -65.04 -15.34
N VAL A 877 -33.17 -65.17 -16.66
CA VAL A 877 -34.42 -65.28 -17.45
C VAL A 877 -35.26 -66.48 -16.99
N ILE A 878 -34.62 -67.62 -16.69
CA ILE A 878 -35.33 -68.79 -16.15
C ILE A 878 -35.95 -68.47 -14.78
N VAL A 879 -35.19 -67.81 -13.89
CA VAL A 879 -35.69 -67.39 -12.57
C VAL A 879 -36.86 -66.42 -12.71
N ASP A 880 -36.80 -65.44 -13.60
CA ASP A 880 -37.87 -64.48 -13.85
C ASP A 880 -39.15 -65.18 -14.33
N VAL A 881 -39.03 -66.13 -15.26
CA VAL A 881 -40.14 -66.97 -15.72
C VAL A 881 -40.76 -67.75 -14.55
N LEU A 882 -39.95 -68.36 -13.68
CA LEU A 882 -40.43 -69.09 -12.51
C LEU A 882 -41.14 -68.17 -11.50
N ILE A 883 -40.61 -66.98 -11.25
CA ILE A 883 -41.24 -65.99 -10.36
C ILE A 883 -42.57 -65.51 -10.93
N LEU A 884 -42.63 -65.19 -12.23
CA LEU A 884 -43.86 -64.78 -12.91
C LEU A 884 -44.92 -65.89 -12.87
N LEU A 885 -44.51 -67.14 -13.12
CA LEU A 885 -45.40 -68.31 -13.00
C LEU A 885 -45.91 -68.44 -11.56
N PHE A 886 -45.06 -68.26 -10.55
CA PHE A 886 -45.45 -68.29 -9.14
C PHE A 886 -46.44 -67.19 -8.77
N ILE A 887 -46.16 -65.92 -9.14
CA ILE A 887 -47.03 -64.77 -8.88
C ILE A 887 -48.42 -64.99 -9.48
N VAL A 888 -48.47 -65.45 -10.73
CA VAL A 888 -49.73 -65.71 -11.42
C VAL A 888 -50.43 -66.97 -10.89
N ALA A 889 -49.69 -67.98 -10.42
CA ALA A 889 -50.24 -69.19 -9.81
C ALA A 889 -50.86 -68.92 -8.43
N VAL A 890 -50.24 -68.08 -7.61
CA VAL A 890 -50.74 -67.71 -6.28
C VAL A 890 -51.99 -66.84 -6.39
N ASP A 891 -52.01 -65.89 -7.34
CA ASP A 891 -53.14 -64.99 -7.65
C ASP A 891 -53.85 -64.39 -6.42
N LYS A 892 -53.06 -64.04 -5.40
CA LYS A 892 -53.52 -63.34 -4.20
C LYS A 892 -53.27 -61.84 -4.35
N PRO A 893 -54.15 -60.98 -3.79
CA PRO A 893 -53.85 -59.57 -3.68
C PRO A 893 -52.53 -59.36 -2.96
N PHE A 894 -51.74 -58.43 -3.50
CA PHE A 894 -50.56 -57.96 -2.80
C PHE A 894 -51.00 -57.27 -1.50
N PRO A 895 -50.38 -57.57 -0.34
CA PRO A 895 -50.76 -56.97 0.93
C PRO A 895 -50.71 -55.44 0.87
N SER A 896 -51.80 -54.77 1.26
CA SER A 896 -51.92 -53.30 1.13
C SER A 896 -50.79 -52.54 1.81
N PHE A 897 -50.29 -53.02 2.95
CA PHE A 897 -49.19 -52.39 3.69
C PHE A 897 -47.84 -52.44 2.99
N LEU A 898 -47.64 -53.29 1.96
CA LEU A 898 -46.38 -53.40 1.22
C LEU A 898 -46.28 -52.40 0.05
N TYR A 899 -47.39 -51.81 -0.39
CA TYR A 899 -47.41 -50.86 -1.51
C TYR A 899 -46.51 -49.61 -1.29
N PRO A 900 -46.53 -48.96 -0.11
CA PRO A 900 -45.63 -47.82 0.15
C PRO A 900 -44.15 -48.19 0.04
N PHE A 901 -43.77 -49.36 0.58
CA PHE A 901 -42.39 -49.83 0.55
C PHE A 901 -41.96 -50.22 -0.86
N LEU A 902 -42.84 -50.84 -1.64
CA LEU A 902 -42.56 -51.17 -3.04
C LEU A 902 -42.32 -49.90 -3.87
N PHE A 903 -43.15 -48.87 -3.69
CA PHE A 903 -42.95 -47.57 -4.34
C PHE A 903 -41.57 -46.97 -3.97
N TYR A 904 -41.25 -46.95 -2.67
CA TYR A 904 -39.97 -46.41 -2.20
C TYR A 904 -38.77 -47.18 -2.75
N ILE A 905 -38.77 -48.52 -2.69
CA ILE A 905 -37.70 -49.37 -3.23
C ILE A 905 -37.52 -49.13 -4.73
N GLN A 906 -38.61 -48.93 -5.48
CA GLN A 906 -38.54 -48.72 -6.93
C GLN A 906 -38.02 -47.32 -7.31
N ILE A 907 -38.37 -46.28 -6.56
CA ILE A 907 -38.13 -44.88 -6.95
C ILE A 907 -36.93 -44.25 -6.23
N ALA A 908 -36.72 -44.54 -4.94
CA ALA A 908 -35.67 -43.89 -4.15
C ALA A 908 -34.25 -44.11 -4.74
N PRO A 909 -33.85 -45.32 -5.18
CA PRO A 909 -32.53 -45.51 -5.78
C PRO A 909 -32.30 -44.73 -7.07
N LEU A 910 -33.35 -44.45 -7.84
CA LEU A 910 -33.28 -43.64 -9.07
C LEU A 910 -33.20 -42.15 -8.73
N ALA A 911 -33.97 -41.70 -7.73
CA ALA A 911 -33.96 -40.32 -7.25
C ALA A 911 -32.64 -39.90 -6.59
N THR A 912 -31.94 -40.84 -5.95
CA THR A 912 -30.68 -40.55 -5.24
C THR A 912 -29.42 -40.74 -6.10
N GLN A 913 -29.53 -40.99 -7.41
CA GLN A 913 -28.35 -41.15 -8.27
C GLN A 913 -27.48 -39.88 -8.33
N GLN A 914 -28.07 -38.71 -8.09
CA GLN A 914 -27.38 -37.41 -8.07
C GLN A 914 -26.70 -37.10 -6.73
N PHE A 915 -26.76 -38.00 -5.74
CA PHE A 915 -26.07 -37.81 -4.47
C PHE A 915 -24.54 -37.96 -4.66
N PRO A 916 -23.73 -37.40 -3.73
CA PRO A 916 -22.28 -37.50 -3.80
C PRO A 916 -21.76 -38.94 -3.95
N LEU A 917 -20.61 -39.11 -4.61
CA LEU A 917 -19.97 -40.42 -4.85
C LEU A 917 -19.77 -41.24 -3.58
N SER A 918 -19.51 -40.60 -2.44
CA SER A 918 -19.39 -41.25 -1.13
C SER A 918 -20.69 -41.95 -0.68
N PHE A 919 -21.83 -41.32 -0.91
CA PHE A 919 -23.15 -41.92 -0.68
C PHE A 919 -23.44 -43.05 -1.69
N GLN A 920 -23.02 -42.89 -2.95
CA GLN A 920 -23.24 -43.90 -3.98
C GLN A 920 -22.64 -45.27 -3.59
N LYS A 921 -21.46 -45.31 -2.94
CA LYS A 921 -20.81 -46.53 -2.44
C LYS A 921 -21.76 -47.44 -1.65
N HIS A 922 -22.54 -46.84 -0.76
CA HIS A 922 -23.38 -47.58 0.18
C HIS A 922 -24.84 -47.69 -0.28
N SER A 923 -25.33 -46.78 -1.14
CA SER A 923 -26.70 -46.80 -1.66
C SER A 923 -27.00 -47.95 -2.64
N VAL A 924 -25.96 -48.55 -3.21
CA VAL A 924 -26.02 -49.60 -4.25
C VAL A 924 -26.92 -50.79 -3.86
N TYR A 925 -27.00 -51.16 -2.58
CA TYR A 925 -27.82 -52.32 -2.17
C TYR A 925 -29.33 -52.10 -2.38
N LEU A 926 -29.83 -50.88 -2.23
CA LEU A 926 -31.26 -50.62 -2.49
C LEU A 926 -31.52 -50.61 -4.00
N TYR A 927 -30.53 -50.19 -4.80
CA TYR A 927 -30.57 -50.31 -6.26
C TYR A 927 -30.63 -51.78 -6.69
N TYR A 928 -29.77 -52.65 -6.14
CA TYR A 928 -29.84 -54.10 -6.38
C TYR A 928 -31.18 -54.70 -5.99
N LEU A 929 -31.73 -54.31 -4.82
CA LEU A 929 -33.05 -54.75 -4.39
C LEU A 929 -34.16 -54.26 -5.32
N SER A 930 -34.08 -53.01 -5.79
CA SER A 930 -35.01 -52.43 -6.75
C SER A 930 -34.98 -53.15 -8.09
N SER A 931 -33.79 -53.46 -8.61
CA SER A 931 -33.61 -54.23 -9.83
C SER A 931 -34.14 -55.66 -9.66
N PHE A 932 -33.84 -56.33 -8.55
CA PHE A 932 -34.39 -57.65 -8.25
C PHE A 932 -35.93 -57.64 -8.18
N MET A 933 -36.53 -56.68 -7.47
CA MET A 933 -37.99 -56.53 -7.40
C MET A 933 -38.59 -56.21 -8.77
N GLY A 934 -37.86 -55.51 -9.63
CA GLY A 934 -38.23 -55.22 -11.01
C GLY A 934 -38.07 -56.40 -11.99
N LEU A 935 -37.67 -57.59 -11.50
CA LEU A 935 -37.30 -58.76 -12.32
C LEU A 935 -36.17 -58.44 -13.31
N TYR A 936 -35.24 -57.57 -12.89
CA TYR A 936 -34.03 -57.22 -13.62
C TYR A 936 -32.80 -57.83 -12.94
N PHE A 937 -31.61 -57.51 -13.44
CA PHE A 937 -30.35 -58.04 -12.91
C PHE A 937 -30.08 -57.55 -11.48
N PRO A 938 -29.92 -58.47 -10.50
CA PRO A 938 -29.72 -58.11 -9.10
C PRO A 938 -28.27 -57.72 -8.75
N TYR A 939 -27.37 -57.66 -9.74
CA TYR A 939 -26.00 -57.19 -9.60
C TYR A 939 -25.47 -56.65 -10.94
N ASP A 940 -24.34 -55.93 -10.88
CA ASP A 940 -23.73 -55.30 -12.06
C ASP A 940 -22.68 -56.24 -12.69
N PHE A 941 -22.67 -56.34 -14.01
CA PHE A 941 -21.74 -57.19 -14.77
C PHE A 941 -21.50 -56.61 -16.18
N CYS A 942 -20.44 -57.05 -16.86
CA CYS A 942 -20.18 -56.69 -18.26
C CYS A 942 -19.95 -57.94 -19.12
N ILE A 943 -20.64 -58.01 -20.26
CA ILE A 943 -20.68 -59.19 -21.13
C ILE A 943 -19.46 -59.24 -22.07
N ASP A 944 -19.13 -58.12 -22.71
CA ASP A 944 -18.10 -58.03 -23.73
C ASP A 944 -17.53 -56.61 -23.77
N ALA A 945 -16.24 -56.48 -24.09
CA ALA A 945 -15.56 -55.20 -24.21
C ALA A 945 -16.00 -54.40 -25.44
N GLU A 946 -16.53 -55.07 -26.49
CA GLU A 946 -17.03 -54.43 -27.71
C GLU A 946 -18.48 -53.95 -27.61
N LEU A 947 -19.20 -54.31 -26.55
CA LEU A 947 -20.59 -53.90 -26.38
C LEU A 947 -20.67 -52.44 -25.90
N SER A 948 -21.25 -51.60 -26.76
CA SER A 948 -21.56 -50.20 -26.46
C SER A 948 -22.71 -50.05 -25.45
N VAL A 949 -22.88 -48.83 -24.93
CA VAL A 949 -23.93 -48.47 -23.96
C VAL A 949 -25.33 -48.84 -24.49
N SER A 950 -25.56 -48.78 -25.79
CA SER A 950 -26.85 -49.13 -26.42
C SER A 950 -27.27 -50.59 -26.11
N ASN A 951 -26.34 -51.53 -26.15
CA ASN A 951 -26.62 -52.94 -25.86
C ASN A 951 -27.02 -53.17 -24.39
N SER A 952 -26.41 -52.45 -23.46
CA SER A 952 -26.75 -52.52 -22.03
C SER A 952 -28.20 -52.07 -21.77
N TYR A 953 -28.65 -51.00 -22.44
CA TYR A 953 -30.02 -50.49 -22.34
C TYR A 953 -31.03 -51.40 -23.04
N LEU A 954 -30.65 -52.07 -24.13
CA LEU A 954 -31.52 -53.05 -24.78
C LEU A 954 -31.88 -54.20 -23.81
N LEU A 955 -30.93 -54.66 -23.01
CA LEU A 955 -31.17 -55.70 -22.00
C LEU A 955 -32.15 -55.24 -20.91
N ARG A 956 -32.28 -53.93 -20.64
CA ARG A 956 -33.26 -53.38 -19.67
C ARG A 956 -34.72 -53.62 -20.09
N PHE A 957 -34.98 -53.90 -21.36
CA PHE A 957 -36.31 -54.24 -21.86
C PHE A 957 -36.65 -55.73 -21.77
N LEU A 958 -35.67 -56.59 -21.47
CA LEU A 958 -35.84 -58.05 -21.43
C LEU A 958 -36.91 -58.51 -20.42
N PRO A 959 -36.99 -57.99 -19.18
CA PRO A 959 -38.01 -58.43 -18.21
C PRO A 959 -39.44 -58.16 -18.68
N LEU A 960 -39.65 -57.02 -19.37
CA LEU A 960 -40.95 -56.69 -19.95
C LEU A 960 -41.32 -57.67 -21.07
N LEU A 961 -40.38 -57.95 -21.97
CA LEU A 961 -40.60 -58.90 -23.06
C LEU A 961 -40.93 -60.30 -22.53
N VAL A 962 -40.15 -60.78 -21.55
CA VAL A 962 -40.41 -62.07 -20.86
C VAL A 962 -41.77 -62.06 -20.19
N SER A 963 -42.11 -60.98 -19.47
CA SER A 963 -43.41 -60.83 -18.80
C SER A 963 -44.57 -60.88 -19.78
N VAL A 964 -44.50 -60.13 -20.88
CA VAL A 964 -45.55 -60.10 -21.92
C VAL A 964 -45.75 -61.49 -22.53
N VAL A 965 -44.67 -62.20 -22.85
CA VAL A 965 -44.72 -63.56 -23.42
C VAL A 965 -45.31 -64.55 -22.43
N VAL A 966 -44.81 -64.59 -21.19
CA VAL A 966 -45.25 -65.52 -20.14
C VAL A 966 -46.70 -65.26 -19.75
N ILE A 967 -47.09 -63.99 -19.55
CA ILE A 967 -48.47 -63.61 -19.22
C ILE A 967 -49.42 -64.00 -20.36
N SER A 968 -49.05 -63.69 -21.62
CA SER A 968 -49.87 -64.05 -22.79
C SER A 968 -50.05 -65.56 -22.90
N PHE A 969 -48.98 -66.32 -22.71
CA PHE A 969 -49.00 -67.78 -22.68
C PHE A 969 -49.90 -68.31 -21.57
N ILE A 970 -49.81 -67.77 -20.34
CA ILE A 970 -50.65 -68.20 -19.22
C ILE A 970 -52.13 -67.86 -19.45
N ILE A 971 -52.45 -66.68 -19.99
CA ILE A 971 -53.82 -66.29 -20.35
C ILE A 971 -54.39 -67.29 -21.37
N VAL A 972 -53.62 -67.64 -22.41
CA VAL A 972 -54.03 -68.61 -23.43
C VAL A 972 -54.21 -70.01 -22.82
N VAL A 973 -53.25 -70.48 -22.02
CA VAL A 973 -53.30 -71.81 -21.38
C VAL A 973 -54.45 -71.91 -20.39
N ARG A 974 -54.68 -70.91 -19.53
CA ARG A 974 -55.83 -70.89 -18.61
C ARG A 974 -57.16 -70.83 -19.34
N SER A 975 -57.25 -70.05 -20.42
CA SER A 975 -58.46 -69.98 -21.26
C SER A 975 -58.75 -71.33 -21.93
N TYR A 976 -57.70 -72.02 -22.40
CA TYR A 976 -57.79 -73.35 -23.01
C TYR A 976 -58.17 -74.44 -21.99
N ILE A 977 -57.53 -74.47 -20.82
CA ILE A 977 -57.80 -75.43 -19.74
C ILE A 977 -59.20 -75.23 -19.15
N ALA A 978 -59.59 -73.98 -18.88
CA ALA A 978 -60.94 -73.64 -18.38
C ALA A 978 -62.03 -74.04 -19.37
N GLY A 979 -61.78 -73.90 -20.68
CA GLY A 979 -62.68 -74.35 -21.74
C GLY A 979 -62.83 -75.88 -21.84
N LYS A 980 -61.83 -76.66 -21.41
CA LYS A 980 -61.79 -78.12 -21.60
C LYS A 980 -62.19 -78.94 -20.35
N LEU A 981 -61.99 -78.42 -19.14
CA LEU A 981 -62.24 -79.14 -17.87
C LEU A 981 -63.53 -78.76 -17.13
N CYS A 982 -64.25 -77.70 -17.53
CA CYS A 982 -65.43 -77.20 -16.82
C CYS A 982 -66.70 -77.16 -17.68
N PHE A 983 -67.08 -78.29 -18.30
CA PHE A 983 -68.29 -78.30 -19.13
C PHE A 983 -69.60 -78.48 -18.36
N ASN A 984 -69.67 -78.77 -17.03
CA ASN A 984 -71.00 -78.87 -16.42
C ASN A 984 -71.21 -78.69 -14.90
N ARG A 985 -70.23 -78.36 -14.04
CA ARG A 985 -70.55 -78.21 -12.59
C ARG A 985 -69.72 -77.28 -11.72
N CYS A 986 -68.84 -76.47 -12.30
CA CYS A 986 -68.19 -75.41 -11.55
C CYS A 986 -68.91 -74.09 -11.82
N ARG A 987 -69.49 -73.46 -10.78
CA ARG A 987 -69.71 -72.00 -10.79
C ARG A 987 -68.42 -71.36 -11.31
N PRO A 988 -68.47 -70.32 -12.18
CA PRO A 988 -67.26 -69.65 -12.62
C PRO A 988 -66.54 -69.11 -11.40
N GLY A 989 -65.54 -69.85 -10.91
CA GLY A 989 -64.57 -69.38 -9.96
C GLY A 989 -63.89 -68.21 -10.63
N VAL A 990 -64.21 -67.03 -10.14
CA VAL A 990 -63.89 -65.72 -10.71
C VAL A 990 -62.40 -65.68 -11.06
N LEU A 991 -62.05 -65.61 -12.35
CA LEU A 991 -60.68 -65.34 -12.78
C LEU A 991 -60.32 -63.96 -12.26
N LYS A 992 -59.50 -63.94 -11.21
CA LYS A 992 -58.97 -62.74 -10.60
C LYS A 992 -57.66 -62.38 -11.32
N PHE A 993 -57.36 -61.09 -11.39
CA PHE A 993 -56.18 -60.58 -12.10
C PHE A 993 -55.15 -59.99 -11.11
N HIS A 994 -55.08 -60.50 -9.88
CA HIS A 994 -54.19 -59.95 -8.85
C HIS A 994 -52.73 -60.23 -9.18
N GLY A 995 -52.42 -61.45 -9.66
CA GLY A 995 -51.07 -61.78 -10.10
C GLY A 995 -50.60 -60.93 -11.28
N LEU A 996 -51.50 -60.63 -12.22
CA LEU A 996 -51.21 -59.77 -13.39
C LEU A 996 -50.93 -58.32 -12.97
N TRP A 997 -51.72 -57.80 -12.04
CA TRP A 997 -51.53 -56.46 -11.47
C TRP A 997 -50.17 -56.34 -10.78
N LEU A 998 -49.81 -57.33 -9.97
CA LEU A 998 -48.54 -57.35 -9.27
C LEU A 998 -47.37 -57.43 -10.26
N ALA A 999 -47.43 -58.31 -11.27
CA ALA A 999 -46.40 -58.39 -12.30
C ALA A 999 -46.20 -57.06 -13.05
N LEU A 1000 -47.30 -56.38 -13.40
CA LEU A 1000 -47.24 -55.05 -14.01
C LEU A 1000 -46.57 -54.02 -13.08
N LEU A 1001 -46.97 -53.97 -11.80
CA LEU A 1001 -46.40 -53.05 -10.82
C LEU A 1001 -44.90 -53.26 -10.58
N LEU A 1002 -44.42 -54.51 -10.66
CA LEU A 1002 -43.01 -54.84 -10.48
C LEU A 1002 -42.16 -54.35 -11.66
N VAL A 1003 -42.54 -54.69 -12.88
CA VAL A 1003 -41.73 -54.44 -14.09
C VAL A 1003 -41.83 -52.98 -14.57
N TYR A 1004 -42.98 -52.33 -14.36
CA TYR A 1004 -43.30 -51.02 -14.95
C TYR A 1004 -42.23 -49.93 -14.71
N PRO A 1005 -41.74 -49.67 -13.49
CA PRO A 1005 -40.87 -48.51 -13.25
C PRO A 1005 -39.51 -48.62 -13.93
N GLN A 1006 -38.91 -49.81 -13.93
CA GLN A 1006 -37.59 -50.03 -14.53
C GLN A 1006 -37.64 -49.90 -16.06
N THR A 1007 -38.70 -50.43 -16.68
CA THR A 1007 -38.89 -50.28 -18.13
C THR A 1007 -39.20 -48.84 -18.54
N ALA A 1008 -40.03 -48.14 -17.76
CA ALA A 1008 -40.34 -46.73 -17.99
C ALA A 1008 -39.09 -45.85 -17.88
N TYR A 1009 -38.27 -46.06 -16.83
CA TYR A 1009 -36.99 -45.37 -16.67
C TYR A 1009 -36.05 -45.63 -17.85
N ALA A 1010 -35.84 -46.90 -18.23
CA ALA A 1010 -34.98 -47.26 -19.36
C ALA A 1010 -35.44 -46.60 -20.68
N ALA A 1011 -36.74 -46.61 -20.97
CA ALA A 1011 -37.29 -45.97 -22.17
C ALA A 1011 -37.04 -44.46 -22.18
N MET A 1012 -37.28 -43.77 -21.07
CA MET A 1012 -37.07 -42.33 -21.00
C MET A 1012 -35.58 -41.94 -20.99
N SER A 1013 -34.70 -42.73 -20.35
CA SER A 1013 -33.24 -42.52 -20.38
C SER A 1013 -32.65 -42.67 -21.78
N VAL A 1014 -33.18 -43.58 -22.60
CA VAL A 1014 -32.80 -43.70 -24.02
C VAL A 1014 -33.25 -42.48 -24.82
N LEU A 1015 -34.38 -41.86 -24.47
CA LEU A 1015 -34.90 -40.71 -25.20
C LEU A 1015 -34.32 -39.35 -24.73
N ASN A 1016 -33.37 -39.35 -23.80
CA ASN A 1016 -32.73 -38.13 -23.31
C ASN A 1016 -31.60 -37.66 -24.26
N CYS A 1017 -31.89 -36.64 -25.07
CA CYS A 1017 -31.07 -36.17 -26.19
C CYS A 1017 -30.69 -34.68 -26.08
N PRO A 1018 -29.76 -34.30 -25.20
CA PRO A 1018 -29.30 -32.92 -25.06
C PRO A 1018 -28.63 -32.37 -26.33
N TYR A 1019 -28.71 -31.05 -26.52
CA TYR A 1019 -28.00 -30.34 -27.59
C TYR A 1019 -26.62 -29.91 -27.11
N VAL A 1020 -25.57 -30.35 -27.81
CA VAL A 1020 -24.18 -29.94 -27.59
C VAL A 1020 -23.72 -29.11 -28.79
N PRO A 1021 -23.22 -27.87 -28.60
CA PRO A 1021 -22.68 -27.04 -29.68
C PRO A 1021 -21.64 -27.80 -30.51
N GLN A 1022 -21.60 -27.56 -31.82
CA GLN A 1022 -20.76 -28.26 -32.83
C GLN A 1022 -21.12 -29.73 -33.11
N ASN A 1023 -21.76 -30.44 -32.17
CA ASN A 1023 -22.04 -31.88 -32.29
C ASN A 1023 -23.53 -32.22 -32.49
N GLY A 1024 -24.44 -31.27 -32.20
CA GLY A 1024 -25.89 -31.46 -32.36
C GLY A 1024 -26.53 -32.22 -31.18
N HIS A 1025 -27.63 -32.94 -31.44
CA HIS A 1025 -28.31 -33.73 -30.41
C HIS A 1025 -27.61 -35.08 -30.21
N VAL A 1026 -26.97 -35.25 -29.05
CA VAL A 1026 -26.24 -36.46 -28.66
C VAL A 1026 -27.00 -37.21 -27.57
N TRP A 1027 -26.76 -38.51 -27.42
CA TRP A 1027 -27.39 -39.28 -26.35
C TRP A 1027 -26.72 -38.98 -25.01
N TYR A 1028 -27.51 -38.66 -23.97
CA TYR A 1028 -27.00 -38.22 -22.67
C TYR A 1028 -25.97 -39.18 -22.05
N PHE A 1029 -26.22 -40.50 -22.08
CA PHE A 1029 -25.34 -41.49 -21.47
C PHE A 1029 -24.15 -41.93 -22.34
N ASP A 1030 -24.14 -41.54 -23.61
CA ASP A 1030 -23.04 -41.76 -24.55
C ASP A 1030 -23.01 -40.65 -25.60
N GLY A 1031 -22.34 -39.54 -25.26
CA GLY A 1031 -22.27 -38.35 -26.11
C GLY A 1031 -21.58 -38.57 -27.46
N SER A 1032 -20.94 -39.73 -27.66
CA SER A 1032 -20.38 -40.12 -28.96
C SER A 1032 -21.44 -40.55 -29.98
N LEU A 1033 -22.63 -40.91 -29.50
CA LEU A 1033 -23.74 -41.37 -30.32
C LEU A 1033 -24.71 -40.22 -30.59
N LEU A 1034 -24.94 -39.95 -31.88
CA LEU A 1034 -25.99 -39.02 -32.31
C LEU A 1034 -27.37 -39.63 -32.08
N CYS A 1035 -28.28 -38.83 -31.55
CA CYS A 1035 -29.62 -39.30 -31.28
C CYS A 1035 -30.36 -39.70 -32.56
N PHE A 1036 -31.11 -40.81 -32.46
CA PHE A 1036 -31.86 -41.44 -33.54
C PHE A 1036 -31.02 -41.82 -34.78
N GLN A 1037 -29.71 -42.01 -34.63
CA GLN A 1037 -28.82 -42.46 -35.69
C GLN A 1037 -28.03 -43.71 -35.27
N LYS A 1038 -27.60 -44.50 -36.26
CA LYS A 1038 -26.74 -45.69 -36.09
C LYS A 1038 -27.17 -46.56 -34.89
N ASP A 1039 -26.28 -46.76 -33.92
CA ASP A 1039 -26.46 -47.67 -32.79
C ASP A 1039 -27.56 -47.21 -31.81
N HIS A 1040 -27.78 -45.89 -31.69
CA HIS A 1040 -28.85 -45.36 -30.85
C HIS A 1040 -30.24 -45.69 -31.42
N LEU A 1041 -30.37 -45.71 -32.75
CA LEU A 1041 -31.65 -45.99 -33.41
C LEU A 1041 -32.23 -47.35 -33.01
N PHE A 1042 -31.38 -48.37 -32.86
CA PHE A 1042 -31.80 -49.73 -32.47
C PHE A 1042 -32.45 -49.81 -31.09
N VAL A 1043 -32.06 -48.92 -30.17
CA VAL A 1043 -32.62 -48.89 -28.80
C VAL A 1043 -33.74 -47.85 -28.69
N ALA A 1044 -33.65 -46.76 -29.45
CA ALA A 1044 -34.65 -45.72 -29.50
C ALA A 1044 -36.00 -46.23 -30.01
N ILE A 1045 -36.02 -47.11 -31.02
CA ILE A 1045 -37.28 -47.66 -31.55
C ILE A 1045 -38.07 -48.43 -30.46
N PRO A 1046 -37.50 -49.45 -29.77
CA PRO A 1046 -38.13 -50.08 -28.63
C PRO A 1046 -38.55 -49.10 -27.54
N ALA A 1047 -37.70 -48.13 -27.21
CA ALA A 1047 -37.98 -47.13 -26.17
C ALA A 1047 -39.20 -46.26 -26.52
N VAL A 1048 -39.33 -45.78 -27.77
CA VAL A 1048 -40.49 -45.03 -28.25
C VAL A 1048 -41.75 -45.89 -28.20
N ILE A 1049 -41.69 -47.13 -28.70
CA ILE A 1049 -42.84 -48.06 -28.67
C ILE A 1049 -43.31 -48.27 -27.23
N ILE A 1050 -42.38 -48.53 -26.31
CA ILE A 1050 -42.68 -48.72 -24.90
C ILE A 1050 -43.24 -47.45 -24.28
N ALA A 1051 -42.63 -46.28 -24.52
CA ALA A 1051 -43.12 -45.01 -24.00
C ALA A 1051 -44.56 -44.73 -24.46
N ILE A 1052 -44.87 -44.97 -25.74
CA ILE A 1052 -46.22 -44.86 -26.30
C ILE A 1052 -47.16 -45.86 -25.63
N LEU A 1053 -46.77 -47.14 -25.50
CA LEU A 1053 -47.58 -48.16 -24.84
C LEU A 1053 -47.87 -47.80 -23.38
N LEU A 1054 -46.88 -47.30 -22.65
CA LEU A 1054 -47.04 -46.87 -21.24
C LEU A 1054 -47.96 -45.65 -21.13
N ALA A 1055 -47.84 -44.68 -22.05
CA ALA A 1055 -48.74 -43.53 -22.12
C ALA A 1055 -50.18 -43.97 -22.44
N ILE A 1056 -50.35 -44.86 -23.42
CA ILE A 1056 -51.65 -45.44 -23.79
C ILE A 1056 -52.26 -46.20 -22.61
N ILE A 1057 -51.50 -47.07 -21.94
CA ILE A 1057 -51.97 -47.81 -20.75
C ILE A 1057 -52.42 -46.82 -19.67
N SER A 1058 -51.64 -45.78 -19.41
CA SER A 1058 -51.97 -44.77 -18.40
C SER A 1058 -53.25 -44.01 -18.72
N ILE A 1059 -53.43 -43.60 -19.99
CA ILE A 1059 -54.65 -42.91 -20.49
C ILE A 1059 -55.86 -43.85 -20.50
N LEU A 1060 -55.71 -45.08 -20.99
CA LEU A 1060 -56.79 -46.08 -21.01
C LEU A 1060 -57.26 -46.41 -19.60
N LEU A 1061 -56.35 -46.57 -18.64
CA LEU A 1061 -56.69 -46.78 -17.24
C LEU A 1061 -57.40 -45.56 -16.64
N LEU A 1062 -57.01 -44.33 -17.00
CA LEU A 1062 -57.68 -43.10 -16.58
C LEU A 1062 -59.11 -42.98 -17.13
N ILE A 1063 -59.29 -43.28 -18.42
CA ILE A 1063 -60.61 -43.34 -19.06
C ILE A 1063 -61.46 -44.42 -18.39
N LEU A 1064 -60.87 -45.59 -18.08
CA LEU A 1064 -61.55 -46.67 -17.38
C LEU A 1064 -62.01 -46.27 -15.97
N ALA A 1065 -61.16 -45.56 -15.23
CA ALA A 1065 -61.49 -45.00 -13.93
C ALA A 1065 -62.69 -44.04 -14.01
N ILE A 1066 -62.69 -43.12 -14.98
CA ILE A 1066 -63.76 -42.13 -15.18
C ILE A 1066 -65.08 -42.81 -15.58
N LEU A 1067 -65.05 -43.72 -16.56
CA LEU A 1067 -66.25 -44.39 -17.08
C LEU A 1067 -66.90 -45.30 -16.03
N THR A 1068 -66.11 -45.97 -15.20
CA THR A 1068 -66.61 -46.90 -14.18
C THR A 1068 -67.01 -46.21 -12.86
N CYS A 1069 -66.79 -44.90 -12.71
CA CYS A 1069 -67.32 -44.12 -11.59
C CYS A 1069 -68.81 -43.79 -11.73
N LYS A 1070 -69.36 -43.78 -12.96
CA LYS A 1070 -70.76 -43.41 -13.22
C LYS A 1070 -71.71 -44.58 -13.51
N ASN A 1071 -71.21 -45.75 -13.93
CA ASN A 1071 -72.08 -46.87 -14.29
C ASN A 1071 -71.45 -48.23 -13.99
N GLN A 1072 -71.96 -48.95 -12.97
CA GLN A 1072 -71.39 -50.23 -12.52
C GLN A 1072 -71.68 -51.42 -13.45
N GLN A 1073 -72.63 -51.30 -14.39
CA GLN A 1073 -73.14 -52.46 -15.16
C GLN A 1073 -72.53 -52.63 -16.56
N MET A 1074 -71.74 -51.69 -17.08
CA MET A 1074 -71.58 -51.58 -18.54
C MET A 1074 -70.62 -52.56 -19.22
N LEU A 1075 -69.70 -53.28 -18.55
CA LEU A 1075 -68.94 -54.39 -19.16
C LEU A 1075 -68.36 -55.33 -18.08
N GLY A 1076 -68.84 -56.57 -18.03
CA GLY A 1076 -68.47 -57.53 -16.98
C GLY A 1076 -66.98 -57.92 -16.92
N TRP A 1077 -66.20 -57.74 -17.98
CA TRP A 1077 -64.74 -57.96 -17.96
C TRP A 1077 -63.98 -56.75 -17.37
N LEU A 1078 -64.41 -55.52 -17.67
CA LEU A 1078 -63.84 -54.29 -17.09
C LEU A 1078 -64.09 -54.18 -15.61
N HIS A 1079 -65.28 -54.58 -15.16
CA HIS A 1079 -65.59 -54.66 -13.74
C HIS A 1079 -64.65 -55.65 -13.00
N ARG A 1080 -64.28 -56.77 -13.63
CA ARG A 1080 -63.36 -57.76 -13.05
C ARG A 1080 -61.94 -57.22 -12.92
N ILE A 1081 -61.44 -56.51 -13.94
CA ILE A 1081 -60.14 -55.82 -13.91
C ILE A 1081 -60.14 -54.75 -12.80
N LYS A 1082 -61.17 -53.91 -12.75
CA LYS A 1082 -61.34 -52.89 -11.69
C LYS A 1082 -61.38 -53.52 -10.29
N SER A 1083 -62.13 -54.61 -10.12
CA SER A 1083 -62.22 -55.29 -8.82
C SER A 1083 -60.90 -55.89 -8.37
N SER A 1084 -60.07 -56.34 -9.32
CA SER A 1084 -58.76 -56.92 -9.01
C SER A 1084 -57.73 -55.84 -8.69
N PHE A 1085 -57.74 -54.72 -9.42
CA PHE A 1085 -56.78 -53.63 -9.20
C PHE A 1085 -57.17 -52.76 -7.99
N GLY A 1086 -58.47 -52.68 -7.70
CA GLY A 1086 -59.04 -51.91 -6.59
C GLY A 1086 -59.03 -52.60 -5.24
N GLU A 1087 -58.67 -53.89 -5.14
CA GLU A 1087 -58.75 -54.67 -3.89
C GLU A 1087 -58.05 -54.02 -2.66
N PRO A 1088 -56.85 -53.40 -2.76
CA PRO A 1088 -56.20 -52.78 -1.60
C PRO A 1088 -56.83 -51.44 -1.18
N PHE A 1089 -57.67 -50.84 -2.04
CA PHE A 1089 -58.27 -49.51 -1.84
C PHE A 1089 -59.70 -49.59 -1.34
N THR A 1090 -60.19 -48.53 -0.68
CA THR A 1090 -61.61 -48.47 -0.27
C THR A 1090 -62.53 -48.61 -1.48
N GLU A 1091 -63.72 -49.17 -1.30
CA GLU A 1091 -64.60 -49.53 -2.43
C GLU A 1091 -64.94 -48.33 -3.32
N ASN A 1092 -65.15 -47.16 -2.69
CA ASN A 1092 -65.42 -45.88 -3.36
C ASN A 1092 -64.19 -45.28 -4.08
N LEU A 1093 -62.99 -45.75 -3.76
CA LEU A 1093 -61.71 -45.31 -4.33
C LEU A 1093 -61.00 -46.45 -5.08
N SER A 1094 -61.72 -47.45 -5.55
CA SER A 1094 -61.17 -48.57 -6.35
C SER A 1094 -60.44 -48.13 -7.63
N TRP A 1095 -60.66 -46.90 -8.11
CA TRP A 1095 -59.93 -46.29 -9.23
C TRP A 1095 -58.53 -45.76 -8.86
N TRP A 1096 -58.16 -45.75 -7.57
CA TRP A 1096 -56.87 -45.24 -7.09
C TRP A 1096 -55.65 -46.03 -7.60
N SER A 1097 -55.84 -47.28 -8.03
CA SER A 1097 -54.82 -48.07 -8.71
C SER A 1097 -54.25 -47.35 -9.95
N VAL A 1098 -55.05 -46.51 -10.61
CA VAL A 1098 -54.63 -45.70 -11.76
C VAL A 1098 -53.72 -44.56 -11.33
N VAL A 1099 -54.03 -43.93 -10.19
CA VAL A 1099 -53.19 -42.88 -9.59
C VAL A 1099 -51.82 -43.45 -9.20
N GLU A 1100 -51.76 -44.69 -8.71
CA GLU A 1100 -50.50 -45.36 -8.35
C GLU A 1100 -49.53 -45.55 -9.53
N ILE A 1101 -50.04 -45.93 -10.71
CA ILE A 1101 -49.22 -46.07 -11.93
C ILE A 1101 -48.79 -44.69 -12.43
N ASN A 1102 -49.73 -43.76 -12.56
CA ASN A 1102 -49.43 -42.42 -13.05
C ASN A 1102 -48.47 -41.67 -12.12
N ARG A 1103 -48.57 -41.88 -10.81
CA ARG A 1103 -47.59 -41.36 -9.84
C ARG A 1103 -46.18 -41.83 -10.19
N ARG A 1104 -45.97 -43.13 -10.40
CA ARG A 1104 -44.63 -43.65 -10.77
C ARG A 1104 -44.10 -43.03 -12.06
N LEU A 1105 -44.97 -42.86 -13.07
CA LEU A 1105 -44.60 -42.19 -14.31
C LEU A 1105 -44.14 -40.75 -14.09
N LEU A 1106 -44.91 -39.97 -13.34
CA LEU A 1106 -44.59 -38.57 -13.05
C LEU A 1106 -43.25 -38.42 -12.32
N PHE A 1107 -42.99 -39.29 -11.35
CA PHE A 1107 -41.70 -39.32 -10.65
C PHE A 1107 -40.54 -39.62 -11.59
N LEU A 1108 -40.68 -40.60 -12.48
CA LEU A 1108 -39.63 -40.96 -13.44
C LEU A 1108 -39.35 -39.83 -14.45
N ILE A 1109 -40.39 -39.11 -14.90
CA ILE A 1109 -40.22 -37.93 -15.76
C ILE A 1109 -39.40 -36.87 -15.05
N VAL A 1110 -39.71 -36.57 -13.78
CA VAL A 1110 -38.99 -35.55 -13.01
C VAL A 1110 -37.55 -35.96 -12.70
N ILE A 1111 -37.30 -37.24 -12.42
CA ILE A 1111 -35.96 -37.79 -12.11
C ILE A 1111 -34.99 -37.68 -13.30
N ILE A 1112 -35.50 -37.76 -14.53
CA ILE A 1112 -34.64 -37.76 -15.74
C ILE A 1112 -34.22 -36.36 -16.15
N ILE A 1113 -34.95 -35.33 -15.71
CA ILE A 1113 -34.55 -33.95 -15.95
C ILE A 1113 -33.45 -33.60 -14.92
N PRO A 1114 -32.28 -33.13 -15.39
CA PRO A 1114 -31.19 -32.76 -14.49
C PRO A 1114 -31.58 -31.64 -13.51
N ASN A 1115 -30.98 -31.62 -12.32
CA ASN A 1115 -31.12 -30.59 -11.28
C ASN A 1115 -32.55 -30.27 -10.77
N ASN A 1116 -33.45 -31.26 -10.77
CA ASN A 1116 -34.86 -31.08 -10.43
C ASN A 1116 -35.26 -31.55 -9.02
N THR A 1117 -34.32 -31.62 -8.09
CA THR A 1117 -34.55 -32.05 -6.69
C THR A 1117 -35.68 -31.26 -6.01
N THR A 1118 -35.79 -29.96 -6.32
CA THR A 1118 -36.89 -29.09 -5.86
C THR A 1118 -38.25 -29.55 -6.40
N TYR A 1119 -38.36 -29.82 -7.71
CA TYR A 1119 -39.60 -30.32 -8.32
C TYR A 1119 -39.97 -31.71 -7.82
N LEU A 1120 -38.98 -32.58 -7.60
CA LEU A 1120 -39.20 -33.91 -7.03
C LEU A 1120 -39.71 -33.82 -5.59
N THR A 1121 -39.14 -32.93 -4.78
CA THR A 1121 -39.59 -32.68 -3.40
C THR A 1121 -41.00 -32.10 -3.38
N LEU A 1122 -41.30 -31.14 -4.25
CA LEU A 1122 -42.66 -30.58 -4.43
C LEU A 1122 -43.66 -31.66 -4.83
N LEU A 1123 -43.29 -32.55 -5.76
CA LEU A 1123 -44.15 -33.65 -6.20
C LEU A 1123 -44.44 -34.63 -5.06
N ILE A 1124 -43.44 -34.98 -4.24
CA ILE A 1124 -43.64 -35.85 -3.06
C ILE A 1124 -44.51 -35.16 -2.01
N MET A 1125 -44.33 -33.87 -1.74
CA MET A 1125 -45.18 -33.13 -0.81
C MET A 1125 -46.63 -33.10 -1.30
N CYS A 1126 -46.85 -32.89 -2.61
CA CYS A 1126 -48.17 -32.96 -3.22
C CYS A 1126 -48.79 -34.35 -3.06
N THR A 1127 -48.05 -35.43 -3.36
CA THR A 1127 -48.58 -36.78 -3.18
C THR A 1127 -48.82 -37.10 -1.72
N MET A 1128 -47.94 -36.72 -0.81
CA MET A 1128 -48.07 -37.01 0.63
C MET A 1128 -49.34 -36.37 1.18
N THR A 1129 -49.57 -35.10 0.82
CA THR A 1129 -50.79 -34.36 1.16
C THR A 1129 -52.03 -35.06 0.60
N LEU A 1130 -51.96 -35.50 -0.66
CA LEU A 1130 -53.04 -36.22 -1.33
C LEU A 1130 -53.37 -37.56 -0.64
N TYR A 1131 -52.36 -38.37 -0.27
CA TYR A 1131 -52.56 -39.63 0.46
C TYR A 1131 -53.05 -39.42 1.90
N GLY A 1132 -52.55 -38.38 2.59
CA GLY A 1132 -52.97 -38.02 3.93
C GLY A 1132 -54.43 -37.54 4.00
N TYR A 1133 -54.87 -36.79 2.98
CA TYR A 1133 -56.23 -36.27 2.86
C TYR A 1133 -57.22 -37.35 2.39
N VAL A 1134 -56.94 -38.04 1.27
CA VAL A 1134 -57.88 -38.97 0.64
C VAL A 1134 -57.95 -40.32 1.36
N ARG A 1135 -56.84 -40.77 1.98
CA ARG A 1135 -56.73 -42.05 2.71
C ARG A 1135 -57.24 -43.25 1.89
N PRO A 1136 -56.65 -43.51 0.71
CA PRO A 1136 -57.20 -44.44 -0.28
C PRO A 1136 -57.21 -45.90 0.17
N TYR A 1137 -56.31 -46.33 1.06
CA TYR A 1137 -56.20 -47.74 1.48
C TYR A 1137 -57.31 -48.15 2.47
N LYS A 1138 -57.76 -49.41 2.41
CA LYS A 1138 -58.77 -49.96 3.35
C LYS A 1138 -58.31 -49.94 4.81
N ALA A 1139 -57.03 -50.17 5.05
CA ALA A 1139 -56.45 -50.18 6.39
C ALA A 1139 -55.91 -48.79 6.76
N LEU A 1140 -56.37 -48.24 7.88
CA LEU A 1140 -55.90 -46.95 8.41
C LEU A 1140 -54.38 -46.94 8.61
N LEU A 1141 -53.82 -48.05 9.10
CA LEU A 1141 -52.38 -48.21 9.30
C LEU A 1141 -51.60 -48.08 7.97
N THR A 1142 -52.14 -48.59 6.86
CA THR A 1142 -51.47 -48.49 5.54
C THR A 1142 -51.41 -47.04 5.06
N ASN A 1143 -52.49 -46.26 5.23
CA ASN A 1143 -52.47 -44.83 4.91
C ASN A 1143 -51.44 -44.06 5.75
N ALA A 1144 -51.31 -44.40 7.04
CA ALA A 1144 -50.29 -43.80 7.90
C ALA A 1144 -48.86 -44.18 7.46
N ILE A 1145 -48.62 -45.46 7.13
CA ILE A 1145 -47.32 -45.93 6.61
C ILE A 1145 -46.96 -45.19 5.32
N GLU A 1146 -47.91 -45.01 4.40
CA GLU A 1146 -47.68 -44.27 3.14
C GLU A 1146 -47.21 -42.84 3.39
N VAL A 1147 -47.86 -42.10 4.29
CA VAL A 1147 -47.45 -40.74 4.66
C VAL A 1147 -46.07 -40.73 5.32
N ILE A 1148 -45.78 -41.68 6.21
CA ILE A 1148 -44.48 -41.80 6.88
C ILE A 1148 -43.36 -42.09 5.88
N VAL A 1149 -43.57 -43.03 4.94
CA VAL A 1149 -42.58 -43.38 3.92
C VAL A 1149 -42.31 -42.18 3.00
N GLN A 1150 -43.35 -41.44 2.60
CA GLN A 1150 -43.17 -40.22 1.80
C GLN A 1150 -42.50 -39.09 2.60
N LEU A 1151 -42.77 -38.96 3.90
CA LEU A 1151 -42.07 -38.01 4.77
C LEU A 1151 -40.57 -38.35 4.88
N ILE A 1152 -40.23 -39.63 5.07
CA ILE A 1152 -38.84 -40.10 5.06
C ILE A 1152 -38.17 -39.76 3.72
N PHE A 1153 -38.90 -39.92 2.62
CA PHE A 1153 -38.38 -39.58 1.30
C PHE A 1153 -38.15 -38.07 1.11
N ILE A 1154 -39.06 -37.22 1.62
CA ILE A 1154 -38.86 -35.75 1.65
C ILE A 1154 -37.64 -35.39 2.48
N LEU A 1155 -37.49 -35.98 3.68
CA LEU A 1155 -36.34 -35.73 4.55
C LEU A 1155 -35.04 -36.09 3.84
N LEU A 1156 -34.99 -37.26 3.19
CA LEU A 1156 -33.84 -37.71 2.42
C LEU A 1156 -33.46 -36.71 1.29
N LEU A 1157 -34.43 -36.23 0.50
CA LEU A 1157 -34.16 -35.27 -0.57
C LEU A 1157 -33.86 -33.85 -0.07
N SER A 1158 -34.46 -33.43 1.05
CA SER A 1158 -34.15 -32.14 1.67
C SER A 1158 -32.70 -32.07 2.15
N MET A 1159 -32.12 -33.20 2.57
CA MET A 1159 -30.70 -33.29 2.94
C MET A 1159 -29.78 -33.10 1.74
N GLN A 1160 -30.23 -33.37 0.50
CA GLN A 1160 -29.48 -33.10 -0.73
C GLN A 1160 -29.42 -31.60 -1.07
N THR A 1161 -30.45 -30.84 -0.73
CA THR A 1161 -30.56 -29.41 -1.08
C THR A 1161 -30.03 -28.48 0.02
N SER A 1162 -29.80 -29.00 1.22
CA SER A 1162 -29.30 -28.24 2.36
C SER A 1162 -27.81 -27.93 2.23
N SER A 1163 -27.45 -26.65 2.13
CA SER A 1163 -26.06 -26.16 2.16
C SER A 1163 -25.28 -26.70 3.36
N PHE A 1164 -25.90 -26.77 4.54
CA PHE A 1164 -25.31 -27.32 5.76
C PHE A 1164 -24.80 -28.77 5.60
N PHE A 1165 -25.53 -29.64 4.90
CA PHE A 1165 -25.09 -31.01 4.68
C PHE A 1165 -23.99 -31.07 3.63
N ASN A 1166 -24.10 -30.28 2.54
CA ASN A 1166 -23.03 -30.16 1.55
C ASN A 1166 -21.71 -29.68 2.18
N GLU A 1167 -21.75 -28.68 3.06
CA GLU A 1167 -20.56 -28.20 3.81
C GLU A 1167 -20.01 -29.28 4.75
N THR A 1168 -20.87 -30.01 5.46
CA THR A 1168 -20.45 -31.05 6.41
C THR A 1168 -19.83 -32.27 5.72
N PHE A 1169 -20.35 -32.67 4.54
CA PHE A 1169 -19.76 -33.76 3.75
C PHE A 1169 -18.39 -33.38 3.18
N SER A 1170 -18.22 -32.12 2.83
CA SER A 1170 -16.97 -31.67 2.21
C SER A 1170 -15.85 -31.38 3.22
N TYR A 1171 -16.16 -31.05 4.48
CA TYR A 1171 -15.14 -30.86 5.53
C TYR A 1171 -14.36 -32.15 5.83
N ASN A 1172 -15.03 -33.31 5.80
CA ASN A 1172 -14.43 -34.61 6.14
C ASN A 1172 -13.65 -35.26 4.98
N ALA A 1173 -13.80 -34.79 3.74
CA ALA A 1173 -13.12 -35.37 2.57
C ALA A 1173 -11.69 -34.83 2.33
N THR A 1174 -11.21 -33.93 3.18
CA THR A 1174 -9.97 -33.14 3.02
C THR A 1174 -8.66 -33.91 3.20
N ASN A 1175 -8.68 -35.20 3.54
CA ASN A 1175 -7.49 -36.01 3.81
C ASN A 1175 -7.15 -37.08 2.73
N ILE A 1176 -7.79 -37.05 1.56
CA ILE A 1176 -7.55 -38.05 0.51
C ILE A 1176 -6.78 -37.41 -0.64
N THR A 1177 -5.47 -37.64 -0.69
CA THR A 1177 -4.60 -37.17 -1.78
C THR A 1177 -4.97 -37.84 -3.11
N SER A 1178 -5.05 -37.01 -4.15
CA SER A 1178 -5.31 -37.37 -5.54
C SER A 1178 -4.24 -38.31 -6.09
N ASP A 1179 -4.66 -39.51 -6.48
CA ASP A 1179 -4.17 -40.27 -7.65
C ASP A 1179 -4.69 -41.71 -7.69
N SER A 1180 -5.36 -42.19 -6.63
CA SER A 1180 -5.76 -43.61 -6.55
C SER A 1180 -7.19 -43.91 -6.10
N ILE A 1181 -8.15 -43.00 -6.31
CA ILE A 1181 -9.58 -43.39 -6.24
C ILE A 1181 -9.90 -44.22 -7.50
N GLN A 1182 -9.39 -45.46 -7.49
CA GLN A 1182 -9.79 -46.53 -8.37
C GLN A 1182 -11.31 -46.69 -8.25
N CYS A 1183 -11.97 -46.94 -9.38
CA CYS A 1183 -13.41 -47.18 -9.49
C CYS A 1183 -13.90 -48.46 -8.77
N ASP A 1184 -13.07 -49.03 -7.91
CA ASP A 1184 -13.41 -50.05 -6.95
C ASP A 1184 -13.93 -49.38 -5.68
N PHE A 1185 -15.24 -49.53 -5.46
CA PHE A 1185 -15.96 -49.08 -4.26
C PHE A 1185 -15.52 -49.80 -2.97
N ALA A 1186 -14.40 -50.52 -2.97
CA ALA A 1186 -13.97 -51.41 -1.89
C ALA A 1186 -12.88 -50.83 -0.96
N SER A 1187 -12.15 -49.77 -1.33
CA SER A 1187 -10.91 -49.37 -0.64
C SER A 1187 -10.88 -47.99 0.04
N LEU A 1188 -12.04 -47.38 0.35
CA LEU A 1188 -12.04 -46.13 1.13
C LEU A 1188 -11.98 -46.39 2.65
N ASP A 1189 -11.03 -45.73 3.32
CA ASP A 1189 -10.64 -45.85 4.73
C ASP A 1189 -11.73 -45.42 5.74
N ARG A 1190 -11.56 -45.87 7.00
CA ARG A 1190 -12.63 -46.03 8.02
C ARG A 1190 -13.12 -44.76 8.76
N ASP A 1191 -12.57 -43.58 8.48
CA ASP A 1191 -12.62 -42.46 9.45
C ASP A 1191 -13.67 -41.35 9.21
N THR A 1192 -14.51 -41.40 8.17
CA THR A 1192 -15.52 -40.35 7.89
C THR A 1192 -16.96 -40.77 8.21
N ALA A 1193 -17.18 -41.31 9.42
CA ALA A 1193 -18.28 -42.22 9.73
C ALA A 1193 -19.56 -41.65 10.41
N THR A 1194 -19.81 -40.34 10.48
CA THR A 1194 -21.01 -39.85 11.20
C THR A 1194 -22.13 -39.32 10.30
N SER A 1195 -21.83 -38.46 9.33
CA SER A 1195 -22.85 -37.89 8.42
C SER A 1195 -23.31 -38.87 7.33
N GLU A 1196 -22.42 -39.71 6.80
CA GLU A 1196 -22.76 -40.74 5.81
C GLU A 1196 -23.71 -41.79 6.39
N TYR A 1197 -23.43 -42.26 7.61
CA TYR A 1197 -24.29 -43.22 8.31
C TYR A 1197 -25.65 -42.62 8.62
N PHE A 1198 -25.74 -41.32 8.88
CA PHE A 1198 -27.03 -40.65 9.08
C PHE A 1198 -27.88 -40.69 7.80
N LEU A 1199 -27.33 -40.34 6.63
CA LEU A 1199 -28.03 -40.48 5.35
C LEU A 1199 -28.43 -41.93 5.06
N LEU A 1200 -27.53 -42.89 5.34
CA LEU A 1200 -27.82 -44.31 5.11
C LEU A 1200 -28.92 -44.84 6.01
N VAL A 1201 -28.98 -44.38 7.27
CA VAL A 1201 -30.07 -44.74 8.18
C VAL A 1201 -31.41 -44.28 7.60
N TRP A 1202 -31.52 -43.05 7.10
CA TRP A 1202 -32.75 -42.56 6.47
C TRP A 1202 -33.06 -43.26 5.16
N TYR A 1203 -32.04 -43.51 4.32
CA TYR A 1203 -32.18 -44.22 3.05
C TYR A 1203 -32.73 -45.63 3.22
N TYR A 1204 -32.24 -46.38 4.23
CA TYR A 1204 -32.70 -47.73 4.54
C TYR A 1204 -33.85 -47.79 5.55
N MET A 1205 -34.28 -46.67 6.12
CA MET A 1205 -35.29 -46.60 7.18
C MET A 1205 -36.59 -47.33 6.81
N PRO A 1206 -37.18 -47.13 5.61
CA PRO A 1206 -38.39 -47.86 5.24
C PRO A 1206 -38.17 -49.37 5.20
N LEU A 1207 -36.97 -49.83 4.83
CA LEU A 1207 -36.61 -51.25 4.85
C LEU A 1207 -36.47 -51.77 6.28
N ILE A 1208 -35.84 -51.00 7.16
CA ILE A 1208 -35.70 -51.33 8.59
C ILE A 1208 -37.08 -51.43 9.26
N VAL A 1209 -37.99 -50.50 8.96
CA VAL A 1209 -39.38 -50.56 9.44
C VAL A 1209 -40.11 -51.78 8.90
N LEU A 1210 -39.92 -52.12 7.62
CA LEU A 1210 -40.52 -53.30 7.02
C LEU A 1210 -40.02 -54.61 7.65
N LEU A 1211 -38.70 -54.75 7.85
CA LEU A 1211 -38.08 -56.00 8.30
C LEU A 1211 -38.13 -56.19 9.82
N LEU A 1212 -37.98 -55.12 10.61
CA LEU A 1212 -37.94 -55.19 12.08
C LEU A 1212 -39.22 -54.64 12.72
N GLY A 1213 -39.73 -53.52 12.21
CA GLY A 1213 -40.89 -52.85 12.79
C GLY A 1213 -42.20 -53.60 12.58
N MET A 1214 -42.47 -54.08 11.37
CA MET A 1214 -43.74 -54.73 11.04
C MET A 1214 -43.96 -56.06 11.78
N PRO A 1215 -42.97 -56.96 11.94
CA PRO A 1215 -43.13 -58.15 12.77
C PRO A 1215 -43.46 -57.81 14.22
N VAL A 1216 -42.79 -56.80 14.80
CA VAL A 1216 -43.04 -56.33 16.18
C VAL A 1216 -44.44 -55.74 16.31
N ILE A 1217 -44.87 -54.88 15.37
CA ILE A 1217 -46.22 -54.31 15.36
C ILE A 1217 -47.26 -55.43 15.24
N PHE A 1218 -47.05 -56.40 14.36
CA PHE A 1218 -47.96 -57.53 14.16
C PHE A 1218 -48.06 -58.41 15.41
N LEU A 1219 -46.92 -58.74 16.05
CA LEU A 1219 -46.86 -59.45 17.32
C LEU A 1219 -47.59 -58.67 18.42
N THR A 1220 -47.35 -57.36 18.52
CA THR A 1220 -47.94 -56.49 19.54
C THR A 1220 -49.46 -56.38 19.36
N VAL A 1221 -49.95 -56.15 18.14
CA VAL A 1221 -51.39 -56.13 17.82
C VAL A 1221 -52.04 -57.48 18.13
N ARG A 1222 -51.36 -58.60 17.81
CA ARG A 1222 -51.86 -59.94 18.09
C ARG A 1222 -51.90 -60.25 19.60
N VAL A 1223 -50.90 -59.81 20.36
CA VAL A 1223 -50.83 -59.95 21.83
C VAL A 1223 -51.90 -59.07 22.50
N ILE A 1224 -52.01 -57.80 22.13
CA ILE A 1224 -53.05 -56.89 22.65
C ILE A 1224 -54.44 -57.39 22.28
N GLY A 1225 -54.64 -57.90 21.06
CA GLY A 1225 -55.90 -58.53 20.64
C GLY A 1225 -56.26 -59.75 21.48
N ARG A 1226 -55.29 -60.62 21.78
CA ARG A 1226 -55.47 -61.75 22.70
C ARG A 1226 -55.78 -61.29 24.13
N LEU A 1227 -55.12 -60.24 24.63
CA LEU A 1227 -55.38 -59.68 25.96
C LEU A 1227 -56.76 -59.00 26.05
N ARG A 1228 -57.20 -58.30 25.00
CA ARG A 1228 -58.55 -57.71 24.89
C ARG A 1228 -59.62 -58.80 24.83
N ASN A 1229 -59.41 -59.87 24.06
CA ASN A 1229 -60.33 -61.00 24.03
C ASN A 1229 -60.39 -61.75 25.36
N LYS A 1230 -59.25 -61.88 26.07
CA LYS A 1230 -59.21 -62.46 27.43
C LYS A 1230 -59.96 -61.58 28.44
N ARG A 1231 -59.81 -60.25 28.38
CA ARG A 1231 -60.60 -59.30 29.20
C ARG A 1231 -62.09 -59.31 28.85
N ARG A 1232 -62.47 -59.44 27.57
CA ARG A 1232 -63.87 -59.58 27.13
C ARG A 1232 -64.48 -60.89 27.62
N SER A 1233 -63.74 -62.00 27.56
CA SER A 1233 -64.16 -63.29 28.11
C SER A 1233 -64.36 -63.26 29.63
N GLN A 1234 -63.48 -62.57 30.38
CA GLN A 1234 -63.66 -62.35 31.83
C GLN A 1234 -64.83 -61.41 32.16
N ARG A 1235 -65.09 -60.40 31.33
CA ARG A 1235 -66.25 -59.51 31.52
C ARG A 1235 -67.57 -60.23 31.26
N ASN A 1236 -67.62 -61.08 30.25
CA ASN A 1236 -68.83 -61.85 29.90
C ASN A 1236 -69.17 -62.92 30.96
N THR A 1237 -68.17 -63.53 31.60
CA THR A 1237 -68.39 -64.47 32.73
C THR A 1237 -68.87 -63.79 34.01
N LEU A 1238 -68.52 -62.51 34.24
CA LEU A 1238 -69.04 -61.69 35.35
C LEU A 1238 -70.47 -61.19 35.09
N THR A 1239 -70.88 -60.98 33.82
CA THR A 1239 -72.27 -60.63 33.48
C THR A 1239 -73.21 -61.84 33.45
N GLU A 1240 -72.76 -63.04 33.06
CA GLU A 1240 -73.59 -64.26 33.08
C GLU A 1240 -73.90 -64.77 34.50
N THR A 1241 -73.06 -64.44 35.49
CA THR A 1241 -73.37 -64.73 36.92
C THR A 1241 -74.34 -63.73 37.54
N SER A 1242 -74.47 -62.52 36.99
CA SER A 1242 -75.47 -61.52 37.44
C SER A 1242 -76.85 -61.65 36.79
N MET A 1243 -76.98 -62.38 35.67
CA MET A 1243 -78.26 -62.54 34.96
C MET A 1243 -79.01 -63.86 35.28
N ARG A 1244 -78.53 -64.67 36.23
CA ARG A 1244 -79.23 -65.90 36.68
C ARG A 1244 -80.18 -65.69 37.86
N GLU A 1245 -80.30 -64.48 38.41
CA GLU A 1245 -81.17 -64.17 39.57
C GLU A 1245 -82.49 -63.43 39.26
N TYR A 1246 -82.78 -63.06 38.01
CA TYR A 1246 -84.08 -62.51 37.65
C TYR A 1246 -84.58 -63.15 36.35
N GLY A 1247 -85.48 -64.12 36.51
CA GLY A 1247 -86.15 -64.79 35.40
C GLY A 1247 -87.22 -63.93 34.74
N ALA A 1248 -87.48 -64.21 33.47
CA ALA A 1248 -88.80 -64.56 32.98
C ALA A 1248 -88.72 -65.00 31.51
N THR A 1249 -89.37 -66.13 31.26
CA THR A 1249 -89.67 -66.81 30.00
C THR A 1249 -90.24 -65.89 28.91
N GLN A 1250 -89.77 -66.03 27.68
CA GLN A 1250 -90.65 -66.07 26.49
C GLN A 1250 -89.89 -66.61 25.26
N ASN A 1251 -90.38 -67.76 24.76
CA ASN A 1251 -90.06 -68.34 23.46
C ASN A 1251 -90.77 -67.54 22.36
N TRP A 1252 -90.05 -67.18 21.29
CA TRP A 1252 -90.65 -66.99 19.96
C TRP A 1252 -89.66 -67.43 18.87
N GLU A 1253 -89.96 -68.57 18.25
CA GLU A 1253 -89.64 -68.86 16.85
C GLU A 1253 -90.55 -68.00 15.94
N PHE A 1254 -90.13 -67.76 14.70
CA PHE A 1254 -90.88 -67.70 13.42
C PHE A 1254 -89.97 -66.94 12.42
N ILE A 1255 -89.35 -67.62 11.45
CA ILE A 1255 -89.87 -68.05 10.14
C ILE A 1255 -90.10 -66.88 9.18
N LYS A 1256 -89.61 -67.11 7.96
CA LYS A 1256 -89.33 -66.18 6.86
C LYS A 1256 -90.37 -66.38 5.77
N SER A 1257 -91.19 -65.36 5.45
CA SER A 1257 -91.80 -65.22 4.12
C SER A 1257 -92.40 -63.83 3.89
N GLY A 1258 -92.07 -63.24 2.73
CA GLY A 1258 -93.06 -62.67 1.81
C GLY A 1258 -93.58 -61.26 2.06
N ASP A 1259 -93.06 -60.34 1.24
CA ASP A 1259 -93.68 -59.13 0.69
C ASP A 1259 -93.97 -57.91 1.58
N ARG A 1260 -93.04 -56.94 1.42
CA ARG A 1260 -93.11 -55.46 1.52
C ARG A 1260 -93.99 -54.88 2.63
N TYR A 1261 -93.41 -54.06 3.50
CA TYR A 1261 -93.72 -52.63 3.61
C TYR A 1261 -92.64 -51.91 4.45
N HIS A 1262 -92.54 -50.61 4.19
CA HIS A 1262 -91.81 -49.55 4.87
C HIS A 1262 -91.84 -49.57 6.41
N PHE A 1263 -90.81 -49.01 7.06
CA PHE A 1263 -90.87 -47.91 8.05
C PHE A 1263 -89.45 -47.28 8.07
N VAL A 1264 -89.26 -46.03 7.65
CA VAL A 1264 -89.39 -44.78 8.42
C VAL A 1264 -88.55 -44.79 9.70
N SER A 1265 -87.65 -43.81 9.73
CA SER A 1265 -86.72 -43.45 10.80
C SER A 1265 -87.40 -43.15 12.13
N VAL A 1266 -86.75 -43.58 13.22
CA VAL A 1266 -86.77 -42.85 14.49
C VAL A 1266 -85.33 -42.76 14.96
N GLU A 1267 -84.86 -41.53 15.15
CA GLU A 1267 -83.56 -41.20 15.74
C GLU A 1267 -83.47 -41.68 17.20
N LEU A 1268 -82.30 -42.24 17.54
CA LEU A 1268 -81.48 -41.83 18.68
C LEU A 1268 -80.02 -42.26 18.45
#